data_AF-A0A2L0IDL7-F1
#
_entry.id   AF-A0A2L0IDL7-F1
#
_cell.length_a   1.000
_cell.length_b   1.000
_cell.length_c   1.000
_cell.angle_alpha   90.00
_cell.angle_beta   90.00
_cell.angle_gamma   90.00
#
_symmetry.space_group_name_H-M   'P 1'
#
loop_
_entity.id
_entity.type
_entity.pdbx_description
1 polymer ?
#
loop_
_entity_poly.entity_id
_entity_poly.type
_entity_poly.pdbx_seq_one_letter_code
_entity_poly.pdbx_strand_id
1 'polypeptide(L)'
;MTPFSSFWQAGYEGADHINPHGERLSMNETNAHLARVKEDYAALKAFNISTVRESVGWRLTERDGRYDFSSLDARLEAAREYDIQICWTLCHYGWPEDVHLFSDDFIPRFAAFCAAAADYIAPRSVRTPVYSPINEISFLSWGISVGLFTCPNLPEHDPADACKRQLIRATLAGCDALWEVDSRARILHCDPLIHIVATEETPEAREAAQSHSNAQFQAWDMLRGTLAPELGGAPRYLDLIGANYYHDNQWEVPSMARLHWHLGDRRRKPLHTMLVELQQRYQRPLLIAETSHVGSGRGAWIADVTAQLAQAQLAGVTLYGVCLYPIIDRPRWEDLSAWPCSGLWDLDRNGPDPFLRLLNQPYAVALRQAQRTLRHFQSFTPPAAENKENGMQQKTLIVFSHLRWGFVFQRPQHLLSRLAQHYRVLFIEEPIYDAQASSLHYSTPAPNITVVQPHTPIAAPGFHDDQIATLQLLLTELVDEQEQPVVWFYTPMALPLLTPFTPSLVIYDCMDELSAFNQAPRQLQQRESALMARADLVFTGGSSLYEAKKNKHHAIYCFPSSVDAVHFEQALDRSNGHPLQQALPPVRLGYYGVIDERLDISLVAALADAHPEWQIVMVGPVVKIDPATLPQRANIHWLGQQPYEALPQFLAGWDVCLMPFALNASTQFISPTKVLEYMAAQLPIVSTAIADVARHYSDLVAIAYSPEEFVRACERALVMNAEERATKAQRMQAVVAATSWDSTAAQMRKLMSQGAEAARQPPVQAAPPVIADEVQQITRRLKPAADQLASLPCLIIGAGPTGLSAGYHYGKGALVLEKNASPGGWCRSLNDKGFTFDYAGHIMFSQDPYVLKLYELLLGDNLHWQMREAWVYNDGGAWTRYPFQGSLHGLPPEVIKECILGAIEARYGIAGDAAATPANAAALVQHRDCCADGVVPDGEACVAQESGQTENFEQFIYKTWGRGIAKHFAVPYNKKLWTLPLSEMETSWLGGRVPLPDLAQIVEGALAPLEKPMGPNARFGYPLKGGFQALMHGFLPHLTCELETNSTLAALHPEQHIAVLTDGRRYRYDQLISTMPLPQLIKLIGDEAPQEIHDAAAKLRHVSIRCVNIGVGRADLTEKHWIYYPGETLFHRIFVQGNASPFCNPPGGCGLTCEISYSPDKPLPVDGEALIQRCIQECIAVGMINADDPIITANQVDIPYAYVVYDHARQASIALIRDWLLQQDILLSGRYSEWEYYNSDHAFLAGKRAAEFVKARETTLEKQETGY
;
A
#
# COMPACT_ATOMS: atom_id res chain seq x y z
N MET A 1 1.58 3.98 -44.25
CA MET A 1 2.41 2.75 -44.30
C MET A 1 3.68 2.95 -43.48
N THR A 2 4.14 1.93 -42.75
CA THR A 2 5.43 1.92 -42.06
C THR A 2 6.59 1.75 -43.06
N PRO A 3 7.75 2.38 -42.86
CA PRO A 3 8.90 2.24 -43.76
C PRO A 3 9.64 0.89 -43.62
N PHE A 4 9.45 0.20 -42.49
CA PHE A 4 10.14 -1.05 -42.14
C PHE A 4 9.16 -2.21 -41.91
N SER A 5 9.69 -3.43 -42.05
CA SER A 5 8.94 -4.69 -41.99
C SER A 5 8.85 -5.30 -40.59
N SER A 6 9.91 -5.09 -39.79
CA SER A 6 9.92 -5.23 -38.34
C SER A 6 10.50 -3.97 -37.68
N PHE A 7 10.02 -3.68 -36.46
CA PHE A 7 10.54 -2.59 -35.62
C PHE A 7 11.97 -2.90 -35.13
N TRP A 8 12.17 -4.11 -34.61
CA TRP A 8 13.50 -4.61 -34.28
C TRP A 8 14.19 -5.06 -35.55
N GLN A 9 15.41 -4.56 -35.78
CA GLN A 9 16.19 -4.77 -36.99
C GLN A 9 17.55 -5.39 -36.64
N ALA A 10 18.19 -6.04 -37.60
CA ALA A 10 19.53 -6.58 -37.47
C ALA A 10 20.47 -5.94 -38.47
N GLY A 11 21.61 -5.43 -38.02
CA GLY A 11 22.61 -4.82 -38.88
C GLY A 11 23.85 -5.70 -39.03
N TYR A 12 24.28 -5.91 -40.27
CA TYR A 12 25.52 -6.61 -40.58
C TYR A 12 26.63 -5.60 -40.79
N GLU A 13 27.82 -5.89 -40.25
CA GLU A 13 28.97 -4.98 -40.30
C GLU A 13 29.44 -4.81 -41.75
N GLY A 14 29.24 -3.60 -42.26
CA GLY A 14 29.28 -3.30 -43.68
C GLY A 14 30.49 -2.50 -44.12
N ALA A 15 31.34 -2.08 -43.17
CA ALA A 15 32.50 -1.24 -43.44
C ALA A 15 33.47 -1.90 -44.44
N ASP A 16 33.77 -1.18 -45.52
CA ASP A 16 34.62 -1.63 -46.62
C ASP A 16 35.82 -0.71 -46.91
N HIS A 17 36.13 0.24 -46.03
CA HIS A 17 37.23 1.18 -46.19
C HIS A 17 38.63 0.53 -46.15
N ILE A 18 39.66 1.33 -46.41
CA ILE A 18 41.06 0.98 -46.16
C ILE A 18 41.47 1.60 -44.82
N ASN A 19 41.86 0.78 -43.85
CA ASN A 19 42.20 1.25 -42.51
C ASN A 19 43.54 2.04 -42.51
N PRO A 20 43.89 2.75 -41.41
CA PRO A 20 45.15 3.50 -41.32
C PRO A 20 46.43 2.66 -41.48
N HIS A 21 46.34 1.33 -41.41
CA HIS A 21 47.45 0.39 -41.66
C HIS A 21 47.55 -0.07 -43.12
N GLY A 22 46.65 0.38 -44.00
CA GLY A 22 46.61 0.02 -45.42
C GLY A 22 45.89 -1.31 -45.71
N GLU A 23 45.22 -1.90 -44.72
CA GLU A 23 44.47 -3.13 -44.88
C GLU A 23 43.09 -2.83 -45.49
N ARG A 24 42.72 -3.61 -46.52
CA ARG A 24 41.44 -3.48 -47.23
C ARG A 24 40.37 -4.25 -46.48
N LEU A 25 39.45 -3.55 -45.82
CA LEU A 25 38.42 -4.18 -44.99
C LEU A 25 37.28 -4.75 -45.84
N SER A 26 36.73 -5.87 -45.38
CA SER A 26 35.54 -6.50 -45.95
C SER A 26 34.86 -7.29 -44.83
N MET A 27 34.07 -6.60 -44.02
CA MET A 27 33.64 -7.14 -42.72
C MET A 27 32.64 -8.30 -42.86
N ASN A 28 31.70 -8.21 -43.80
CA ASN A 28 30.79 -9.31 -44.17
C ASN A 28 31.49 -10.56 -44.76
N GLU A 29 32.72 -10.45 -45.27
CA GLU A 29 33.56 -11.61 -45.61
C GLU A 29 34.34 -12.09 -44.38
N THR A 30 34.83 -11.17 -43.54
CA THR A 30 35.66 -11.43 -42.36
C THR A 30 34.92 -12.26 -41.29
N ASN A 31 33.61 -12.06 -41.12
CA ASN A 31 32.74 -12.87 -40.25
C ASN A 31 31.97 -13.99 -41.00
N ALA A 32 32.33 -14.23 -42.27
CA ALA A 32 31.72 -15.16 -43.21
C ALA A 32 30.20 -14.99 -43.44
N HIS A 33 29.62 -13.82 -43.18
CA HIS A 33 28.21 -13.54 -43.45
C HIS A 33 27.84 -13.77 -44.94
N LEU A 34 28.65 -13.29 -45.90
CA LEU A 34 28.33 -13.49 -47.32
C LEU A 34 28.19 -14.97 -47.72
N ALA A 35 28.98 -15.85 -47.11
CA ALA A 35 28.96 -17.29 -47.38
C ALA A 35 27.77 -18.02 -46.70
N ARG A 36 27.18 -17.42 -45.66
CA ARG A 36 26.19 -18.05 -44.78
C ARG A 36 24.92 -17.23 -44.57
N VAL A 37 24.65 -16.25 -45.42
CA VAL A 37 23.48 -15.36 -45.32
C VAL A 37 22.16 -16.11 -45.10
N LYS A 38 21.98 -17.29 -45.73
CA LYS A 38 20.78 -18.12 -45.51
C LYS A 38 20.65 -18.62 -44.07
N GLU A 39 21.75 -19.04 -43.44
CA GLU A 39 21.78 -19.43 -42.02
C GLU A 39 21.44 -18.24 -41.12
N ASP A 40 22.05 -17.08 -41.39
CA ASP A 40 21.88 -15.87 -40.58
C ASP A 40 20.45 -15.32 -40.66
N TYR A 41 19.92 -15.21 -41.88
CA TYR A 41 18.55 -14.75 -42.13
C TYR A 41 17.50 -15.73 -41.59
N ALA A 42 17.77 -17.04 -41.63
CA ALA A 42 16.92 -18.03 -40.97
C ALA A 42 16.94 -17.86 -39.44
N ALA A 43 18.10 -17.58 -38.84
CA ALA A 43 18.25 -17.42 -37.39
C ALA A 43 17.48 -16.19 -36.84
N LEU A 44 17.38 -15.10 -37.62
CA LEU A 44 16.60 -13.91 -37.28
C LEU A 44 15.10 -14.19 -37.02
N LYS A 45 14.52 -15.23 -37.65
CA LYS A 45 13.12 -15.62 -37.43
C LYS A 45 12.83 -15.98 -35.97
N ALA A 46 13.80 -16.54 -35.24
CA ALA A 46 13.68 -16.86 -33.81
C ALA A 46 13.53 -15.61 -32.91
N PHE A 47 13.71 -14.41 -33.47
CA PHE A 47 13.59 -13.11 -32.82
C PHE A 47 12.60 -12.18 -33.51
N ASN A 48 11.78 -12.67 -34.46
CA ASN A 48 10.80 -11.86 -35.21
C ASN A 48 11.41 -10.63 -35.93
N ILE A 49 12.66 -10.73 -36.38
CA ILE A 49 13.34 -9.68 -37.15
C ILE A 49 13.15 -9.98 -38.64
N SER A 50 12.57 -9.03 -39.38
CA SER A 50 12.34 -9.07 -40.83
C SER A 50 12.80 -7.80 -41.56
N THR A 51 13.46 -6.87 -40.87
CA THR A 51 14.22 -5.77 -41.47
C THR A 51 15.71 -5.98 -41.14
N VAL A 52 16.59 -5.84 -42.13
CA VAL A 52 18.04 -5.86 -41.92
C VAL A 52 18.73 -4.65 -42.55
N ARG A 53 19.85 -4.19 -41.97
CA ARG A 53 20.77 -3.23 -42.60
C ARG A 53 21.95 -3.98 -43.20
N GLU A 54 22.20 -3.73 -44.48
CA GLU A 54 23.28 -4.31 -45.29
C GLU A 54 24.15 -3.21 -45.92
N SER A 55 25.32 -3.61 -46.42
CA SER A 55 26.18 -2.77 -47.26
C SER A 55 26.32 -3.37 -48.66
N VAL A 56 26.12 -2.55 -49.69
CA VAL A 56 26.50 -2.89 -51.07
C VAL A 56 28.03 -2.86 -51.20
N GLY A 57 28.68 -1.89 -50.55
CA GLY A 57 30.13 -1.71 -50.57
C GLY A 57 30.60 -1.16 -51.92
N TRP A 58 30.66 0.16 -52.05
CA TRP A 58 31.04 0.82 -53.30
C TRP A 58 32.44 0.40 -53.77
N ARG A 59 33.43 0.32 -52.87
CA ARG A 59 34.79 -0.16 -53.21
C ARG A 59 34.79 -1.65 -53.58
N LEU A 60 33.96 -2.46 -52.94
CA LEU A 60 33.92 -3.90 -53.21
C LEU A 60 33.30 -4.21 -54.58
N THR A 61 32.27 -3.44 -54.95
CA THR A 61 31.42 -3.61 -56.14
C THR A 61 32.02 -2.99 -57.39
N GLU A 62 32.60 -1.80 -57.31
CA GLU A 62 33.14 -1.11 -58.48
C GLU A 62 34.65 -1.33 -58.65
N ARG A 63 35.05 -1.90 -59.79
CA ARG A 63 36.46 -2.13 -60.16
C ARG A 63 36.68 -1.75 -61.62
N ASP A 64 37.72 -0.97 -61.90
CA ASP A 64 38.09 -0.50 -63.24
C ASP A 64 36.90 0.13 -64.02
N GLY A 65 36.03 0.88 -63.33
CA GLY A 65 34.84 1.51 -63.89
C GLY A 65 33.71 0.53 -64.28
N ARG A 66 33.72 -0.70 -63.74
CA ARG A 66 32.69 -1.73 -63.93
C ARG A 66 32.09 -2.15 -62.59
N TYR A 67 30.79 -2.43 -62.57
CA TYR A 67 30.08 -2.88 -61.39
C TYR A 67 29.89 -4.41 -61.37
N ASP A 68 30.25 -5.05 -60.27
CA ASP A 68 29.97 -6.46 -59.98
C ASP A 68 29.06 -6.59 -58.75
N PHE A 69 27.75 -6.68 -59.01
CA PHE A 69 26.71 -6.83 -57.99
C PHE A 69 26.45 -8.29 -57.56
N SER A 70 27.26 -9.27 -58.00
CA SER A 70 27.03 -10.70 -57.70
C SER A 70 27.00 -11.03 -56.20
N SER A 71 27.70 -10.24 -55.37
CA SER A 71 27.64 -10.35 -53.90
C SER A 71 26.27 -10.04 -53.30
N LEU A 72 25.36 -9.43 -54.06
CA LEU A 72 23.98 -9.14 -53.66
C LEU A 72 23.03 -10.32 -53.94
N ASP A 73 23.34 -11.21 -54.88
CA ASP A 73 22.40 -12.24 -55.34
C ASP A 73 21.99 -13.20 -54.22
N ALA A 74 22.97 -13.77 -53.50
CA ALA A 74 22.69 -14.64 -52.36
C ALA A 74 21.89 -13.94 -51.25
N ARG A 75 22.13 -12.63 -51.04
CA ARG A 75 21.42 -11.80 -50.04
C ARG A 75 19.98 -11.51 -50.47
N LEU A 76 19.75 -11.19 -51.75
CA LEU A 76 18.43 -10.95 -52.33
C LEU A 76 17.60 -12.25 -52.41
N GLU A 77 18.22 -13.38 -52.73
CA GLU A 77 17.58 -14.70 -52.70
C GLU A 77 17.19 -15.10 -51.28
N ALA A 78 18.11 -15.01 -50.32
CA ALA A 78 17.83 -15.30 -48.91
C ALA A 78 16.72 -14.38 -48.36
N ALA A 79 16.74 -13.09 -48.72
CA ALA A 79 15.71 -12.14 -48.32
C ALA A 79 14.31 -12.53 -48.81
N ARG A 80 14.20 -13.00 -50.06
CA ARG A 80 12.94 -13.54 -50.61
C ARG A 80 12.50 -14.83 -49.92
N GLU A 81 13.44 -15.74 -49.67
CA GLU A 81 13.19 -17.04 -49.03
C GLU A 81 12.69 -16.88 -47.58
N TYR A 82 13.19 -15.87 -46.87
CA TYR A 82 12.89 -15.64 -45.45
C TYR A 82 11.93 -14.48 -45.16
N ASP A 83 11.43 -13.76 -46.18
CA ASP A 83 10.59 -12.54 -46.09
C ASP A 83 11.26 -11.41 -45.28
N ILE A 84 12.48 -11.07 -45.68
CA ILE A 84 13.28 -9.98 -45.10
C ILE A 84 13.32 -8.78 -46.05
N GLN A 85 13.09 -7.58 -45.51
CA GLN A 85 13.40 -6.31 -46.15
C GLN A 85 14.85 -5.93 -45.85
N ILE A 86 15.61 -5.61 -46.90
CA ILE A 86 16.96 -5.08 -46.76
C ILE A 86 16.94 -3.56 -46.90
N CYS A 87 17.59 -2.87 -45.96
CA CYS A 87 17.96 -1.47 -46.04
C CYS A 87 19.43 -1.38 -46.49
N TRP A 88 19.66 -0.82 -47.68
CA TRP A 88 20.94 -0.89 -48.38
C TRP A 88 21.79 0.36 -48.14
N THR A 89 22.94 0.18 -47.50
CA THR A 89 23.99 1.19 -47.40
C THR A 89 24.85 1.12 -48.66
N LEU A 90 24.95 2.19 -49.44
CA LEU A 90 25.65 2.16 -50.73
C LEU A 90 27.16 2.38 -50.56
N CYS A 91 27.54 3.43 -49.83
CA CYS A 91 28.91 3.70 -49.39
C CYS A 91 29.00 3.56 -47.87
N HIS A 92 29.74 2.56 -47.39
CA HIS A 92 30.01 2.35 -45.97
C HIS A 92 31.51 2.61 -45.67
N TYR A 93 31.87 3.88 -45.81
CA TYR A 93 33.23 4.45 -45.68
C TYR A 93 34.22 4.08 -46.80
N GLY A 94 33.98 3.05 -47.62
CA GLY A 94 34.82 2.70 -48.77
C GLY A 94 34.31 3.27 -50.11
N TRP A 95 35.26 3.72 -50.94
CA TRP A 95 35.07 4.07 -52.35
C TRP A 95 36.24 3.54 -53.21
N PRO A 96 36.13 3.49 -54.55
CA PRO A 96 37.19 2.98 -55.43
C PRO A 96 38.54 3.68 -55.25
N GLU A 97 39.64 2.92 -55.28
CA GLU A 97 41.00 3.44 -54.99
C GLU A 97 41.49 4.45 -56.04
N ASP A 98 40.89 4.46 -57.23
CA ASP A 98 41.20 5.36 -58.34
C ASP A 98 40.38 6.67 -58.34
N VAL A 99 39.49 6.88 -57.35
CA VAL A 99 38.78 8.15 -57.16
C VAL A 99 39.10 8.78 -55.80
N HIS A 100 39.14 10.11 -55.73
CA HIS A 100 39.45 10.85 -54.51
C HIS A 100 38.29 11.79 -54.15
N LEU A 101 38.00 11.97 -52.86
CA LEU A 101 36.84 12.72 -52.37
C LEU A 101 36.69 14.12 -53.00
N PHE A 102 37.80 14.83 -53.18
CA PHE A 102 37.85 16.18 -53.77
C PHE A 102 38.15 16.22 -55.28
N SER A 103 38.12 15.08 -55.98
CA SER A 103 38.20 15.05 -57.45
C SER A 103 36.86 15.42 -58.09
N ASP A 104 36.90 16.04 -59.26
CA ASP A 104 35.70 16.42 -60.04
C ASP A 104 34.82 15.20 -60.38
N ASP A 105 35.44 14.02 -60.55
CA ASP A 105 34.75 12.77 -60.88
C ASP A 105 34.00 12.13 -59.69
N PHE A 106 34.31 12.49 -58.44
CA PHE A 106 33.76 11.80 -57.25
C PHE A 106 32.23 11.84 -57.19
N ILE A 107 31.64 13.03 -57.36
CA ILE A 107 30.18 13.23 -57.27
C ILE A 107 29.45 12.56 -58.45
N PRO A 108 29.83 12.79 -59.74
CA PRO A 108 29.21 12.10 -60.87
C PRO A 108 29.33 10.57 -60.80
N ARG A 109 30.50 10.05 -60.39
CA ARG A 109 30.76 8.61 -60.29
C ARG A 109 29.95 7.96 -59.18
N PHE A 110 29.84 8.61 -58.01
CA PHE A 110 28.99 8.14 -56.93
C PHE A 110 27.49 8.14 -57.32
N ALA A 111 27.02 9.18 -58.01
CA ALA A 111 25.65 9.23 -58.51
C ALA A 111 25.36 8.13 -59.56
N ALA A 112 26.31 7.87 -60.47
CA ALA A 112 26.22 6.77 -61.44
C ALA A 112 26.20 5.39 -60.75
N PHE A 113 27.01 5.19 -59.71
CA PHE A 113 26.96 3.98 -58.88
C PHE A 113 25.63 3.82 -58.16
N CYS A 114 25.07 4.90 -57.59
CA CYS A 114 23.75 4.88 -56.96
C CYS A 114 22.65 4.45 -57.95
N ALA A 115 22.65 5.01 -59.17
CA ALA A 115 21.70 4.63 -60.22
C ALA A 115 21.84 3.15 -60.60
N ALA A 116 23.08 2.67 -60.82
CA ALA A 116 23.35 1.28 -61.18
C ALA A 116 22.96 0.29 -60.06
N ALA A 117 23.20 0.65 -58.80
CA ALA A 117 22.78 -0.15 -57.65
C ALA A 117 21.24 -0.22 -57.54
N ALA A 118 20.53 0.89 -57.76
CA ALA A 118 19.07 0.90 -57.78
C ALA A 118 18.49 0.09 -58.94
N ASP A 119 19.05 0.18 -60.15
CA ASP A 119 18.61 -0.61 -61.31
C ASP A 119 18.80 -2.11 -61.07
N TYR A 120 19.86 -2.49 -60.35
CA TYR A 120 20.07 -3.86 -59.93
C TYR A 120 19.07 -4.32 -58.84
N ILE A 121 18.89 -3.51 -57.80
CA ILE A 121 18.17 -3.88 -56.57
C ILE A 121 16.64 -3.74 -56.71
N ALA A 122 16.14 -2.68 -57.34
CA ALA A 122 14.71 -2.35 -57.35
C ALA A 122 13.83 -3.40 -58.05
N PRO A 123 14.21 -3.97 -59.22
CA PRO A 123 13.44 -5.06 -59.84
C PRO A 123 13.50 -6.37 -59.04
N ARG A 124 14.49 -6.51 -58.15
CA ARG A 124 14.72 -7.72 -57.36
C ARG A 124 14.07 -7.67 -55.97
N SER A 125 13.74 -6.48 -55.47
CA SER A 125 13.22 -6.23 -54.12
C SER A 125 11.71 -6.51 -54.00
N VAL A 126 11.31 -7.24 -52.96
CA VAL A 126 9.89 -7.60 -52.71
C VAL A 126 9.07 -6.42 -52.15
N ARG A 127 9.74 -5.51 -51.45
CA ARG A 127 9.15 -4.34 -50.77
C ARG A 127 9.87 -3.06 -51.24
N THR A 128 9.32 -1.90 -50.89
CA THR A 128 9.96 -0.60 -51.18
C THR A 128 11.39 -0.58 -50.63
N PRO A 129 12.41 -0.33 -51.48
CA PRO A 129 13.78 -0.30 -51.02
C PRO A 129 14.04 0.96 -50.19
N VAL A 130 14.82 0.79 -49.12
CA VAL A 130 15.35 1.87 -48.30
C VAL A 130 16.85 1.92 -48.56
N TYR A 131 17.36 3.09 -48.95
CA TYR A 131 18.77 3.30 -49.24
C TYR A 131 19.38 4.29 -48.25
N SER A 132 20.60 4.01 -47.81
CA SER A 132 21.48 4.98 -47.17
C SER A 132 22.64 5.26 -48.15
N PRO A 133 22.66 6.43 -48.84
CA PRO A 133 23.68 6.66 -49.87
C PRO A 133 25.09 6.63 -49.28
N ILE A 134 25.35 7.46 -48.27
CA ILE A 134 26.60 7.49 -47.52
C ILE A 134 26.24 7.32 -46.05
N ASN A 135 26.83 6.32 -45.37
CA ASN A 135 26.65 6.13 -43.94
C ASN A 135 27.40 7.23 -43.17
N GLU A 136 26.74 7.82 -42.17
CA GLU A 136 27.34 8.67 -41.14
C GLU A 136 28.26 9.77 -41.66
N ILE A 137 27.68 10.75 -42.36
CA ILE A 137 28.42 11.85 -42.98
C ILE A 137 29.18 12.68 -41.93
N SER A 138 28.59 12.91 -40.76
CA SER A 138 29.27 13.62 -39.65
C SER A 138 30.37 12.76 -39.03
N PHE A 139 30.18 11.45 -38.86
CA PHE A 139 31.24 10.55 -38.36
C PHE A 139 32.40 10.41 -39.35
N LEU A 140 32.11 10.18 -40.63
CA LEU A 140 33.12 10.02 -41.69
C LEU A 140 33.94 11.29 -41.86
N SER A 141 33.30 12.47 -41.91
CA SER A 141 34.03 13.75 -42.01
C SER A 141 34.89 14.05 -40.78
N TRP A 142 34.42 13.73 -39.56
CA TRP A 142 35.24 13.80 -38.36
C TRP A 142 36.40 12.79 -38.38
N GLY A 143 36.12 11.53 -38.70
CA GLY A 143 37.08 10.43 -38.77
C GLY A 143 38.21 10.69 -39.76
N ILE A 144 37.90 11.28 -40.92
CA ILE A 144 38.90 11.76 -41.88
C ILE A 144 39.78 12.85 -41.24
N SER A 145 39.18 13.83 -40.56
CA SER A 145 39.95 14.94 -39.96
C SER A 145 40.87 14.53 -38.81
N VAL A 146 40.58 13.41 -38.13
CA VAL A 146 41.43 12.83 -37.06
C VAL A 146 42.31 11.66 -37.53
N GLY A 147 42.26 11.30 -38.83
CA GLY A 147 43.10 10.25 -39.42
C GLY A 147 42.62 8.81 -39.23
N LEU A 148 41.36 8.60 -38.79
CA LEU A 148 40.72 7.28 -38.74
C LEU A 148 40.46 6.70 -40.16
N PHE A 149 40.17 7.57 -41.12
CA PHE A 149 39.97 7.22 -42.53
C PHE A 149 41.01 7.91 -43.41
N THR A 150 41.73 7.14 -44.22
CA THR A 150 42.77 7.69 -45.12
C THR A 150 42.13 8.45 -46.28
N CYS A 151 42.28 9.78 -46.30
CA CYS A 151 41.88 10.63 -47.42
C CYS A 151 43.08 11.45 -47.92
N PRO A 152 43.54 11.27 -49.18
CA PRO A 152 44.57 12.13 -49.77
C PRO A 152 44.00 13.52 -50.10
N ASN A 153 44.90 14.50 -50.24
CA ASN A 153 44.60 15.87 -50.70
C ASN A 153 43.56 16.62 -49.83
N LEU A 154 43.64 16.48 -48.50
CA LEU A 154 42.80 17.25 -47.57
C LEU A 154 43.12 18.76 -47.64
N PRO A 155 42.11 19.65 -47.59
CA PRO A 155 42.32 21.09 -47.46
C PRO A 155 43.05 21.48 -46.17
N GLU A 156 43.92 22.50 -46.24
CA GLU A 156 44.70 23.01 -45.09
C GLU A 156 43.85 23.69 -44.00
N HIS A 157 42.62 24.08 -44.32
CA HIS A 157 41.70 24.78 -43.42
C HIS A 157 40.35 24.05 -43.34
N ASP A 158 39.91 23.79 -42.11
CA ASP A 158 38.71 23.03 -41.75
C ASP A 158 38.45 21.78 -42.64
N PRO A 159 39.34 20.77 -42.59
CA PRO A 159 39.16 19.56 -43.36
C PRO A 159 37.85 18.82 -43.02
N ALA A 160 37.32 18.98 -41.81
CA ALA A 160 36.06 18.37 -41.39
C ALA A 160 34.86 18.99 -42.12
N ASP A 161 34.68 20.31 -42.12
CA ASP A 161 33.60 20.96 -42.88
C ASP A 161 33.75 20.73 -44.38
N ALA A 162 34.98 20.81 -44.92
CA ALA A 162 35.23 20.58 -46.33
C ALA A 162 34.84 19.15 -46.77
N CYS A 163 35.23 18.12 -46.01
CA CYS A 163 34.81 16.74 -46.26
C CYS A 163 33.28 16.59 -46.14
N LYS A 164 32.68 17.16 -45.09
CA LYS A 164 31.22 17.12 -44.84
C LYS A 164 30.46 17.70 -46.03
N ARG A 165 30.79 18.92 -46.47
CA ARG A 165 30.18 19.59 -47.64
C ARG A 165 30.28 18.76 -48.92
N GLN A 166 31.41 18.12 -49.16
CA GLN A 166 31.63 17.31 -50.35
C GLN A 166 30.83 15.98 -50.32
N LEU A 167 30.78 15.31 -49.18
CA LEU A 167 29.94 14.14 -48.93
C LEU A 167 28.44 14.47 -49.04
N ILE A 168 28.02 15.67 -48.60
CA ILE A 168 26.65 16.16 -48.78
C ILE A 168 26.31 16.31 -50.27
N ARG A 169 27.17 16.94 -51.08
CA ARG A 169 26.94 17.06 -52.53
C ARG A 169 26.82 15.70 -53.22
N ALA A 170 27.71 14.76 -52.87
CA ALA A 170 27.64 13.39 -53.37
C ALA A 170 26.33 12.71 -52.96
N THR A 171 25.91 12.88 -51.70
CA THR A 171 24.65 12.34 -51.16
C THR A 171 23.42 12.90 -51.88
N LEU A 172 23.36 14.22 -52.10
CA LEU A 172 22.24 14.86 -52.81
C LEU A 172 22.12 14.35 -54.25
N ALA A 173 23.24 14.29 -54.99
CA ALA A 173 23.29 13.73 -56.34
C ALA A 173 22.93 12.24 -56.38
N GLY A 174 23.38 11.47 -55.38
CA GLY A 174 23.00 10.06 -55.20
C GLY A 174 21.50 9.89 -54.96
N CYS A 175 20.88 10.71 -54.10
CA CYS A 175 19.43 10.67 -53.87
C CYS A 175 18.62 10.96 -55.14
N ASP A 176 19.00 11.97 -55.91
CA ASP A 176 18.32 12.28 -57.17
C ASP A 176 18.47 11.13 -58.19
N ALA A 177 19.66 10.54 -58.32
CA ALA A 177 19.90 9.37 -59.16
C ALA A 177 19.10 8.13 -58.71
N LEU A 178 18.93 7.91 -57.40
CA LEU A 178 18.09 6.83 -56.86
C LEU A 178 16.62 7.03 -57.22
N TRP A 179 16.10 8.26 -57.10
CA TRP A 179 14.70 8.57 -57.41
C TRP A 179 14.38 8.61 -58.91
N GLU A 180 15.37 8.88 -59.77
CA GLU A 180 15.23 8.75 -61.23
C GLU A 180 15.01 7.28 -61.64
N VAL A 181 15.64 6.33 -60.94
CA VAL A 181 15.52 4.88 -61.20
C VAL A 181 14.32 4.25 -60.47
N ASP A 182 14.15 4.50 -59.17
CA ASP A 182 12.99 4.05 -58.40
C ASP A 182 12.41 5.20 -57.57
N SER A 183 11.38 5.86 -58.11
CA SER A 183 10.69 6.97 -57.46
C SER A 183 9.97 6.61 -56.14
N ARG A 184 9.93 5.32 -55.76
CA ARG A 184 9.43 4.85 -54.46
C ARG A 184 10.52 4.84 -53.37
N ALA A 185 11.79 4.98 -53.75
CA ALA A 185 12.94 4.84 -52.86
C ALA A 185 12.84 5.75 -51.63
N ARG A 186 13.05 5.16 -50.45
CA ARG A 186 13.13 5.89 -49.17
C ARG A 186 14.59 6.10 -48.79
N ILE A 187 14.91 7.27 -48.24
CA ILE A 187 16.28 7.64 -47.93
C ILE A 187 16.50 7.64 -46.41
N LEU A 188 17.52 6.91 -45.97
CA LEU A 188 17.93 6.78 -44.58
C LEU A 188 19.29 7.45 -44.35
N HIS A 189 19.31 8.52 -43.56
CA HIS A 189 20.54 9.14 -43.11
C HIS A 189 20.84 8.74 -41.67
N CYS A 190 21.85 7.87 -41.50
CA CYS A 190 22.40 7.49 -40.21
C CYS A 190 23.50 8.47 -39.81
N ASP A 191 23.58 8.87 -38.54
CA ASP A 191 24.71 9.61 -37.95
C ASP A 191 24.72 9.43 -36.41
N PRO A 192 25.87 9.59 -35.72
CA PRO A 192 25.96 9.45 -34.27
C PRO A 192 25.13 10.47 -33.49
N LEU A 193 24.40 9.98 -32.48
CA LEU A 193 23.67 10.81 -31.51
C LEU A 193 24.53 10.96 -30.24
N ILE A 194 25.22 12.09 -30.08
CA ILE A 194 26.29 12.28 -29.06
C ILE A 194 25.97 13.39 -28.06
N HIS A 195 26.59 13.31 -26.87
CA HIS A 195 26.58 14.40 -25.88
C HIS A 195 27.97 14.58 -25.26
N ILE A 196 28.49 15.80 -25.37
CA ILE A 196 29.83 16.16 -24.91
C ILE A 196 29.71 17.18 -23.77
N VAL A 197 30.45 16.97 -22.69
CA VAL A 197 30.47 17.85 -21.52
C VAL A 197 31.85 18.45 -21.30
N ALA A 198 31.93 19.59 -20.63
CA ALA A 198 33.21 20.18 -20.25
C ALA A 198 33.75 19.56 -18.97
N THR A 199 35.09 19.43 -18.87
CA THR A 199 35.78 19.09 -17.62
C THR A 199 35.75 20.28 -16.64
N GLU A 200 35.77 21.51 -17.18
CA GLU A 200 35.69 22.75 -16.40
C GLU A 200 34.27 23.34 -16.42
N GLU A 201 33.86 23.96 -15.30
CA GLU A 201 32.54 24.59 -15.17
C GLU A 201 32.47 26.03 -15.74
N THR A 202 33.48 26.48 -16.49
CA THR A 202 33.52 27.82 -17.08
C THR A 202 32.48 27.98 -18.20
N PRO A 203 31.88 29.18 -18.39
CA PRO A 203 30.95 29.43 -19.49
C PRO A 203 31.54 29.08 -20.85
N GLU A 204 32.81 29.43 -21.08
CA GLU A 204 33.54 29.23 -22.33
C GLU A 204 33.76 27.74 -22.64
N ALA A 205 34.14 26.93 -21.63
CA ALA A 205 34.30 25.49 -21.82
C ALA A 205 32.96 24.78 -22.06
N ARG A 206 31.89 25.21 -21.36
CA ARG A 206 30.53 24.72 -21.59
C ARG A 206 30.02 25.06 -23.00
N GLU A 207 30.28 26.26 -23.50
CA GLU A 207 29.94 26.68 -24.87
C GLU A 207 30.72 25.86 -25.91
N ALA A 208 32.03 25.63 -25.70
CA ALA A 208 32.84 24.79 -26.58
C ALA A 208 32.32 23.32 -26.64
N ALA A 209 32.03 22.71 -25.49
CA ALA A 209 31.47 21.35 -25.43
C ALA A 209 30.08 21.26 -26.10
N GLN A 210 29.24 22.28 -25.95
CA GLN A 210 27.95 22.36 -26.63
C GLN A 210 28.11 22.58 -28.15
N SER A 211 29.09 23.34 -28.59
CA SER A 211 29.43 23.53 -30.01
C SER A 211 29.86 22.21 -30.66
N HIS A 212 30.76 21.46 -30.01
CA HIS A 212 31.15 20.12 -30.46
C HIS A 212 29.96 19.15 -30.48
N SER A 213 29.08 19.19 -29.46
CA SER A 213 27.83 18.42 -29.48
C SER A 213 26.96 18.80 -30.67
N ASN A 214 26.78 20.09 -30.96
CA ASN A 214 25.92 20.56 -32.06
C ASN A 214 26.46 20.21 -33.46
N ALA A 215 27.76 19.96 -33.61
CA ALA A 215 28.39 19.62 -34.88
C ALA A 215 27.83 18.33 -35.53
N GLN A 216 27.26 17.42 -34.74
CA GLN A 216 26.61 16.18 -35.22
C GLN A 216 25.44 16.48 -36.18
N PHE A 217 24.68 17.56 -35.90
CA PHE A 217 23.45 17.92 -36.63
C PHE A 217 23.71 18.61 -37.98
N GLN A 218 24.94 19.09 -38.22
CA GLN A 218 25.29 19.89 -39.39
C GLN A 218 24.99 19.15 -40.71
N ALA A 219 25.28 17.84 -40.80
CA ALA A 219 25.01 17.07 -42.01
C ALA A 219 23.50 17.01 -42.34
N TRP A 220 22.65 16.72 -41.35
CA TRP A 220 21.20 16.71 -41.52
C TRP A 220 20.64 18.12 -41.82
N ASP A 221 21.19 19.16 -41.20
CA ASP A 221 20.81 20.55 -41.48
C ASP A 221 21.20 20.97 -42.91
N MET A 222 22.33 20.49 -43.43
CA MET A 222 22.76 20.70 -44.81
C MET A 222 21.88 19.94 -45.81
N LEU A 223 21.55 18.66 -45.54
CA LEU A 223 20.63 17.88 -46.37
C LEU A 223 19.23 18.51 -46.43
N ARG A 224 18.74 19.06 -45.31
CA ARG A 224 17.46 19.77 -45.22
C ARG A 224 17.48 21.15 -45.91
N GLY A 225 18.66 21.72 -46.16
CA GLY A 225 18.84 23.07 -46.70
C GLY A 225 18.71 24.20 -45.67
N THR A 226 18.76 23.89 -44.36
CA THR A 226 18.74 24.89 -43.28
C THR A 226 20.12 25.41 -42.92
N LEU A 227 21.18 24.68 -43.27
CA LEU A 227 22.58 25.08 -43.22
C LEU A 227 23.17 24.94 -44.62
N ALA A 228 24.11 25.82 -45.01
CA ALA A 228 24.76 25.80 -46.33
C ALA A 228 23.79 25.55 -47.53
N PRO A 229 22.71 26.34 -47.68
CA PRO A 229 21.68 26.12 -48.71
C PRO A 229 22.23 26.16 -50.15
N GLU A 230 23.40 26.77 -50.37
CA GLU A 230 24.13 26.75 -51.64
C GLU A 230 24.56 25.35 -52.12
N LEU A 231 24.48 24.34 -51.25
CA LEU A 231 24.72 22.93 -51.61
C LEU A 231 23.53 22.28 -52.34
N GLY A 232 22.34 22.91 -52.35
CA GLY A 232 21.13 22.37 -52.98
C GLY A 232 20.25 21.50 -52.08
N GLY A 233 20.54 21.46 -50.77
CA GLY A 233 19.72 20.76 -49.78
C GLY A 233 18.28 21.26 -49.71
N ALA A 234 17.35 20.37 -49.37
CA ALA A 234 15.92 20.65 -49.30
C ALA A 234 15.22 19.63 -48.37
N PRO A 235 14.04 19.95 -47.80
CA PRO A 235 13.39 19.06 -46.84
C PRO A 235 13.14 17.62 -47.33
N ARG A 236 13.02 17.39 -48.64
CA ARG A 236 12.81 16.04 -49.22
C ARG A 236 14.00 15.08 -49.02
N TYR A 237 15.23 15.59 -48.93
CA TYR A 237 16.41 14.74 -48.83
C TYR A 237 16.56 14.15 -47.42
N LEU A 238 16.20 14.90 -46.38
CA LEU A 238 16.12 14.39 -45.01
C LEU A 238 14.77 13.66 -44.79
N ASP A 239 14.67 12.42 -45.29
CA ASP A 239 13.48 11.57 -45.26
C ASP A 239 13.35 10.77 -43.94
N LEU A 240 14.23 9.78 -43.71
CA LEU A 240 14.33 9.00 -42.48
C LEU A 240 15.64 9.32 -41.73
N ILE A 241 15.56 9.51 -40.40
CA ILE A 241 16.74 9.80 -39.57
C ILE A 241 17.09 8.58 -38.71
N GLY A 242 18.29 8.06 -38.91
CA GLY A 242 18.91 7.03 -38.10
C GLY A 242 19.84 7.64 -37.05
N ALA A 243 19.50 7.51 -35.77
CA ALA A 243 20.39 7.88 -34.67
C ALA A 243 21.25 6.66 -34.28
N ASN A 244 22.56 6.77 -34.36
CA ASN A 244 23.48 5.74 -33.88
C ASN A 244 23.83 6.02 -32.41
N TYR A 245 23.58 5.07 -31.51
CA TYR A 245 23.74 5.26 -30.07
C TYR A 245 24.30 4.02 -29.37
N TYR A 246 25.57 4.10 -29.01
CA TYR A 246 26.32 3.10 -28.26
C TYR A 246 26.61 3.59 -26.83
N HIS A 247 27.13 2.67 -26.02
CA HIS A 247 27.44 2.86 -24.60
C HIS A 247 28.48 3.96 -24.30
N ASP A 248 29.26 4.35 -25.29
CA ASP A 248 30.35 5.34 -25.26
C ASP A 248 30.07 6.64 -26.05
N ASN A 249 28.83 6.86 -26.54
CA ASN A 249 28.40 8.09 -27.23
C ASN A 249 28.45 9.39 -26.39
N GLN A 250 28.96 9.36 -25.15
CA GLN A 250 29.06 10.52 -24.28
C GLN A 250 30.41 10.56 -23.55
N TRP A 251 31.09 11.70 -23.61
CA TRP A 251 32.43 11.91 -23.06
C TRP A 251 32.65 13.36 -22.63
N GLU A 252 33.71 13.62 -21.89
CA GLU A 252 34.14 14.97 -21.50
C GLU A 252 35.32 15.50 -22.35
N VAL A 253 35.38 16.82 -22.53
CA VAL A 253 36.48 17.53 -23.18
C VAL A 253 37.23 18.43 -22.18
N PRO A 254 38.56 18.58 -22.31
CA PRO A 254 39.43 18.05 -23.36
C PRO A 254 39.98 16.64 -23.10
N SER A 255 39.70 16.00 -21.96
CA SER A 255 40.31 14.72 -21.55
C SER A 255 39.91 13.53 -22.45
N MET A 256 38.80 13.63 -23.17
CA MET A 256 38.15 12.56 -23.95
C MET A 256 37.76 11.35 -23.09
N ALA A 257 37.66 11.51 -21.76
CA ALA A 257 37.22 10.46 -20.86
C ALA A 257 35.73 10.14 -21.09
N ARG A 258 35.44 8.85 -21.26
CA ARG A 258 34.07 8.35 -21.48
C ARG A 258 33.23 8.52 -20.22
N LEU A 259 32.03 9.07 -20.35
CA LEU A 259 31.06 9.05 -19.27
C LEU A 259 30.42 7.66 -19.24
N HIS A 260 30.79 6.79 -18.29
CA HIS A 260 30.26 5.42 -18.27
C HIS A 260 28.76 5.38 -17.94
N TRP A 261 27.98 4.69 -18.78
CA TRP A 261 26.52 4.65 -18.66
C TRP A 261 26.02 4.06 -17.33
N HIS A 262 26.71 3.06 -16.80
CA HIS A 262 26.35 2.36 -15.56
C HIS A 262 26.90 3.02 -14.28
N LEU A 263 27.73 4.07 -14.38
CA LEU A 263 28.32 4.75 -13.21
C LEU A 263 27.52 5.98 -12.74
N GLY A 264 26.35 6.24 -13.33
CA GLY A 264 25.42 7.28 -12.83
C GLY A 264 25.97 8.70 -12.84
N ASP A 265 26.94 9.01 -13.71
CA ASP A 265 27.48 10.38 -13.87
C ASP A 265 26.34 11.33 -14.26
N ARG A 266 26.04 12.29 -13.38
CA ARG A 266 24.94 13.26 -13.51
C ARG A 266 25.09 14.20 -14.70
N ARG A 267 26.28 14.25 -15.32
CA ARG A 267 26.56 15.00 -16.54
C ARG A 267 26.10 14.26 -17.80
N ARG A 268 25.81 12.95 -17.73
CA ARG A 268 25.22 12.21 -18.86
C ARG A 268 23.80 12.68 -19.15
N LYS A 269 23.47 12.73 -20.43
CA LYS A 269 22.12 13.04 -20.93
C LYS A 269 21.37 11.75 -21.26
N PRO A 270 20.15 11.52 -20.73
CA PRO A 270 19.38 10.32 -21.06
C PRO A 270 19.03 10.25 -22.57
N LEU A 271 19.08 9.05 -23.14
CA LEU A 271 18.79 8.85 -24.58
C LEU A 271 17.38 9.33 -24.95
N HIS A 272 16.38 9.10 -24.09
CA HIS A 272 15.01 9.55 -24.39
C HIS A 272 14.92 11.07 -24.57
N THR A 273 15.69 11.85 -23.79
CA THR A 273 15.74 13.31 -23.89
C THR A 273 16.35 13.74 -25.22
N MET A 274 17.45 13.09 -25.64
CA MET A 274 18.11 13.35 -26.91
C MET A 274 17.19 13.03 -28.11
N LEU A 275 16.40 11.97 -28.01
CA LEU A 275 15.42 11.59 -29.05
C LEU A 275 14.22 12.56 -29.11
N VAL A 276 13.76 13.09 -27.96
CA VAL A 276 12.73 14.14 -27.91
C VAL A 276 13.22 15.42 -28.59
N GLU A 277 14.45 15.85 -28.31
CA GLU A 277 15.06 17.02 -28.97
C GLU A 277 15.22 16.80 -30.48
N LEU A 278 15.63 15.61 -30.91
CA LEU A 278 15.76 15.25 -32.32
C LEU A 278 14.40 15.28 -33.04
N GLN A 279 13.35 14.76 -32.40
CA GLN A 279 11.97 14.80 -32.89
C GLN A 279 11.45 16.24 -33.03
N GLN A 280 11.73 17.09 -32.05
CA GLN A 280 11.36 18.51 -32.06
C GLN A 280 12.09 19.29 -33.16
N ARG A 281 13.39 19.02 -33.37
CA ARG A 281 14.23 19.70 -34.36
C ARG A 281 13.81 19.41 -35.80
N TYR A 282 13.57 18.15 -36.13
CA TYR A 282 13.36 17.72 -37.52
C TYR A 282 11.93 17.35 -37.90
N GLN A 283 11.10 16.90 -36.94
CA GLN A 283 9.75 16.40 -37.20
C GLN A 283 9.72 15.30 -38.29
N ARG A 284 10.75 14.44 -38.28
CA ARG A 284 10.90 13.30 -39.21
C ARG A 284 10.74 11.96 -38.49
N PRO A 285 10.40 10.89 -39.23
CA PRO A 285 10.55 9.50 -38.79
C PRO A 285 11.95 9.24 -38.20
N LEU A 286 12.00 8.75 -36.97
CA LEU A 286 13.25 8.38 -36.29
C LEU A 286 13.38 6.86 -36.17
N LEU A 287 14.61 6.37 -36.11
CA LEU A 287 14.97 5.04 -35.61
C LEU A 287 16.32 5.11 -34.89
N ILE A 288 16.57 4.17 -33.99
CA ILE A 288 17.94 3.85 -33.61
C ILE A 288 18.51 2.99 -34.74
N ALA A 289 19.37 3.57 -35.56
CA ALA A 289 19.93 2.87 -36.72
C ALA A 289 21.08 1.94 -36.35
N GLU A 290 21.69 2.14 -35.17
CA GLU A 290 22.72 1.28 -34.59
C GLU A 290 22.75 1.36 -33.07
N THR A 291 22.82 0.20 -32.40
CA THR A 291 23.17 0.10 -30.99
C THR A 291 23.68 -1.31 -30.63
N SER A 292 24.72 -1.39 -29.80
CA SER A 292 25.14 -2.60 -29.08
C SER A 292 26.11 -2.26 -27.93
N HIS A 293 26.55 -3.28 -27.20
CA HIS A 293 27.61 -3.24 -26.21
C HIS A 293 28.62 -4.36 -26.51
N VAL A 294 29.77 -4.36 -25.83
CA VAL A 294 30.78 -5.43 -25.91
C VAL A 294 30.76 -6.32 -24.67
N GLY A 295 31.31 -7.55 -24.76
CA GLY A 295 31.52 -8.42 -23.60
C GLY A 295 30.24 -8.76 -22.83
N SER A 296 30.30 -8.86 -21.50
CA SER A 296 29.15 -9.31 -20.69
C SER A 296 28.00 -8.30 -20.59
N GLY A 297 28.24 -7.01 -20.85
CA GLY A 297 27.25 -5.93 -20.68
C GLY A 297 26.08 -5.90 -21.67
N ARG A 298 26.07 -6.75 -22.71
CA ARG A 298 25.08 -6.69 -23.82
C ARG A 298 23.63 -6.88 -23.36
N GLY A 299 23.40 -7.77 -22.40
CA GLY A 299 22.07 -8.02 -21.84
C GLY A 299 21.51 -6.82 -21.06
N ALA A 300 22.33 -6.18 -20.23
CA ALA A 300 21.93 -5.01 -19.45
C ALA A 300 21.76 -3.76 -20.34
N TRP A 301 22.67 -3.56 -21.30
CA TRP A 301 22.59 -2.45 -22.26
C TRP A 301 21.27 -2.42 -23.03
N ILE A 302 20.83 -3.56 -23.56
CA ILE A 302 19.59 -3.58 -24.35
C ILE A 302 18.32 -3.40 -23.50
N ALA A 303 18.40 -3.71 -22.20
CA ALA A 303 17.33 -3.40 -21.25
C ALA A 303 17.23 -1.88 -21.01
N ASP A 304 18.35 -1.18 -20.76
CA ASP A 304 18.37 0.29 -20.64
C ASP A 304 17.88 0.97 -21.94
N VAL A 305 18.47 0.63 -23.09
CA VAL A 305 18.03 1.20 -24.38
C VAL A 305 16.53 0.99 -24.59
N THR A 306 15.98 -0.17 -24.24
CA THR A 306 14.53 -0.42 -24.35
C THR A 306 13.71 0.49 -23.44
N ALA A 307 14.17 0.74 -22.21
CA ALA A 307 13.50 1.68 -21.31
C ALA A 307 13.55 3.12 -21.87
N GLN A 308 14.72 3.57 -22.35
CA GLN A 308 14.87 4.89 -22.97
C GLN A 308 13.97 5.05 -24.22
N LEU A 309 13.86 4.02 -25.06
CA LEU A 309 12.97 4.05 -26.22
C LEU A 309 11.49 4.10 -25.82
N ALA A 310 11.08 3.33 -24.80
CA ALA A 310 9.72 3.39 -24.27
C ALA A 310 9.38 4.77 -23.69
N GLN A 311 10.29 5.40 -22.93
CA GLN A 311 10.14 6.78 -22.46
C GLN A 311 9.99 7.77 -23.63
N ALA A 312 10.81 7.65 -24.68
CA ALA A 312 10.72 8.51 -25.85
C ALA A 312 9.36 8.37 -26.56
N GLN A 313 8.86 7.14 -26.78
CA GLN A 313 7.56 6.91 -27.43
C GLN A 313 6.39 7.44 -26.59
N LEU A 314 6.44 7.26 -25.26
CA LEU A 314 5.45 7.83 -24.34
C LEU A 314 5.50 9.37 -24.29
N ALA A 315 6.67 9.97 -24.51
CA ALA A 315 6.85 11.42 -24.69
C ALA A 315 6.48 11.94 -26.10
N GLY A 316 5.91 11.09 -26.98
CA GLY A 316 5.43 11.47 -28.31
C GLY A 316 6.46 11.38 -29.44
N VAL A 317 7.60 10.70 -29.24
CA VAL A 317 8.59 10.47 -30.30
C VAL A 317 8.13 9.36 -31.26
N THR A 318 8.08 9.68 -32.55
CA THR A 318 7.69 8.74 -33.62
C THR A 318 8.89 7.86 -34.04
N LEU A 319 9.22 6.89 -33.18
CA LEU A 319 10.21 5.84 -33.49
C LEU A 319 9.59 4.73 -34.37
N TYR A 320 10.29 4.38 -35.44
CA TYR A 320 9.91 3.30 -36.38
C TYR A 320 10.78 2.05 -36.28
N GLY A 321 11.90 2.10 -35.55
CA GLY A 321 12.70 0.91 -35.30
C GLY A 321 13.90 1.11 -34.39
N VAL A 322 14.55 -0.01 -34.09
CA VAL A 322 15.85 -0.12 -33.40
C VAL A 322 16.63 -1.26 -34.04
N CYS A 323 17.86 -0.97 -34.47
CA CYS A 323 18.74 -1.91 -35.14
C CYS A 323 19.87 -2.35 -34.20
N LEU A 324 19.97 -3.65 -33.96
CA LEU A 324 21.12 -4.23 -33.26
C LEU A 324 22.31 -4.26 -34.23
N TYR A 325 23.36 -3.52 -33.90
CA TYR A 325 24.53 -3.36 -34.77
C TYR A 325 25.83 -3.57 -33.98
N PRO A 326 26.68 -4.53 -34.37
CA PRO A 326 26.44 -5.58 -35.37
C PRO A 326 25.58 -6.73 -34.78
N ILE A 327 24.92 -7.51 -35.63
CA ILE A 327 24.12 -8.67 -35.19
C ILE A 327 24.96 -9.94 -35.02
N ILE A 328 25.95 -10.14 -35.89
CA ILE A 328 27.03 -11.14 -35.77
C ILE A 328 28.28 -10.40 -35.29
N ASP A 329 29.06 -10.98 -34.39
CA ASP A 329 30.31 -10.36 -33.95
C ASP A 329 31.30 -10.14 -35.11
N ARG A 330 32.18 -9.16 -34.93
CA ARG A 330 33.14 -8.69 -35.92
C ARG A 330 34.38 -8.11 -35.22
N PRO A 331 35.57 -8.12 -35.83
CA PRO A 331 36.76 -7.59 -35.20
C PRO A 331 36.77 -6.06 -35.16
N ARG A 332 37.79 -5.47 -34.52
CA ARG A 332 38.05 -4.02 -34.64
C ARG A 332 38.54 -3.68 -36.06
N TRP A 333 38.29 -2.45 -36.52
CA TRP A 333 38.73 -2.01 -37.85
C TRP A 333 40.25 -1.80 -37.91
N GLU A 334 40.85 -1.45 -36.77
CA GLU A 334 42.27 -1.19 -36.57
C GLU A 334 43.06 -2.47 -36.22
N ASP A 335 42.38 -3.51 -35.75
CA ASP A 335 42.98 -4.79 -35.35
C ASP A 335 42.01 -5.96 -35.66
N LEU A 336 42.24 -6.63 -36.79
CA LEU A 336 41.46 -7.77 -37.26
C LEU A 336 41.61 -9.04 -36.38
N SER A 337 42.56 -9.04 -35.43
CA SER A 337 42.74 -10.11 -34.45
C SER A 337 41.91 -9.89 -33.17
N ALA A 338 41.48 -8.65 -32.89
CA ALA A 338 40.72 -8.30 -31.69
C ALA A 338 39.21 -8.40 -31.91
N TRP A 339 38.60 -9.47 -31.39
CA TRP A 339 37.15 -9.72 -31.43
C TRP A 339 36.52 -9.32 -30.08
N PRO A 340 35.64 -8.29 -30.04
CA PRO A 340 35.14 -7.70 -28.79
C PRO A 340 33.88 -8.41 -28.23
N CYS A 341 33.35 -9.43 -28.91
CA CYS A 341 32.06 -10.06 -28.58
C CYS A 341 30.95 -9.01 -28.51
N SER A 342 30.60 -8.45 -29.67
CA SER A 342 29.65 -7.34 -29.86
C SER A 342 28.30 -7.77 -30.45
N GLY A 343 28.20 -8.99 -30.98
CA GLY A 343 27.00 -9.50 -31.64
C GLY A 343 25.98 -10.15 -30.69
N LEU A 344 24.80 -10.43 -31.21
CA LEU A 344 23.86 -11.40 -30.63
C LEU A 344 24.40 -12.84 -30.81
N TRP A 345 25.10 -13.07 -31.92
CA TRP A 345 25.88 -14.27 -32.16
C TRP A 345 27.39 -13.92 -32.15
N ASP A 346 28.12 -14.56 -31.24
CA ASP A 346 29.59 -14.62 -31.28
C ASP A 346 30.03 -15.73 -32.26
N LEU A 347 31.31 -15.80 -32.61
CA LEU A 347 31.85 -16.86 -33.47
C LEU A 347 32.68 -17.88 -32.67
N ASP A 348 32.57 -19.17 -33.00
CA ASP A 348 33.36 -20.25 -32.39
C ASP A 348 34.82 -20.28 -32.88
N ARG A 349 35.54 -19.17 -32.71
CA ARG A 349 36.90 -18.92 -33.25
C ARG A 349 37.94 -20.02 -32.94
N ASN A 350 37.71 -20.84 -31.91
CA ASN A 350 38.60 -21.90 -31.46
C ASN A 350 38.06 -23.32 -31.73
N GLY A 351 36.84 -23.44 -32.26
CA GLY A 351 36.18 -24.71 -32.56
C GLY A 351 36.56 -25.31 -33.91
N PRO A 352 35.94 -26.45 -34.29
CA PRO A 352 36.18 -27.11 -35.58
C PRO A 352 35.62 -26.31 -36.77
N ASP A 353 34.70 -25.39 -36.53
CA ASP A 353 34.14 -24.44 -37.49
C ASP A 353 34.30 -23.02 -36.93
N PRO A 354 35.34 -22.25 -37.32
CA PRO A 354 35.63 -20.93 -36.75
C PRO A 354 34.59 -19.86 -37.09
N PHE A 355 33.60 -20.20 -37.94
CA PHE A 355 32.48 -19.35 -38.32
C PHE A 355 31.14 -19.92 -37.84
N LEU A 356 31.13 -20.85 -36.89
CA LEU A 356 29.90 -21.31 -36.24
C LEU A 356 29.32 -20.20 -35.35
N ARG A 357 27.99 -20.02 -35.40
CA ARG A 357 27.28 -18.90 -34.76
C ARG A 357 26.85 -19.29 -33.35
N LEU A 358 27.59 -18.81 -32.35
CA LEU A 358 27.32 -19.06 -30.94
C LEU A 358 26.38 -18.00 -30.39
N LEU A 359 25.11 -18.37 -30.14
CA LEU A 359 24.12 -17.46 -29.59
C LEU A 359 24.49 -17.07 -28.15
N ASN A 360 24.68 -15.77 -27.90
CA ASN A 360 24.88 -15.24 -26.56
C ASN A 360 23.55 -15.33 -25.77
N GLN A 361 23.44 -16.30 -24.87
CA GLN A 361 22.17 -16.60 -24.19
C GLN A 361 21.64 -15.45 -23.31
N PRO A 362 22.45 -14.77 -22.48
CA PRO A 362 21.97 -13.61 -21.70
C PRO A 362 21.42 -12.50 -22.61
N TYR A 363 22.12 -12.17 -23.70
CA TYR A 363 21.67 -11.15 -24.65
C TYR A 363 20.40 -11.59 -25.41
N ALA A 364 20.29 -12.86 -25.78
CA ALA A 364 19.10 -13.43 -26.41
C ALA A 364 17.86 -13.41 -25.50
N VAL A 365 18.03 -13.68 -24.20
CA VAL A 365 16.96 -13.57 -23.19
C VAL A 365 16.56 -12.10 -23.03
N ALA A 366 17.53 -11.20 -22.88
CA ALA A 366 17.30 -9.76 -22.77
C ALA A 366 16.56 -9.19 -23.99
N LEU A 367 16.94 -9.57 -25.21
CA LEU A 367 16.27 -9.14 -26.43
C LEU A 367 14.83 -9.63 -26.50
N ARG A 368 14.55 -10.90 -26.17
CA ARG A 368 13.17 -11.42 -26.13
C ARG A 368 12.33 -10.75 -25.04
N GLN A 369 12.94 -10.30 -23.95
CA GLN A 369 12.28 -9.48 -22.92
C GLN A 369 11.99 -8.07 -23.47
N ALA A 370 13.00 -7.39 -24.00
CA ALA A 370 12.91 -6.07 -24.62
C ALA A 370 11.79 -6.00 -25.68
N GLN A 371 11.72 -6.98 -26.57
CA GLN A 371 10.68 -7.10 -27.58
C GLN A 371 9.26 -7.28 -27.01
N ARG A 372 9.10 -7.92 -25.85
CA ARG A 372 7.79 -8.04 -25.16
C ARG A 372 7.45 -6.73 -24.46
N THR A 373 8.37 -6.21 -23.67
CA THR A 373 8.22 -4.97 -22.90
C THR A 373 7.92 -3.76 -23.78
N LEU A 374 8.65 -3.57 -24.88
CA LEU A 374 8.42 -2.43 -25.78
C LEU A 374 7.07 -2.54 -26.50
N ARG A 375 6.64 -3.74 -26.91
CA ARG A 375 5.30 -3.96 -27.49
C ARG A 375 4.17 -3.62 -26.51
N HIS A 376 4.36 -3.87 -25.21
CA HIS A 376 3.40 -3.47 -24.20
C HIS A 376 3.31 -1.93 -24.08
N PHE A 377 4.44 -1.23 -23.99
CA PHE A 377 4.42 0.25 -23.96
C PHE A 377 3.86 0.87 -25.25
N GLN A 378 4.18 0.31 -26.41
CA GLN A 378 3.65 0.75 -27.71
C GLN A 378 2.12 0.57 -27.82
N SER A 379 1.50 -0.32 -27.03
CA SER A 379 0.04 -0.45 -27.00
C SER A 379 -0.68 0.72 -26.31
N PHE A 380 0.05 1.59 -25.62
CA PHE A 380 -0.48 2.79 -24.97
C PHE A 380 -0.43 4.03 -25.87
N THR A 381 0.48 4.06 -26.85
CA THR A 381 0.55 5.16 -27.82
C THR A 381 -0.60 5.03 -28.82
N PRO A 382 -1.40 6.09 -29.07
CA PRO A 382 -2.47 6.03 -30.06
C PRO A 382 -1.89 5.64 -31.45
N PRO A 383 -2.49 4.69 -32.18
CA PRO A 383 -1.99 4.33 -33.51
C PRO A 383 -2.09 5.54 -34.45
N ALA A 384 -1.04 5.76 -35.24
CA ALA A 384 -0.94 6.91 -36.13
C ALA A 384 -2.10 6.95 -37.14
N ALA A 385 -3.00 7.92 -36.94
CA ALA A 385 -4.08 8.39 -37.82
C ALA A 385 -5.18 7.41 -38.30
N GLU A 386 -4.96 6.10 -38.39
CA GLU A 386 -5.85 5.19 -39.17
C GLU A 386 -6.70 4.19 -38.34
N ASN A 387 -6.61 4.12 -37.01
CA ASN A 387 -7.48 3.25 -36.19
C ASN A 387 -7.88 3.90 -34.85
N LYS A 388 -8.91 4.75 -34.86
CA LYS A 388 -9.36 5.51 -33.68
C LYS A 388 -10.17 4.70 -32.65
N GLU A 389 -10.54 3.44 -32.93
CA GLU A 389 -11.56 2.72 -32.14
C GLU A 389 -11.01 1.77 -31.04
N ASN A 390 -9.69 1.57 -30.93
CA ASN A 390 -9.09 0.56 -30.03
C ASN A 390 -8.05 1.10 -29.02
N GLY A 391 -8.16 2.36 -28.61
CA GLY A 391 -7.37 2.86 -27.48
C GLY A 391 -7.88 2.28 -26.16
N MET A 392 -7.17 1.29 -25.59
CA MET A 392 -7.45 0.84 -24.22
C MET A 392 -7.15 1.98 -23.24
N GLN A 393 -8.16 2.41 -22.49
CA GLN A 393 -7.99 3.34 -21.38
C GLN A 393 -7.08 2.69 -20.32
N GLN A 394 -5.88 3.25 -20.14
CA GLN A 394 -4.92 2.74 -19.17
C GLN A 394 -5.49 2.88 -17.76
N LYS A 395 -5.30 1.86 -16.91
CA LYS A 395 -5.59 1.96 -15.48
C LYS A 395 -4.42 2.60 -14.75
N THR A 396 -4.67 3.58 -13.89
CA THR A 396 -3.66 4.11 -12.98
C THR A 396 -3.42 3.17 -11.77
N LEU A 397 -2.15 3.06 -11.37
CA LEU A 397 -1.66 2.43 -10.16
C LEU A 397 -1.00 3.51 -9.29
N ILE A 398 -1.68 3.93 -8.23
CA ILE A 398 -1.17 4.88 -7.24
C ILE A 398 -0.39 4.09 -6.18
N VAL A 399 0.81 4.54 -5.83
CA VAL A 399 1.70 3.86 -4.89
C VAL A 399 2.15 4.82 -3.81
N PHE A 400 1.87 4.52 -2.54
CA PHE A 400 2.39 5.26 -1.40
C PHE A 400 3.63 4.59 -0.82
N SER A 401 4.75 5.32 -0.76
CA SER A 401 6.03 4.78 -0.37
C SER A 401 6.78 5.63 0.65
N HIS A 402 7.25 4.98 1.71
CA HIS A 402 8.26 5.54 2.63
C HIS A 402 9.69 5.47 2.07
N LEU A 403 9.86 4.79 0.93
CA LEU A 403 11.12 4.62 0.22
C LEU A 403 11.13 5.57 -0.99
N ARG A 404 12.17 6.40 -1.11
CA ARG A 404 12.36 7.29 -2.27
C ARG A 404 12.88 6.51 -3.48
N TRP A 405 12.37 6.83 -4.67
CA TRP A 405 12.67 6.10 -5.91
C TRP A 405 14.17 6.14 -6.24
N GLY A 406 14.76 7.34 -6.16
CA GLY A 406 16.16 7.60 -6.48
C GLY A 406 17.16 7.32 -5.35
N PHE A 407 16.77 6.62 -4.28
CA PHE A 407 17.68 6.27 -3.19
C PHE A 407 18.33 4.90 -3.41
N VAL A 408 17.71 3.82 -2.94
CA VAL A 408 18.23 2.45 -3.14
C VAL A 408 17.26 1.69 -4.04
N PHE A 409 17.78 1.15 -5.14
CA PHE A 409 17.03 0.28 -6.04
C PHE A 409 16.77 -1.05 -5.35
N GLN A 410 15.50 -1.39 -5.17
CA GLN A 410 15.06 -2.57 -4.44
C GLN A 410 13.67 -3.02 -4.92
N ARG A 411 12.97 -3.83 -4.13
CA ARG A 411 11.68 -4.45 -4.48
C ARG A 411 10.68 -3.51 -5.19
N PRO A 412 10.40 -2.28 -4.72
CA PRO A 412 9.44 -1.39 -5.38
C PRO A 412 9.83 -1.07 -6.82
N GLN A 413 11.08 -0.69 -7.08
CA GLN A 413 11.52 -0.34 -8.44
C GLN A 413 11.47 -1.56 -9.37
N HIS A 414 11.88 -2.75 -8.89
CA HIS A 414 11.79 -4.00 -9.66
C HIS A 414 10.36 -4.35 -10.06
N LEU A 415 9.42 -4.29 -9.13
CA LEU A 415 8.01 -4.65 -9.36
C LEU A 415 7.28 -3.59 -10.18
N LEU A 416 7.42 -2.32 -9.82
CA LEU A 416 6.66 -1.23 -10.44
C LEU A 416 7.10 -0.98 -11.88
N SER A 417 8.40 -1.09 -12.20
CA SER A 417 8.88 -0.97 -13.59
C SER A 417 8.36 -2.11 -14.50
N ARG A 418 7.97 -3.25 -13.90
CA ARG A 418 7.33 -4.36 -14.61
C ARG A 418 5.82 -4.17 -14.71
N LEU A 419 5.17 -3.72 -13.65
CA LEU A 419 3.74 -3.36 -13.66
C LEU A 419 3.44 -2.15 -14.56
N ALA A 420 4.39 -1.24 -14.77
CA ALA A 420 4.27 -0.08 -15.66
C ALA A 420 3.97 -0.45 -17.13
N GLN A 421 4.30 -1.68 -17.55
CA GLN A 421 3.91 -2.26 -18.85
C GLN A 421 2.40 -2.49 -18.98
N HIS A 422 1.63 -2.32 -17.90
CA HIS A 422 0.18 -2.59 -17.83
C HIS A 422 -0.62 -1.48 -17.13
N TYR A 423 0.03 -0.66 -16.30
CA TYR A 423 -0.59 0.43 -15.52
C TYR A 423 0.20 1.73 -15.67
N ARG A 424 -0.48 2.89 -15.69
CA ARG A 424 0.15 4.20 -15.47
C ARG A 424 0.52 4.29 -13.98
N VAL A 425 1.79 4.35 -13.62
CA VAL A 425 2.20 4.31 -12.20
C VAL A 425 2.45 5.72 -11.67
N LEU A 426 1.76 6.08 -10.59
CA LEU A 426 2.01 7.30 -9.81
C LEU A 426 2.66 6.91 -8.48
N PHE A 427 3.95 7.15 -8.32
CA PHE A 427 4.73 6.78 -7.12
C PHE A 427 4.88 7.99 -6.19
N ILE A 428 4.05 8.03 -5.15
CA ILE A 428 4.00 9.11 -4.16
C ILE A 428 5.03 8.85 -3.07
N GLU A 429 6.05 9.70 -3.01
CA GLU A 429 7.04 9.71 -1.94
C GLU A 429 6.55 10.46 -0.68
N GLU A 430 7.25 10.25 0.43
CA GLU A 430 7.12 11.11 1.61
C GLU A 430 7.41 12.58 1.30
N PRO A 431 6.67 13.52 1.93
CA PRO A 431 6.86 14.94 1.72
C PRO A 431 8.29 15.39 2.06
N ILE A 432 8.75 16.43 1.37
CA ILE A 432 9.93 17.20 1.72
C ILE A 432 9.50 18.50 2.40
N TYR A 433 10.25 18.91 3.42
CA TYR A 433 10.09 20.23 4.02
C TYR A 433 10.60 21.31 3.07
N ASP A 434 9.70 22.19 2.62
CA ASP A 434 10.02 23.45 1.94
C ASP A 434 9.24 24.56 2.65
N ALA A 435 9.93 25.64 3.04
CA ALA A 435 9.31 26.78 3.72
C ALA A 435 8.36 27.60 2.82
N GLN A 436 8.28 27.27 1.53
CA GLN A 436 7.36 27.87 0.55
C GLN A 436 5.94 27.25 0.63
N ALA A 437 5.08 27.63 -0.32
CA ALA A 437 3.73 27.08 -0.43
C ALA A 437 3.74 25.61 -0.85
N SER A 438 2.78 24.84 -0.35
CA SER A 438 2.65 23.41 -0.64
C SER A 438 2.50 23.14 -2.13
N SER A 439 3.27 22.20 -2.69
CA SER A 439 3.28 21.89 -4.12
C SER A 439 3.65 20.43 -4.40
N LEU A 440 3.45 19.99 -5.65
CA LEU A 440 3.86 18.67 -6.12
C LEU A 440 4.98 18.80 -7.16
N HIS A 441 6.12 18.15 -6.90
CA HIS A 441 7.21 18.01 -7.85
C HIS A 441 7.13 16.64 -8.55
N TYR A 442 7.34 16.64 -9.86
CA TYR A 442 7.18 15.46 -10.71
C TYR A 442 8.51 15.07 -11.37
N SER A 443 8.76 13.77 -11.47
CA SER A 443 9.83 13.22 -12.32
C SER A 443 9.42 11.88 -12.93
N THR A 444 10.02 11.51 -14.06
CA THR A 444 9.66 10.31 -14.84
C THR A 444 10.85 9.36 -14.99
N PRO A 445 11.37 8.78 -13.89
CA PRO A 445 12.65 8.05 -13.89
C PRO A 445 12.63 6.73 -14.66
N ALA A 446 11.45 6.21 -15.01
CA ALA A 446 11.28 4.98 -15.79
C ALA A 446 10.03 5.08 -16.70
N PRO A 447 9.89 4.21 -17.72
CA PRO A 447 8.74 4.25 -18.62
C PRO A 447 7.41 4.09 -17.87
N ASN A 448 6.44 4.96 -18.18
CA ASN A 448 5.10 4.95 -17.59
C ASN A 448 5.05 5.02 -16.05
N ILE A 449 6.11 5.54 -15.42
CA ILE A 449 6.22 5.81 -13.99
C ILE A 449 6.46 7.30 -13.79
N THR A 450 5.56 7.95 -13.07
CA THR A 450 5.71 9.31 -12.56
C THR A 450 5.93 9.25 -11.05
N VAL A 451 7.09 9.68 -10.58
CA VAL A 451 7.32 9.94 -9.16
C VAL A 451 6.72 11.30 -8.82
N VAL A 452 5.86 11.30 -7.82
CA VAL A 452 5.21 12.48 -7.24
C VAL A 452 5.84 12.72 -5.88
N GLN A 453 6.51 13.86 -5.72
CA GLN A 453 7.17 14.25 -4.48
C GLN A 453 6.48 15.51 -3.94
N PRO A 454 5.71 15.41 -2.85
CA PRO A 454 5.11 16.57 -2.22
C PRO A 454 6.18 17.43 -1.54
N HIS A 455 6.03 18.75 -1.63
CA HIS A 455 6.80 19.74 -0.87
C HIS A 455 5.83 20.52 0.01
N THR A 456 6.17 20.69 1.29
CA THR A 456 5.24 21.20 2.33
C THR A 456 5.95 22.06 3.37
N PRO A 457 5.32 23.12 3.93
CA PRO A 457 5.87 23.92 5.02
C PRO A 457 5.78 23.25 6.40
N ILE A 458 5.42 21.97 6.46
CA ILE A 458 5.23 21.20 7.69
C ILE A 458 6.52 20.44 7.98
N ALA A 459 7.13 20.72 9.13
CA ALA A 459 8.42 20.12 9.52
C ALA A 459 8.30 18.65 10.00
N ALA A 460 7.09 18.13 10.16
CA ALA A 460 6.87 16.73 10.55
C ALA A 460 7.26 15.77 9.41
N PRO A 461 8.09 14.74 9.67
CA PRO A 461 8.63 13.87 8.64
C PRO A 461 7.62 12.83 8.15
N GLY A 462 7.77 12.39 6.90
CA GLY A 462 6.98 11.30 6.34
C GLY A 462 5.48 11.60 6.28
N PHE A 463 4.66 10.55 6.30
CA PHE A 463 3.20 10.67 6.34
C PHE A 463 2.67 10.88 7.77
N HIS A 464 3.22 11.87 8.49
CA HIS A 464 2.77 12.28 9.81
C HIS A 464 1.38 12.93 9.76
N ASP A 465 0.68 12.96 10.89
CA ASP A 465 -0.73 13.37 10.98
C ASP A 465 -0.92 14.83 10.53
N ASP A 466 0.02 15.71 10.88
CA ASP A 466 0.05 17.11 10.46
C ASP A 466 0.11 17.29 8.93
N GLN A 467 0.72 16.32 8.22
CA GLN A 467 0.85 16.35 6.76
C GLN A 467 -0.45 15.96 6.05
N ILE A 468 -1.32 15.18 6.68
CA ILE A 468 -2.42 14.47 6.00
C ILE A 468 -3.39 15.43 5.30
N ALA A 469 -3.84 16.50 5.97
CA ALA A 469 -4.81 17.42 5.39
C ALA A 469 -4.24 18.18 4.17
N THR A 470 -2.97 18.60 4.23
CA THR A 470 -2.28 19.26 3.11
C THR A 470 -2.04 18.28 1.96
N LEU A 471 -1.62 17.05 2.26
CA LEU A 471 -1.39 16.03 1.24
C LEU A 471 -2.69 15.59 0.57
N GLN A 472 -3.80 15.38 1.31
CA GLN A 472 -5.10 15.07 0.70
C GLN A 472 -5.50 16.12 -0.35
N LEU A 473 -5.40 17.41 0.00
CA LEU A 473 -5.71 18.51 -0.94
C LEU A 473 -4.82 18.51 -2.18
N LEU A 474 -3.51 18.28 -2.04
CA LEU A 474 -2.59 18.21 -3.19
C LEU A 474 -2.85 16.98 -4.09
N LEU A 475 -3.25 15.85 -3.49
CA LEU A 475 -3.33 14.57 -4.18
C LEU A 475 -4.67 14.33 -4.90
N THR A 476 -5.73 15.06 -4.56
CA THR A 476 -7.05 14.98 -5.23
C THR A 476 -6.96 15.23 -6.74
N GLU A 477 -6.06 16.10 -7.20
CA GLU A 477 -5.93 16.46 -8.63
C GLU A 477 -5.08 15.46 -9.47
N LEU A 478 -4.57 14.36 -8.88
CA LEU A 478 -3.67 13.43 -9.59
C LEU A 478 -4.35 12.51 -10.60
N VAL A 479 -5.65 12.23 -10.41
CA VAL A 479 -6.48 11.37 -11.25
C VAL A 479 -7.86 12.01 -11.41
N ASP A 480 -8.56 11.72 -12.51
CA ASP A 480 -9.92 12.20 -12.71
C ASP A 480 -10.86 11.59 -11.66
N GLU A 481 -11.87 12.33 -11.18
CA GLU A 481 -12.85 11.86 -10.17
C GLU A 481 -13.57 10.54 -10.55
N GLN A 482 -13.62 10.23 -11.84
CA GLN A 482 -14.25 9.02 -12.40
C GLN A 482 -13.27 7.85 -12.59
N GLU A 483 -11.95 8.08 -12.43
CA GLU A 483 -10.96 7.01 -12.53
C GLU A 483 -10.97 6.17 -11.24
N GLN A 484 -11.04 4.84 -11.37
CA GLN A 484 -10.95 3.91 -10.24
C GLN A 484 -9.55 3.26 -10.19
N PRO A 485 -8.51 3.93 -9.66
CA PRO A 485 -7.14 3.43 -9.67
C PRO A 485 -6.98 2.17 -8.81
N VAL A 486 -5.89 1.43 -9.04
CA VAL A 486 -5.36 0.50 -8.03
C VAL A 486 -4.51 1.31 -7.05
N VAL A 487 -4.67 1.13 -5.74
CA VAL A 487 -3.87 1.85 -4.72
C VAL A 487 -3.02 0.87 -3.93
N TRP A 488 -1.71 1.10 -3.90
CA TRP A 488 -0.69 0.22 -3.34
C TRP A 488 0.06 0.92 -2.20
N PHE A 489 0.18 0.27 -1.06
CA PHE A 489 0.88 0.79 0.12
C PHE A 489 2.17 -0.01 0.41
N TYR A 490 3.29 0.69 0.52
CA TYR A 490 4.53 0.20 1.16
C TYR A 490 4.69 0.73 2.59
N THR A 491 3.75 1.54 3.10
CA THR A 491 3.76 2.04 4.48
C THR A 491 2.33 2.21 5.00
N PRO A 492 2.01 1.71 6.21
CA PRO A 492 0.72 1.98 6.84
C PRO A 492 0.49 3.46 7.16
N MET A 493 1.56 4.26 7.31
CA MET A 493 1.45 5.67 7.69
C MET A 493 0.64 6.49 6.67
N ALA A 494 0.68 6.10 5.39
CA ALA A 494 -0.05 6.76 4.32
C ALA A 494 -1.54 6.37 4.21
N LEU A 495 -2.06 5.43 5.01
CA LEU A 495 -3.46 4.98 4.94
C LEU A 495 -4.51 6.14 4.89
N PRO A 496 -4.37 7.25 5.65
CA PRO A 496 -5.32 8.37 5.55
C PRO A 496 -5.34 9.07 4.17
N LEU A 497 -4.32 8.87 3.34
CA LEU A 497 -4.25 9.39 1.97
C LEU A 497 -5.01 8.50 0.95
N LEU A 498 -5.70 7.46 1.42
CA LEU A 498 -6.66 6.71 0.60
C LEU A 498 -7.95 7.50 0.34
N THR A 499 -8.34 8.40 1.27
CA THR A 499 -9.61 9.13 1.26
C THR A 499 -9.96 9.88 -0.05
N PRO A 500 -9.04 10.58 -0.75
CA PRO A 500 -9.39 11.27 -1.99
C PRO A 500 -9.53 10.34 -3.23
N PHE A 501 -9.41 9.02 -3.08
CA PHE A 501 -9.47 8.07 -4.21
C PHE A 501 -10.59 7.04 -4.05
N THR A 502 -11.17 6.64 -5.18
CA THR A 502 -12.15 5.53 -5.27
C THR A 502 -11.44 4.29 -5.83
N PRO A 503 -10.74 3.48 -5.02
CA PRO A 503 -9.90 2.40 -5.53
C PRO A 503 -10.73 1.25 -6.14
N SER A 504 -10.29 0.71 -7.28
CA SER A 504 -10.78 -0.59 -7.79
C SER A 504 -10.08 -1.80 -7.15
N LEU A 505 -9.00 -1.56 -6.40
CA LEU A 505 -8.26 -2.55 -5.62
C LEU A 505 -7.29 -1.85 -4.67
N VAL A 506 -7.24 -2.26 -3.40
CA VAL A 506 -6.29 -1.80 -2.37
C VAL A 506 -5.29 -2.92 -2.05
N ILE A 507 -3.99 -2.60 -2.14
CA ILE A 507 -2.90 -3.55 -1.93
C ILE A 507 -2.00 -3.06 -0.80
N TYR A 508 -1.61 -3.96 0.11
CA TYR A 508 -0.55 -3.70 1.09
C TYR A 508 0.62 -4.66 0.85
N ASP A 509 1.79 -4.15 0.43
CA ASP A 509 3.02 -4.95 0.33
C ASP A 509 3.88 -4.74 1.58
N CYS A 510 3.64 -5.59 2.57
CA CYS A 510 4.38 -5.67 3.83
C CYS A 510 5.75 -6.31 3.57
N MET A 511 6.69 -5.53 3.02
CA MET A 511 8.03 -6.01 2.68
C MET A 511 8.94 -6.22 3.89
N ASP A 512 8.80 -5.37 4.91
CA ASP A 512 9.56 -5.38 6.16
C ASP A 512 8.62 -5.14 7.36
N GLU A 513 9.00 -5.61 8.55
CA GLU A 513 8.30 -5.29 9.80
C GLU A 513 8.68 -3.87 10.27
N LEU A 514 8.05 -2.86 9.66
CA LEU A 514 8.36 -1.44 9.91
C LEU A 514 8.20 -1.05 11.39
N SER A 515 7.39 -1.78 12.18
CA SER A 515 7.23 -1.52 13.61
C SER A 515 8.41 -2.00 14.48
N ALA A 516 9.34 -2.78 13.92
CA ALA A 516 10.52 -3.30 14.61
C ALA A 516 11.81 -2.49 14.37
N PHE A 517 11.75 -1.41 13.59
CA PHE A 517 12.86 -0.46 13.44
C PHE A 517 12.96 0.47 14.64
N ASN A 518 14.16 0.97 14.94
CA ASN A 518 14.31 1.97 15.99
C ASN A 518 13.51 3.24 15.66
N GLN A 519 12.95 3.86 16.71
CA GLN A 519 12.15 5.09 16.63
C GLN A 519 10.85 4.98 15.79
N ALA A 520 10.35 3.77 15.49
CA ALA A 520 9.07 3.60 14.81
C ALA A 520 7.91 4.29 15.58
N PRO A 521 7.08 5.13 14.91
CA PRO A 521 6.01 5.87 15.59
C PRO A 521 4.89 4.93 16.06
N ARG A 522 4.32 5.20 17.24
CA ARG A 522 3.28 4.34 17.86
C ARG A 522 2.04 4.14 16.98
N GLN A 523 1.71 5.14 16.16
CA GLN A 523 0.61 5.10 15.19
C GLN A 523 0.81 4.00 14.14
N LEU A 524 2.05 3.57 13.86
CA LEU A 524 2.35 2.63 12.77
C LEU A 524 1.70 1.26 12.99
N GLN A 525 1.69 0.74 14.22
CA GLN A 525 1.04 -0.55 14.54
C GLN A 525 -0.50 -0.49 14.45
N GLN A 526 -1.08 0.65 14.85
CA GLN A 526 -2.52 0.90 14.74
C GLN A 526 -2.93 1.02 13.27
N ARG A 527 -2.17 1.79 12.47
CA ARG A 527 -2.39 1.94 11.03
C ARG A 527 -2.10 0.66 10.26
N GLU A 528 -1.13 -0.16 10.66
CA GLU A 528 -0.92 -1.48 10.04
C GLU A 528 -2.16 -2.34 10.23
N SER A 529 -2.70 -2.40 11.46
CA SER A 529 -3.91 -3.18 11.75
C SER A 529 -5.11 -2.71 10.92
N ALA A 530 -5.26 -1.39 10.75
CA ALA A 530 -6.32 -0.81 9.92
C ALA A 530 -6.10 -1.06 8.41
N LEU A 531 -4.87 -0.93 7.89
CA LEU A 531 -4.55 -1.21 6.50
C LEU A 531 -4.67 -2.70 6.16
N MET A 532 -4.26 -3.58 7.07
CA MET A 532 -4.43 -5.04 6.98
C MET A 532 -5.91 -5.44 6.89
N ALA A 533 -6.81 -4.68 7.53
CA ALA A 533 -8.25 -4.90 7.45
C ALA A 533 -8.91 -4.22 6.23
N ARG A 534 -8.25 -3.23 5.60
CA ARG A 534 -8.80 -2.43 4.48
C ARG A 534 -8.30 -2.87 3.10
N ALA A 535 -7.15 -3.55 3.04
CA ALA A 535 -6.55 -4.04 1.80
C ALA A 535 -7.25 -5.31 1.30
N ASP A 536 -7.52 -5.37 -0.01
CA ASP A 536 -8.08 -6.55 -0.66
C ASP A 536 -7.01 -7.63 -0.87
N LEU A 537 -5.75 -7.23 -1.04
CA LEU A 537 -4.59 -8.11 -1.18
C LEU A 537 -3.45 -7.67 -0.27
N VAL A 538 -2.85 -8.64 0.43
CA VAL A 538 -1.64 -8.43 1.21
C VAL A 538 -0.50 -9.25 0.64
N PHE A 539 0.60 -8.60 0.29
CA PHE A 539 1.85 -9.24 -0.11
C PHE A 539 2.86 -9.14 1.04
N THR A 540 3.74 -10.15 1.14
CA THR A 540 4.81 -10.19 2.15
C THR A 540 6.15 -10.49 1.49
N GLY A 541 7.21 -9.83 1.97
CA GLY A 541 8.54 -9.87 1.36
C GLY A 541 9.41 -11.10 1.69
N GLY A 542 9.03 -11.90 2.69
CA GLY A 542 9.80 -13.06 3.17
C GLY A 542 8.91 -14.13 3.80
N SER A 543 9.45 -15.34 3.96
CA SER A 543 8.72 -16.49 4.52
C SER A 543 8.49 -16.33 6.02
N SER A 544 9.50 -15.85 6.74
CA SER A 544 9.40 -15.53 8.17
C SER A 544 8.30 -14.48 8.46
N LEU A 545 8.23 -13.42 7.65
CA LEU A 545 7.22 -12.36 7.76
C LEU A 545 5.82 -12.86 7.39
N TYR A 546 5.71 -13.68 6.34
CA TYR A 546 4.47 -14.34 5.96
C TYR A 546 3.93 -15.19 7.11
N GLU A 547 4.74 -16.09 7.68
CA GLU A 547 4.32 -16.97 8.78
C GLU A 547 3.84 -16.18 10.02
N ALA A 548 4.43 -15.01 10.30
CA ALA A 548 4.01 -14.13 11.39
C ALA A 548 2.69 -13.38 11.13
N LYS A 549 2.29 -13.20 9.86
CA LYS A 549 1.08 -12.43 9.48
C LYS A 549 -0.01 -13.23 8.75
N LYS A 550 0.22 -14.49 8.38
CA LYS A 550 -0.70 -15.31 7.55
C LYS A 550 -2.11 -15.50 8.15
N ASN A 551 -2.23 -15.45 9.48
CA ASN A 551 -3.50 -15.57 10.18
C ASN A 551 -4.20 -14.20 10.40
N LYS A 552 -3.63 -13.09 9.92
CA LYS A 552 -4.15 -11.72 10.09
C LYS A 552 -4.97 -11.21 8.91
N HIS A 553 -4.88 -11.85 7.74
CA HIS A 553 -5.66 -11.48 6.55
C HIS A 553 -6.01 -12.71 5.71
N HIS A 554 -7.17 -12.68 5.05
CA HIS A 554 -7.71 -13.83 4.31
C HIS A 554 -7.03 -14.03 2.93
N ALA A 555 -6.66 -12.93 2.28
CA ALA A 555 -5.97 -12.90 0.99
C ALA A 555 -4.54 -12.37 1.16
N ILE A 556 -3.70 -13.16 1.84
CA ILE A 556 -2.28 -12.87 2.09
C ILE A 556 -1.36 -13.87 1.39
N TYR A 557 -0.35 -13.36 0.69
CA TYR A 557 0.56 -14.15 -0.15
C TYR A 557 2.03 -13.83 0.15
N CYS A 558 2.86 -14.88 0.16
CA CYS A 558 4.31 -14.74 0.27
C CYS A 558 4.92 -14.57 -1.12
N PHE A 559 5.62 -13.47 -1.33
CA PHE A 559 6.47 -13.24 -2.49
C PHE A 559 7.87 -12.90 -2.01
N PRO A 560 8.75 -13.91 -1.80
CA PRO A 560 10.14 -13.69 -1.45
C PRO A 560 10.87 -12.82 -2.47
N SER A 561 12.02 -12.26 -2.06
CA SER A 561 12.92 -11.54 -2.96
C SER A 561 13.32 -12.38 -4.19
N SER A 562 13.44 -11.73 -5.34
CA SER A 562 13.93 -12.32 -6.60
C SER A 562 15.22 -11.61 -7.06
N VAL A 563 15.75 -11.98 -8.23
CA VAL A 563 16.94 -11.37 -8.84
C VAL A 563 16.70 -11.00 -10.30
N ASP A 564 17.43 -10.00 -10.78
CA ASP A 564 17.59 -9.72 -12.21
C ASP A 564 18.87 -10.43 -12.71
N ALA A 565 18.72 -11.68 -13.13
CA ALA A 565 19.87 -12.56 -13.39
C ALA A 565 20.81 -12.00 -14.47
N VAL A 566 20.25 -11.52 -15.59
CA VAL A 566 21.01 -10.95 -16.71
C VAL A 566 21.85 -9.74 -16.29
N HIS A 567 21.37 -8.95 -15.32
CA HIS A 567 22.13 -7.84 -14.76
C HIS A 567 23.36 -8.33 -14.01
N PHE A 568 23.21 -9.29 -13.10
CA PHE A 568 24.29 -9.75 -12.23
C PHE A 568 25.23 -10.79 -12.87
N GLU A 569 24.79 -11.50 -13.92
CA GLU A 569 25.65 -12.37 -14.75
C GLU A 569 26.82 -11.61 -15.40
N GLN A 570 26.75 -10.28 -15.50
CA GLN A 570 27.89 -9.43 -15.88
C GLN A 570 29.14 -9.65 -15.01
N ALA A 571 28.98 -10.08 -13.76
CA ALA A 571 30.05 -10.33 -12.80
C ALA A 571 30.79 -11.68 -13.01
N LEU A 572 30.28 -12.53 -13.92
CA LEU A 572 30.97 -13.74 -14.38
C LEU A 572 32.20 -13.39 -15.23
N ASP A 573 32.12 -12.26 -15.96
CA ASP A 573 33.30 -11.64 -16.57
C ASP A 573 34.11 -10.91 -15.50
N ARG A 574 35.15 -11.58 -15.01
CA ARG A 574 36.05 -11.07 -13.97
C ARG A 574 36.92 -9.89 -14.44
N SER A 575 36.91 -9.55 -15.73
CA SER A 575 37.59 -8.35 -16.24
C SER A 575 36.75 -7.08 -16.10
N ASN A 576 35.43 -7.21 -15.90
CA ASN A 576 34.48 -6.11 -15.76
C ASN A 576 34.49 -5.47 -14.35
N GLY A 577 35.67 -5.19 -13.80
CA GLY A 577 35.84 -4.68 -12.43
C GLY A 577 35.52 -3.20 -12.25
N HIS A 578 35.00 -2.81 -11.08
CA HIS A 578 34.65 -1.41 -10.80
C HIS A 578 35.89 -0.52 -10.60
N PRO A 579 35.96 0.71 -11.16
CA PRO A 579 37.13 1.59 -11.03
C PRO A 579 37.57 1.86 -9.59
N LEU A 580 36.64 2.06 -8.66
CA LEU A 580 36.93 2.27 -7.22
C LEU A 580 37.65 1.08 -6.54
N GLN A 581 37.70 -0.09 -7.16
CA GLN A 581 38.41 -1.27 -6.66
C GLN A 581 39.72 -1.55 -7.38
N GLN A 582 40.01 -0.86 -8.49
CA GLN A 582 41.12 -1.19 -9.38
C GLN A 582 42.49 -1.13 -8.68
N ALA A 583 42.65 -0.18 -7.75
CA ALA A 583 43.87 0.01 -6.96
C ALA A 583 43.94 -0.84 -5.68
N LEU A 584 42.88 -1.58 -5.32
CA LEU A 584 42.86 -2.35 -4.08
C LEU A 584 43.67 -3.66 -4.23
N PRO A 585 44.37 -4.12 -3.18
CA PRO A 585 45.03 -5.42 -3.14
C PRO A 585 44.11 -6.60 -3.54
N PRO A 586 44.69 -7.74 -3.98
CA PRO A 586 43.94 -8.99 -4.17
C PRO A 586 43.42 -9.54 -2.84
N VAL A 587 42.43 -10.44 -2.90
CA VAL A 587 41.60 -10.91 -1.77
C VAL A 587 40.66 -9.82 -1.26
N ARG A 588 39.50 -9.72 -1.90
CA ARG A 588 38.47 -8.72 -1.62
C ARG A 588 37.17 -9.38 -1.19
N LEU A 589 36.70 -9.06 0.01
CA LEU A 589 35.47 -9.57 0.59
C LEU A 589 34.48 -8.41 0.66
N GLY A 590 33.25 -8.58 0.18
CA GLY A 590 32.39 -7.41 -0.04
C GLY A 590 30.92 -7.57 0.29
N TYR A 591 30.31 -6.45 0.68
CA TYR A 591 28.88 -6.30 0.92
C TYR A 591 28.37 -5.06 0.17
N TYR A 592 27.17 -5.15 -0.39
CA TYR A 592 26.41 -3.97 -0.77
C TYR A 592 25.00 -3.95 -0.15
N GLY A 593 24.51 -2.74 0.11
CA GLY A 593 23.20 -2.51 0.70
C GLY A 593 23.22 -1.28 1.61
N VAL A 594 22.07 -0.95 2.19
CA VAL A 594 21.99 0.11 3.20
C VAL A 594 22.91 -0.22 4.37
N ILE A 595 23.66 0.77 4.85
CA ILE A 595 24.50 0.70 6.04
C ILE A 595 23.73 1.40 7.16
N ASP A 596 23.00 0.60 7.94
CA ASP A 596 22.17 1.04 9.06
C ASP A 596 22.23 0.03 10.23
N GLU A 597 21.32 0.15 11.19
CA GLU A 597 21.17 -0.72 12.38
C GLU A 597 21.03 -2.23 12.09
N ARG A 598 20.79 -2.62 10.83
CA ARG A 598 20.77 -4.03 10.41
C ARG A 598 22.18 -4.60 10.17
N LEU A 599 23.21 -3.77 10.06
CA LEU A 599 24.58 -4.19 9.79
C LEU A 599 25.37 -4.37 11.10
N ASP A 600 26.03 -5.52 11.27
CA ASP A 600 26.92 -5.74 12.41
C ASP A 600 28.30 -5.12 12.14
N ILE A 601 28.43 -3.84 12.48
CA ILE A 601 29.68 -3.10 12.36
C ILE A 601 30.79 -3.65 13.29
N SER A 602 30.44 -4.38 14.35
CA SER A 602 31.43 -5.00 15.25
C SER A 602 32.01 -6.28 14.61
N LEU A 603 31.17 -7.05 13.92
CA LEU A 603 31.59 -8.19 13.10
C LEU A 603 32.49 -7.73 11.93
N VAL A 604 32.14 -6.63 11.26
CA VAL A 604 32.98 -6.03 10.20
C VAL A 604 34.35 -5.62 10.74
N ALA A 605 34.40 -5.02 11.94
CA ALA A 605 35.66 -4.71 12.62
C ALA A 605 36.47 -5.96 12.99
N ALA A 606 35.82 -6.99 13.55
CA ALA A 606 36.48 -8.25 13.92
C ALA A 606 37.04 -9.00 12.70
N LEU A 607 36.34 -8.98 11.57
CA LEU A 607 36.82 -9.54 10.30
C LEU A 607 38.08 -8.80 9.80
N ALA A 608 38.09 -7.47 9.91
CA ALA A 608 39.23 -6.63 9.51
C ALA A 608 40.46 -6.85 10.41
N ASP A 609 40.24 -6.99 11.71
CA ASP A 609 41.28 -7.18 12.71
C ASP A 609 41.87 -8.60 12.66
N ALA A 610 41.09 -9.61 12.25
CA ALA A 610 41.54 -11.00 12.09
C ALA A 610 42.45 -11.19 10.86
N HIS A 611 42.14 -10.51 9.75
CA HIS A 611 42.90 -10.60 8.49
C HIS A 611 43.20 -9.20 7.90
N PRO A 612 44.27 -8.53 8.36
CA PRO A 612 44.67 -7.21 7.85
C PRO A 612 45.00 -7.17 6.34
N GLU A 613 45.28 -8.33 5.74
CA GLU A 613 45.54 -8.49 4.31
C GLU A 613 44.27 -8.50 3.45
N TRP A 614 43.12 -8.91 4.01
CA TRP A 614 41.83 -8.95 3.30
C TRP A 614 41.25 -7.54 3.14
N GLN A 615 40.80 -7.22 1.92
CA GLN A 615 40.16 -5.93 1.63
C GLN A 615 38.65 -6.04 1.79
N ILE A 616 38.09 -5.40 2.82
CA ILE A 616 36.66 -5.43 3.13
C ILE A 616 35.98 -4.26 2.45
N VAL A 617 35.19 -4.53 1.40
CA VAL A 617 34.58 -3.49 0.56
C VAL A 617 33.09 -3.34 0.86
N MET A 618 32.71 -2.17 1.36
CA MET A 618 31.37 -1.87 1.85
C MET A 618 30.73 -0.79 0.99
N VAL A 619 29.70 -1.16 0.22
CA VAL A 619 29.08 -0.29 -0.80
C VAL A 619 27.63 0.02 -0.42
N GLY A 620 27.34 1.28 -0.13
CA GLY A 620 25.98 1.76 0.12
C GLY A 620 25.90 3.06 0.93
N PRO A 621 24.70 3.64 1.03
CA PRO A 621 24.46 4.83 1.85
C PRO A 621 24.49 4.48 3.35
N VAL A 622 25.08 5.35 4.15
CA VAL A 622 25.04 5.30 5.62
C VAL A 622 23.83 6.11 6.10
N VAL A 623 22.90 5.47 6.82
CA VAL A 623 21.67 6.10 7.32
C VAL A 623 21.26 5.53 8.68
N LYS A 624 20.44 6.28 9.43
CA LYS A 624 19.93 5.94 10.78
C LYS A 624 20.99 5.77 11.88
N ILE A 625 22.25 5.55 11.53
CA ILE A 625 23.41 5.51 12.42
C ILE A 625 24.31 6.73 12.19
N ASP A 626 25.09 7.12 13.20
CA ASP A 626 26.11 8.16 13.07
C ASP A 626 27.32 7.61 12.26
N PRO A 627 27.70 8.19 11.11
CA PRO A 627 28.85 7.76 10.33
C PRO A 627 30.17 7.73 11.11
N ALA A 628 30.32 8.52 12.18
CA ALA A 628 31.51 8.51 13.03
C ALA A 628 31.66 7.19 13.84
N THR A 629 30.62 6.37 13.93
CA THR A 629 30.66 5.06 14.61
C THR A 629 31.20 3.93 13.74
N LEU A 630 31.38 4.15 12.43
CA LEU A 630 31.88 3.11 11.51
C LEU A 630 33.34 2.76 11.80
N PRO A 631 33.73 1.48 11.80
CA PRO A 631 35.11 1.07 12.06
C PRO A 631 36.08 1.57 10.98
N GLN A 632 37.17 2.17 11.43
CA GLN A 632 38.21 2.81 10.61
C GLN A 632 39.50 1.98 10.58
N ARG A 633 39.46 0.77 10.00
CA ARG A 633 40.68 -0.03 9.72
C ARG A 633 41.17 0.27 8.30
N ALA A 634 42.48 0.23 8.08
CA ALA A 634 43.09 0.57 6.78
C ALA A 634 42.68 -0.35 5.61
N ASN A 635 42.14 -1.53 5.92
CA ASN A 635 41.63 -2.52 4.98
C ASN A 635 40.09 -2.53 4.85
N ILE A 636 39.36 -1.61 5.49
CA ILE A 636 37.91 -1.41 5.30
C ILE A 636 37.68 -0.21 4.37
N HIS A 637 36.90 -0.43 3.31
CA HIS A 637 36.65 0.54 2.25
C HIS A 637 35.16 0.89 2.21
N TRP A 638 34.78 2.01 2.83
CA TRP A 638 33.41 2.55 2.82
C TRP A 638 33.19 3.40 1.56
N LEU A 639 32.59 2.83 0.51
CA LEU A 639 32.52 3.45 -0.83
C LEU A 639 31.24 4.27 -1.10
N GLY A 640 30.39 4.45 -0.09
CA GLY A 640 29.15 5.23 -0.19
C GLY A 640 28.10 4.61 -1.14
N GLN A 641 27.04 5.36 -1.40
CA GLN A 641 25.98 4.97 -2.33
C GLN A 641 26.52 4.90 -3.76
N GLN A 642 26.21 3.81 -4.47
CA GLN A 642 26.57 3.61 -5.88
C GLN A 642 25.31 3.26 -6.68
N PRO A 643 25.27 3.53 -8.00
CA PRO A 643 24.16 3.15 -8.87
C PRO A 643 23.92 1.64 -8.87
N TYR A 644 22.68 1.21 -9.12
CA TYR A 644 22.34 -0.21 -9.21
C TYR A 644 23.05 -0.89 -10.39
N GLU A 645 23.25 -0.13 -11.46
CA GLU A 645 23.89 -0.51 -12.71
C GLU A 645 25.38 -0.84 -12.51
N ALA A 646 26.01 -0.31 -11.45
CA ALA A 646 27.43 -0.51 -11.09
C ALA A 646 27.70 -1.71 -10.16
N LEU A 647 26.66 -2.32 -9.57
CA LEU A 647 26.82 -3.40 -8.59
C LEU A 647 27.48 -4.69 -9.14
N PRO A 648 27.21 -5.14 -10.39
CA PRO A 648 27.91 -6.29 -10.97
C PRO A 648 29.42 -6.08 -11.10
N GLN A 649 29.88 -4.86 -11.32
CA GLN A 649 31.29 -4.52 -11.46
C GLN A 649 32.03 -4.60 -10.11
N PHE A 650 31.34 -4.36 -9.00
CA PHE A 650 31.89 -4.64 -7.66
C PHE A 650 32.00 -6.14 -7.41
N LEU A 651 31.00 -6.93 -7.82
CA LEU A 651 31.02 -8.39 -7.73
C LEU A 651 32.12 -9.02 -8.59
N ALA A 652 32.38 -8.48 -9.79
CA ALA A 652 33.49 -8.87 -10.65
C ALA A 652 34.87 -8.71 -9.96
N GLY A 653 34.96 -7.85 -8.93
CA GLY A 653 36.15 -7.64 -8.12
C GLY A 653 36.22 -8.41 -6.80
N TRP A 654 35.18 -9.15 -6.38
CA TRP A 654 35.09 -9.82 -5.06
C TRP A 654 35.35 -11.33 -5.11
N ASP A 655 36.07 -11.85 -4.11
CA ASP A 655 36.38 -13.26 -3.92
C ASP A 655 35.36 -13.98 -3.02
N VAL A 656 34.77 -13.24 -2.06
CA VAL A 656 33.69 -13.70 -1.16
C VAL A 656 32.68 -12.58 -0.95
N CYS A 657 31.39 -12.92 -1.04
CA CYS A 657 30.31 -12.00 -0.73
C CYS A 657 29.87 -12.17 0.74
N LEU A 658 29.73 -11.04 1.44
CA LEU A 658 29.41 -10.98 2.86
C LEU A 658 27.95 -10.56 3.06
N MET A 659 27.34 -11.11 4.10
CA MET A 659 26.08 -10.63 4.69
C MET A 659 26.22 -10.57 6.22
N PRO A 660 26.95 -9.58 6.77
CA PRO A 660 27.21 -9.45 8.20
C PRO A 660 26.04 -8.70 8.87
N PHE A 661 24.85 -9.30 8.88
CA PHE A 661 23.67 -8.69 9.50
C PHE A 661 23.68 -8.87 11.03
N ALA A 662 23.36 -7.81 11.77
CA ALA A 662 23.21 -7.82 13.23
C ALA A 662 21.92 -8.54 13.63
N LEU A 663 22.00 -9.58 14.47
CA LEU A 663 20.84 -10.40 14.85
C LEU A 663 19.96 -9.67 15.88
N ASN A 664 19.15 -8.73 15.40
CA ASN A 664 18.23 -7.91 16.19
C ASN A 664 16.80 -7.87 15.59
N ALA A 665 15.86 -7.20 16.27
CA ALA A 665 14.45 -7.13 15.87
C ALA A 665 14.23 -6.65 14.41
N SER A 666 15.00 -5.67 13.94
CA SER A 666 14.90 -5.15 12.56
C SER A 666 15.36 -6.14 11.48
N THR A 667 16.09 -7.19 11.87
CA THR A 667 16.54 -8.28 10.97
C THR A 667 15.76 -9.58 11.12
N GLN A 668 14.88 -9.69 12.11
CA GLN A 668 14.17 -10.94 12.44
C GLN A 668 13.33 -11.48 11.28
N PHE A 669 12.85 -10.60 10.40
CA PHE A 669 11.91 -10.92 9.32
C PHE A 669 12.41 -10.58 7.91
N ILE A 670 13.71 -10.32 7.73
CA ILE A 670 14.26 -9.92 6.43
C ILE A 670 14.46 -11.12 5.49
N SER A 671 14.18 -10.90 4.20
CA SER A 671 14.51 -11.81 3.09
C SER A 671 15.45 -11.09 2.10
N PRO A 672 16.77 -11.09 2.34
CA PRO A 672 17.71 -10.26 1.58
C PRO A 672 17.79 -10.66 0.10
N THR A 673 17.67 -9.70 -0.82
CA THR A 673 17.91 -9.90 -2.26
C THR A 673 19.33 -10.44 -2.53
N LYS A 674 20.30 -9.96 -1.74
CA LYS A 674 21.75 -10.16 -1.90
C LYS A 674 22.14 -11.60 -2.13
N VAL A 675 21.47 -12.56 -1.46
CA VAL A 675 21.75 -13.99 -1.66
C VAL A 675 21.63 -14.39 -3.13
N LEU A 676 20.52 -14.02 -3.79
CA LEU A 676 20.26 -14.37 -5.18
C LEU A 676 21.13 -13.54 -6.15
N GLU A 677 21.40 -12.28 -5.81
CA GLU A 677 22.28 -11.39 -6.57
C GLU A 677 23.73 -11.93 -6.59
N TYR A 678 24.22 -12.45 -5.45
CA TYR A 678 25.53 -13.10 -5.34
C TYR A 678 25.56 -14.50 -5.97
N MET A 679 24.45 -15.24 -5.95
CA MET A 679 24.31 -16.51 -6.67
C MET A 679 24.34 -16.34 -8.19
N ALA A 680 23.78 -15.25 -8.73
CA ALA A 680 23.86 -14.93 -10.15
C ALA A 680 25.30 -14.61 -10.59
N ALA A 681 26.09 -13.99 -9.70
CA ALA A 681 27.54 -13.82 -9.86
C ALA A 681 28.36 -15.11 -9.57
N GLN A 682 27.72 -16.20 -9.13
CA GLN A 682 28.32 -17.50 -8.78
C GLN A 682 29.44 -17.42 -7.72
N LEU A 683 29.34 -16.45 -6.80
CA LEU A 683 30.37 -16.21 -5.77
C LEU A 683 30.07 -16.94 -4.45
N PRO A 684 31.11 -17.34 -3.69
CA PRO A 684 30.93 -17.83 -2.32
C PRO A 684 30.27 -16.79 -1.42
N ILE A 685 29.26 -17.20 -0.65
CA ILE A 685 28.49 -16.33 0.25
C ILE A 685 28.70 -16.75 1.71
N VAL A 686 28.98 -15.79 2.58
CA VAL A 686 29.06 -15.97 4.05
C VAL A 686 28.05 -15.04 4.72
N SER A 687 27.24 -15.58 5.62
CA SER A 687 26.12 -14.87 6.27
C SER A 687 26.08 -15.13 7.76
N THR A 688 25.65 -14.13 8.54
CA THR A 688 25.11 -14.39 9.88
C THR A 688 23.79 -15.19 9.77
N ALA A 689 23.34 -15.76 10.89
CA ALA A 689 22.18 -16.66 10.96
C ALA A 689 20.79 -16.00 10.76
N ILE A 690 20.61 -15.23 9.68
CA ILE A 690 19.31 -14.72 9.25
C ILE A 690 18.37 -15.87 8.92
N ALA A 691 17.17 -15.84 9.51
CA ALA A 691 16.25 -16.99 9.54
C ALA A 691 15.88 -17.52 8.15
N ASP A 692 15.46 -16.66 7.22
CA ASP A 692 15.08 -17.10 5.86
C ASP A 692 16.30 -17.52 5.02
N VAL A 693 17.50 -16.98 5.29
CA VAL A 693 18.74 -17.38 4.61
C VAL A 693 19.19 -18.77 5.05
N ALA A 694 19.22 -19.01 6.37
CA ALA A 694 19.59 -20.30 6.94
C ALA A 694 18.57 -21.40 6.60
N ARG A 695 17.27 -21.05 6.53
CA ARG A 695 16.20 -21.97 6.15
C ARG A 695 16.29 -22.43 4.69
N HIS A 696 16.46 -21.49 3.76
CA HIS A 696 16.30 -21.76 2.33
C HIS A 696 17.62 -22.05 1.61
N TYR A 697 18.76 -21.58 2.14
CA TYR A 697 20.02 -21.55 1.40
C TYR A 697 21.25 -22.05 2.19
N SER A 698 21.09 -22.70 3.34
CA SER A 698 22.21 -23.21 4.18
C SER A 698 23.15 -24.19 3.45
N ASP A 699 22.65 -24.90 2.44
CA ASP A 699 23.44 -25.75 1.53
C ASP A 699 24.39 -25.00 0.58
N LEU A 700 24.19 -23.69 0.40
CA LEU A 700 24.89 -22.83 -0.56
C LEU A 700 25.52 -21.59 0.10
N VAL A 701 25.00 -21.14 1.23
CA VAL A 701 25.48 -19.99 2.00
C VAL A 701 26.11 -20.53 3.28
N ALA A 702 27.36 -20.15 3.56
CA ALA A 702 27.99 -20.50 4.83
C ALA A 702 27.36 -19.66 5.95
N ILE A 703 26.58 -20.30 6.82
CA ILE A 703 25.94 -19.67 7.98
C ILE A 703 26.89 -19.70 9.17
N ALA A 704 27.04 -18.55 9.84
CA ALA A 704 27.81 -18.40 11.06
C ALA A 704 26.96 -17.82 12.21
N TYR A 705 27.20 -18.31 13.43
CA TYR A 705 26.52 -17.90 14.66
C TYR A 705 27.43 -17.07 15.59
N SER A 706 28.74 -17.00 15.31
CA SER A 706 29.70 -16.13 16.01
C SER A 706 30.66 -15.43 15.03
N PRO A 707 31.36 -14.35 15.44
CA PRO A 707 32.37 -13.70 14.61
C PRO A 707 33.50 -14.64 14.19
N GLU A 708 33.95 -15.53 15.07
CA GLU A 708 35.02 -16.48 14.77
C GLU A 708 34.55 -17.57 13.79
N GLU A 709 33.28 -17.96 13.83
CA GLU A 709 32.69 -18.83 12.81
C GLU A 709 32.58 -18.14 11.45
N PHE A 710 32.26 -16.84 11.45
CA PHE A 710 32.14 -16.04 10.24
C PHE A 710 33.51 -15.87 9.56
N VAL A 711 34.57 -15.57 10.32
CA VAL A 711 35.96 -15.56 9.82
C VAL A 711 36.33 -16.94 9.24
N ARG A 712 36.10 -18.03 9.98
CA ARG A 712 36.37 -19.40 9.48
C ARG A 712 35.53 -19.80 8.26
N ALA A 713 34.38 -19.17 8.04
CA ALA A 713 33.59 -19.36 6.83
C ALA A 713 34.21 -18.59 5.64
N CYS A 714 34.73 -17.39 5.86
CA CYS A 714 35.50 -16.63 4.86
C CYS A 714 36.81 -17.35 4.47
N GLU A 715 37.59 -17.84 5.44
CA GLU A 715 38.81 -18.62 5.18
C GLU A 715 38.52 -19.82 4.25
N ARG A 716 37.49 -20.61 4.59
CA ARG A 716 37.05 -21.78 3.79
C ARG A 716 36.55 -21.38 2.40
N ALA A 717 35.91 -20.23 2.26
CA ALA A 717 35.44 -19.74 0.96
C ALA A 717 36.60 -19.32 0.03
N LEU A 718 37.68 -18.77 0.60
CA LEU A 718 38.89 -18.37 -0.15
C LEU A 718 39.71 -19.58 -0.61
N VAL A 719 39.82 -20.63 0.19
CA VAL A 719 40.58 -21.86 -0.17
C VAL A 719 39.76 -22.90 -0.94
N MET A 720 38.49 -22.62 -1.26
CA MET A 720 37.60 -23.51 -2.01
C MET A 720 38.17 -23.84 -3.39
N ASN A 721 38.29 -25.14 -3.68
CA ASN A 721 38.91 -25.60 -4.92
C ASN A 721 38.00 -25.43 -6.15
N ALA A 722 38.57 -25.61 -7.35
CA ALA A 722 37.84 -25.34 -8.61
C ALA A 722 36.64 -26.29 -8.84
N GLU A 723 36.73 -27.55 -8.41
CA GLU A 723 35.65 -28.54 -8.55
C GLU A 723 34.49 -28.21 -7.59
N GLU A 724 34.79 -27.94 -6.32
CA GLU A 724 33.83 -27.46 -5.32
C GLU A 724 33.13 -26.19 -5.79
N ARG A 725 33.90 -25.22 -6.32
CA ARG A 725 33.37 -23.96 -6.84
C ARG A 725 32.46 -24.18 -8.05
N ALA A 726 32.83 -25.05 -8.98
CA ALA A 726 32.01 -25.40 -10.14
C ALA A 726 30.71 -26.13 -9.75
N THR A 727 30.78 -27.12 -8.85
CA THR A 727 29.59 -27.80 -8.31
C THR A 727 28.66 -26.81 -7.60
N LYS A 728 29.22 -25.90 -6.80
CA LYS A 728 28.46 -24.86 -6.11
C LYS A 728 27.79 -23.89 -7.08
N ALA A 729 28.53 -23.42 -8.09
CA ALA A 729 28.03 -22.54 -9.14
C ALA A 729 26.85 -23.16 -9.92
N GLN A 730 26.92 -24.44 -10.30
CA GLN A 730 25.81 -25.14 -10.96
C GLN A 730 24.54 -25.16 -10.09
N ARG A 731 24.68 -25.43 -8.79
CA ARG A 731 23.54 -25.40 -7.84
C ARG A 731 22.98 -23.98 -7.66
N MET A 732 23.84 -22.96 -7.61
CA MET A 732 23.43 -21.56 -7.55
C MET A 732 22.65 -21.14 -8.81
N GLN A 733 23.13 -21.52 -9.99
CA GLN A 733 22.46 -21.27 -11.26
C GLN A 733 21.06 -21.90 -11.30
N ALA A 734 20.89 -23.12 -10.77
CA ALA A 734 19.58 -23.77 -10.68
C ALA A 734 18.59 -23.01 -9.76
N VAL A 735 19.07 -22.42 -8.65
CA VAL A 735 18.24 -21.57 -7.77
C VAL A 735 17.88 -20.26 -8.46
N VAL A 736 18.84 -19.59 -9.10
CA VAL A 736 18.61 -18.33 -9.84
C VAL A 736 17.63 -18.54 -10.99
N ALA A 737 17.76 -19.63 -11.77
CA ALA A 737 16.86 -19.94 -12.88
C ALA A 737 15.40 -20.23 -12.44
N ALA A 738 15.18 -20.57 -11.17
CA ALA A 738 13.85 -20.85 -10.63
C ALA A 738 13.08 -19.57 -10.20
N THR A 739 13.72 -18.40 -10.20
CA THR A 739 13.11 -17.14 -9.72
C THR A 739 13.45 -15.95 -10.61
N SER A 740 12.53 -15.01 -10.77
CA SER A 740 12.79 -13.75 -11.46
C SER A 740 11.77 -12.69 -11.07
N TRP A 741 12.19 -11.42 -11.07
CA TRP A 741 11.26 -10.31 -10.82
C TRP A 741 10.12 -10.25 -11.84
N ASP A 742 10.34 -10.73 -13.08
CA ASP A 742 9.32 -10.87 -14.11
C ASP A 742 8.26 -11.92 -13.76
N SER A 743 8.67 -13.08 -13.26
CA SER A 743 7.75 -14.10 -12.76
C SER A 743 6.97 -13.60 -11.55
N THR A 744 7.65 -12.96 -10.58
CA THR A 744 7.03 -12.40 -9.38
C THR A 744 6.01 -11.31 -9.73
N ALA A 745 6.37 -10.34 -10.58
CA ALA A 745 5.46 -9.29 -11.03
C ALA A 745 4.28 -9.85 -11.86
N ALA A 746 4.49 -10.88 -12.68
CA ALA A 746 3.41 -11.53 -13.43
C ALA A 746 2.43 -12.30 -12.50
N GLN A 747 2.93 -12.98 -11.47
CA GLN A 747 2.13 -13.66 -10.46
C GLN A 747 1.35 -12.67 -9.58
N MET A 748 2.01 -11.59 -9.11
CA MET A 748 1.34 -10.49 -8.43
C MET A 748 0.26 -9.86 -9.31
N ARG A 749 0.55 -9.54 -10.58
CA ARG A 749 -0.44 -8.99 -11.52
C ARG A 749 -1.60 -9.95 -11.76
N LYS A 750 -1.36 -11.26 -11.79
CA LYS A 750 -2.45 -12.26 -11.87
C LYS A 750 -3.35 -12.16 -10.63
N LEU A 751 -2.77 -12.11 -9.42
CA LEU A 751 -3.55 -11.91 -8.20
C LEU A 751 -4.24 -10.54 -8.16
N MET A 752 -3.62 -9.47 -8.65
CA MET A 752 -4.26 -8.15 -8.80
C MET A 752 -5.44 -8.19 -9.77
N SER A 753 -5.32 -8.96 -10.85
CA SER A 753 -6.41 -9.14 -11.83
C SER A 753 -7.55 -9.95 -11.23
N GLN A 754 -7.22 -11.05 -10.54
CA GLN A 754 -8.20 -11.90 -9.83
C GLN A 754 -8.85 -11.18 -8.64
N GLY A 755 -8.11 -10.36 -7.92
CA GLY A 755 -8.61 -9.52 -6.83
C GLY A 755 -9.51 -8.42 -7.35
N ALA A 756 -9.12 -7.74 -8.44
CA ALA A 756 -9.99 -6.77 -9.11
C ALA A 756 -11.22 -7.44 -9.75
N GLU A 757 -11.14 -8.71 -10.19
CA GLU A 757 -12.29 -9.50 -10.66
C GLU A 757 -13.18 -9.97 -9.50
N ALA A 758 -12.62 -10.34 -8.35
CA ALA A 758 -13.35 -10.68 -7.12
C ALA A 758 -13.91 -9.45 -6.39
N ALA A 759 -13.37 -8.26 -6.65
CA ALA A 759 -13.97 -6.97 -6.29
C ALA A 759 -15.07 -6.53 -7.29
N ARG A 760 -15.08 -7.10 -8.51
CA ARG A 760 -16.11 -6.86 -9.55
C ARG A 760 -17.22 -7.92 -9.60
N GLN A 761 -17.01 -9.09 -9.02
CA GLN A 761 -18.01 -10.14 -8.82
C GLN A 761 -18.46 -10.11 -7.35
N PRO A 762 -19.76 -10.18 -7.03
CA PRO A 762 -20.20 -10.25 -5.64
C PRO A 762 -19.69 -11.55 -4.98
N PRO A 763 -18.95 -11.48 -3.86
CA PRO A 763 -18.47 -12.68 -3.18
C PRO A 763 -19.61 -13.51 -2.58
N VAL A 764 -19.46 -14.84 -2.62
CA VAL A 764 -20.33 -15.80 -1.94
C VAL A 764 -19.86 -16.00 -0.50
N GLN A 765 -20.75 -15.76 0.47
CA GLN A 765 -20.66 -16.14 1.90
C GLN A 765 -19.30 -15.98 2.62
N ALA A 766 -18.99 -14.76 3.06
CA ALA A 766 -18.57 -14.43 4.44
C ALA A 766 -18.59 -12.90 4.64
N ALA A 767 -18.98 -12.43 5.83
CA ALA A 767 -19.10 -10.99 6.15
C ALA A 767 -17.88 -10.48 6.96
N PRO A 768 -17.67 -9.16 7.18
CA PRO A 768 -18.16 -7.94 6.50
C PRO A 768 -16.91 -7.19 5.90
N PRO A 769 -16.76 -5.85 5.76
CA PRO A 769 -17.72 -4.72 5.89
C PRO A 769 -17.66 -3.59 4.80
N VAL A 770 -18.85 -3.16 4.34
CA VAL A 770 -19.30 -1.75 4.35
C VAL A 770 -18.68 -0.71 3.32
N ILE A 771 -19.27 -0.55 2.11
CA ILE A 771 -20.29 0.53 1.79
C ILE A 771 -20.02 1.84 0.97
N ALA A 772 -21.12 2.34 0.33
CA ALA A 772 -21.39 3.67 -0.27
C ALA A 772 -20.47 4.21 -1.39
N ASP A 773 -20.87 4.08 -2.67
CA ASP A 773 -21.50 5.19 -3.45
C ASP A 773 -21.80 4.88 -4.95
N GLU A 774 -21.62 3.65 -5.43
CA GLU A 774 -22.13 3.21 -6.76
C GLU A 774 -23.68 3.16 -6.87
N VAL A 775 -24.40 3.68 -5.87
CA VAL A 775 -25.87 3.83 -5.85
C VAL A 775 -26.37 4.83 -6.91
N GLN A 776 -25.53 5.76 -7.40
CA GLN A 776 -26.04 6.88 -8.20
C GLN A 776 -26.17 6.67 -9.72
N GLN A 777 -25.31 5.92 -10.44
CA GLN A 777 -25.28 6.02 -11.92
C GLN A 777 -25.29 4.76 -12.80
N ILE A 778 -25.30 3.52 -12.28
CA ILE A 778 -25.68 2.34 -13.12
C ILE A 778 -27.20 2.35 -13.44
N THR A 779 -27.97 3.24 -12.81
CA THR A 779 -29.43 3.40 -12.97
C THR A 779 -29.88 4.09 -14.28
N ARG A 780 -29.11 4.00 -15.37
CA ARG A 780 -29.59 4.37 -16.73
C ARG A 780 -29.35 3.30 -17.79
N ARG A 781 -30.25 2.31 -17.72
CA ARG A 781 -30.60 1.27 -18.71
C ARG A 781 -29.74 0.01 -18.57
N LEU A 782 -30.33 -1.18 -18.40
CA LEU A 782 -31.65 -1.61 -18.90
C LEU A 782 -32.62 -2.09 -17.80
N LYS A 783 -33.83 -1.51 -17.77
CA LYS A 783 -35.06 -2.14 -17.22
C LYS A 783 -35.45 -3.32 -18.14
N PRO A 784 -36.03 -4.42 -17.64
CA PRO A 784 -37.36 -4.46 -16.97
C PRO A 784 -37.37 -5.26 -15.65
N ALA A 785 -38.33 -5.13 -14.73
CA ALA A 785 -39.56 -4.33 -14.62
C ALA A 785 -39.49 -3.58 -13.26
N ALA A 786 -40.13 -2.44 -12.97
CA ALA A 786 -41.56 -2.19 -13.07
C ALA A 786 -42.42 -3.30 -12.41
N ASP A 787 -42.07 -3.73 -11.20
CA ASP A 787 -43.05 -4.21 -10.21
C ASP A 787 -42.57 -3.92 -8.77
N GLN A 788 -43.36 -3.10 -8.09
CA GLN A 788 -43.53 -2.96 -6.63
C GLN A 788 -42.36 -3.37 -5.72
N LEU A 789 -41.65 -2.38 -5.17
CA LEU A 789 -41.05 -2.51 -3.83
C LEU A 789 -42.22 -2.75 -2.86
N ALA A 790 -42.42 -4.01 -2.47
CA ALA A 790 -43.36 -4.34 -1.40
C ALA A 790 -42.91 -3.60 -0.14
N SER A 791 -43.79 -2.76 0.41
CA SER A 791 -43.51 -2.08 1.67
C SER A 791 -43.35 -3.13 2.77
N LEU A 792 -42.38 -2.94 3.65
CA LEU A 792 -42.28 -3.75 4.87
C LEU A 792 -43.29 -3.21 5.89
N PRO A 793 -44.25 -4.02 6.36
CA PRO A 793 -45.19 -3.59 7.41
C PRO A 793 -44.48 -2.99 8.63
N CYS A 794 -43.39 -3.62 9.09
CA CYS A 794 -42.56 -3.08 10.16
C CYS A 794 -41.05 -3.22 9.90
N LEU A 795 -40.31 -2.13 10.06
CA LEU A 795 -38.85 -2.12 10.08
C LEU A 795 -38.33 -1.83 11.49
N ILE A 796 -37.42 -2.65 12.00
CA ILE A 796 -36.90 -2.56 13.38
C ILE A 796 -35.39 -2.27 13.33
N ILE A 797 -34.96 -1.12 13.86
CA ILE A 797 -33.56 -0.69 13.84
C ILE A 797 -32.85 -1.04 15.15
N GLY A 798 -31.85 -1.92 15.05
CA GLY A 798 -31.04 -2.47 16.15
C GLY A 798 -31.60 -3.80 16.68
N ALA A 799 -30.74 -4.79 16.89
CA ALA A 799 -31.08 -6.08 17.53
C ALA A 799 -30.49 -6.17 18.96
N GLY A 800 -30.63 -5.09 19.73
CA GLY A 800 -30.46 -5.13 21.19
C GLY A 800 -31.62 -5.87 21.89
N PRO A 801 -31.64 -5.91 23.24
CA PRO A 801 -32.73 -6.52 24.01
C PRO A 801 -34.13 -6.08 23.56
N THR A 802 -34.31 -4.78 23.31
CA THR A 802 -35.59 -4.22 22.82
C THR A 802 -35.91 -4.66 21.41
N GLY A 803 -34.95 -4.62 20.48
CA GLY A 803 -35.20 -4.96 19.07
C GLY A 803 -35.43 -6.45 18.84
N LEU A 804 -34.71 -7.32 19.56
CA LEU A 804 -34.97 -8.77 19.57
C LEU A 804 -36.36 -9.08 20.13
N SER A 805 -36.77 -8.42 21.22
CA SER A 805 -38.12 -8.55 21.77
C SER A 805 -39.19 -8.03 20.81
N ALA A 806 -38.98 -6.88 20.18
CA ALA A 806 -39.88 -6.33 19.17
C ALA A 806 -40.02 -7.27 17.95
N GLY A 807 -38.91 -7.80 17.43
CA GLY A 807 -38.91 -8.79 16.35
C GLY A 807 -39.62 -10.09 16.73
N TYR A 808 -39.41 -10.59 17.94
CA TYR A 808 -40.11 -11.77 18.49
C TYR A 808 -41.62 -11.55 18.60
N HIS A 809 -42.05 -10.40 19.12
CA HIS A 809 -43.46 -10.07 19.33
C HIS A 809 -44.19 -9.64 18.06
N TYR A 810 -43.49 -9.01 17.12
CA TYR A 810 -44.05 -8.68 15.81
C TYR A 810 -44.11 -9.95 14.94
N GLY A 811 -43.00 -10.68 14.82
CA GLY A 811 -42.92 -11.89 14.02
C GLY A 811 -42.99 -11.63 12.51
N LYS A 812 -43.68 -12.49 11.77
CA LYS A 812 -43.72 -12.41 10.30
C LYS A 812 -44.26 -11.04 9.81
N GLY A 813 -43.49 -10.40 8.93
CA GLY A 813 -43.78 -9.06 8.41
C GLY A 813 -42.85 -7.97 8.96
N ALA A 814 -42.13 -8.26 10.06
CA ALA A 814 -41.03 -7.41 10.51
C ALA A 814 -39.68 -7.84 9.93
N LEU A 815 -38.82 -6.86 9.69
CA LEU A 815 -37.38 -7.03 9.47
C LEU A 815 -36.60 -6.30 10.58
N VAL A 816 -35.70 -7.00 11.26
CA VAL A 816 -34.77 -6.43 12.24
C VAL A 816 -33.40 -6.22 11.57
N LEU A 817 -32.85 -5.01 11.66
CA LEU A 817 -31.54 -4.63 11.12
C LEU A 817 -30.53 -4.38 12.24
N GLU A 818 -29.41 -5.10 12.24
CA GLU A 818 -28.33 -4.95 13.23
C GLU A 818 -27.00 -4.64 12.55
N LYS A 819 -26.33 -3.56 12.98
CA LYS A 819 -25.05 -3.12 12.42
C LYS A 819 -23.87 -4.04 12.74
N ASN A 820 -23.95 -4.78 13.85
CA ASN A 820 -22.91 -5.71 14.29
C ASN A 820 -23.09 -7.11 13.68
N ALA A 821 -22.03 -7.92 13.68
CA ALA A 821 -22.05 -9.31 13.22
C ALA A 821 -22.82 -10.28 14.13
N SER A 822 -23.21 -9.86 15.34
CA SER A 822 -24.03 -10.64 16.28
C SER A 822 -25.01 -9.72 16.99
N PRO A 823 -26.27 -10.14 17.20
CA PRO A 823 -27.25 -9.38 17.96
C PRO A 823 -26.92 -9.35 19.46
N GLY A 824 -27.60 -8.47 20.19
CA GLY A 824 -27.48 -8.27 21.64
C GLY A 824 -27.15 -6.84 22.06
N GLY A 825 -26.80 -5.95 21.13
CA GLY A 825 -26.50 -4.54 21.43
C GLY A 825 -25.34 -4.37 22.43
N TRP A 826 -25.62 -3.80 23.60
CA TRP A 826 -24.66 -3.70 24.72
C TRP A 826 -24.74 -4.88 25.71
N CYS A 827 -25.73 -5.77 25.56
CA CYS A 827 -25.86 -7.01 26.33
C CYS A 827 -25.14 -8.19 25.67
N ARG A 828 -24.09 -7.89 24.89
CA ARG A 828 -23.21 -8.88 24.24
C ARG A 828 -22.08 -9.29 25.18
N SER A 829 -21.42 -10.38 24.81
CA SER A 829 -20.26 -10.93 25.50
C SER A 829 -19.17 -11.26 24.48
N LEU A 830 -17.91 -11.18 24.90
CA LEU A 830 -16.73 -11.58 24.14
C LEU A 830 -16.03 -12.75 24.83
N ASN A 831 -15.36 -13.60 24.05
CA ASN A 831 -14.48 -14.63 24.57
C ASN A 831 -13.03 -14.31 24.19
N ASP A 832 -12.14 -14.33 25.18
CA ASP A 832 -10.72 -14.02 25.02
C ASP A 832 -9.88 -14.97 25.89
N LYS A 833 -9.03 -15.79 25.25
CA LYS A 833 -8.22 -16.86 25.87
C LYS A 833 -9.01 -17.77 26.85
N GLY A 834 -10.28 -18.02 26.55
CA GLY A 834 -11.17 -18.87 27.37
C GLY A 834 -11.92 -18.13 28.48
N PHE A 835 -11.60 -16.87 28.76
CA PHE A 835 -12.44 -16.00 29.62
C PHE A 835 -13.61 -15.47 28.80
N THR A 836 -14.79 -15.42 29.40
CA THR A 836 -15.97 -14.76 28.83
C THR A 836 -16.26 -13.49 29.62
N PHE A 837 -16.25 -12.34 28.95
CA PHE A 837 -16.58 -11.04 29.53
C PHE A 837 -17.83 -10.49 28.87
N ASP A 838 -18.75 -9.94 29.66
CA ASP A 838 -19.81 -9.12 29.09
C ASP A 838 -19.25 -7.73 28.70
N TYR A 839 -19.94 -7.02 27.82
CA TYR A 839 -19.53 -5.66 27.43
C TYR A 839 -19.58 -4.66 28.62
N ALA A 840 -20.36 -4.96 29.66
CA ALA A 840 -20.37 -4.35 30.99
C ALA A 840 -21.01 -5.35 31.97
N GLY A 841 -21.03 -5.09 33.29
CA GLY A 841 -21.63 -5.99 34.28
C GLY A 841 -23.16 -6.09 34.16
N HIS A 842 -23.66 -7.22 33.63
CA HIS A 842 -25.09 -7.51 33.43
C HIS A 842 -25.62 -8.61 34.36
N ILE A 843 -26.89 -8.49 34.75
CA ILE A 843 -27.62 -9.48 35.57
C ILE A 843 -29.09 -9.54 35.14
N MET A 844 -29.71 -10.71 35.25
CA MET A 844 -31.15 -10.88 35.05
C MET A 844 -31.87 -10.72 36.40
N PHE A 845 -32.85 -9.83 36.47
CA PHE A 845 -33.83 -9.81 37.55
C PHE A 845 -35.09 -9.14 37.03
N SER A 846 -36.24 -9.65 37.44
CA SER A 846 -37.53 -8.99 37.24
C SER A 846 -38.55 -9.53 38.24
N GLN A 847 -39.60 -8.77 38.47
CA GLN A 847 -40.80 -9.21 39.19
C GLN A 847 -41.95 -9.51 38.21
N ASP A 848 -41.79 -9.17 36.93
CA ASP A 848 -42.79 -9.37 35.90
C ASP A 848 -42.91 -10.88 35.55
N PRO A 849 -44.11 -11.51 35.71
CA PRO A 849 -44.29 -12.93 35.45
C PRO A 849 -44.14 -13.33 33.98
N TYR A 850 -44.29 -12.40 33.04
CA TYR A 850 -44.04 -12.63 31.63
C TYR A 850 -42.52 -12.66 31.35
N VAL A 851 -41.76 -11.71 31.88
CA VAL A 851 -40.29 -11.67 31.71
C VAL A 851 -39.62 -12.89 32.36
N LEU A 852 -40.08 -13.34 33.53
CA LEU A 852 -39.55 -14.54 34.17
C LEU A 852 -39.73 -15.81 33.30
N LYS A 853 -40.92 -15.98 32.71
CA LYS A 853 -41.19 -17.06 31.73
C LYS A 853 -40.39 -16.91 30.45
N LEU A 854 -40.11 -15.67 30.03
CA LEU A 854 -39.25 -15.40 28.88
C LEU A 854 -37.80 -15.81 29.18
N TYR A 855 -37.26 -15.56 30.38
CA TYR A 855 -35.94 -16.09 30.76
C TYR A 855 -35.90 -17.63 30.74
N GLU A 856 -36.94 -18.30 31.25
CA GLU A 856 -37.06 -19.76 31.20
C GLU A 856 -37.11 -20.29 29.76
N LEU A 857 -37.86 -19.64 28.87
CA LEU A 857 -37.96 -19.98 27.44
C LEU A 857 -36.62 -19.83 26.72
N LEU A 858 -35.95 -18.69 26.89
CA LEU A 858 -34.75 -18.31 26.12
C LEU A 858 -33.48 -19.06 26.57
N LEU A 859 -33.43 -19.54 27.83
CA LEU A 859 -32.24 -20.19 28.39
C LEU A 859 -32.44 -21.65 28.78
N GLY A 860 -33.65 -22.09 29.13
CA GLY A 860 -33.90 -23.45 29.64
C GLY A 860 -32.94 -23.82 30.77
N ASP A 861 -32.27 -24.98 30.64
CA ASP A 861 -31.27 -25.48 31.59
C ASP A 861 -30.03 -24.58 31.74
N ASN A 862 -29.84 -23.59 30.87
CA ASN A 862 -28.75 -22.60 30.97
C ASN A 862 -29.08 -21.46 31.96
N LEU A 863 -30.27 -21.43 32.57
CA LEU A 863 -30.67 -20.39 33.53
C LEU A 863 -30.10 -20.68 34.94
N HIS A 864 -29.10 -19.91 35.37
CA HIS A 864 -28.62 -19.93 36.75
C HIS A 864 -29.36 -18.87 37.60
N TRP A 865 -29.68 -19.19 38.85
CA TRP A 865 -30.18 -18.24 39.85
C TRP A 865 -29.33 -18.30 41.12
N GLN A 866 -28.91 -17.14 41.63
CA GLN A 866 -28.08 -17.05 42.83
C GLN A 866 -28.36 -15.80 43.68
N MET A 867 -27.84 -15.82 44.91
CA MET A 867 -27.99 -14.73 45.88
C MET A 867 -26.90 -13.66 45.69
N ARG A 868 -27.26 -12.40 45.82
CA ARG A 868 -26.38 -11.27 45.51
C ARG A 868 -25.39 -10.93 46.63
N GLU A 869 -24.15 -11.39 46.47
CA GLU A 869 -22.99 -10.76 47.13
C GLU A 869 -22.52 -9.51 46.36
N ALA A 870 -22.86 -8.32 46.89
CA ALA A 870 -22.43 -7.02 46.36
C ALA A 870 -21.95 -6.12 47.51
N TRP A 871 -20.87 -5.38 47.27
CA TRP A 871 -20.09 -4.71 48.33
C TRP A 871 -19.65 -3.29 47.93
N VAL A 872 -19.25 -2.49 48.92
CA VAL A 872 -18.66 -1.16 48.79
C VAL A 872 -17.27 -1.17 49.41
N TYR A 873 -16.28 -0.66 48.68
CA TYR A 873 -14.92 -0.46 49.15
C TYR A 873 -14.72 1.01 49.54
N ASN A 874 -14.38 1.27 50.80
CA ASN A 874 -14.24 2.62 51.33
C ASN A 874 -12.77 2.99 51.52
N ASP A 875 -12.44 4.26 51.31
CA ASP A 875 -11.07 4.76 51.49
C ASP A 875 -10.60 4.51 52.94
N GLY A 876 -9.47 3.82 53.08
CA GLY A 876 -9.02 3.22 54.34
C GLY A 876 -9.14 1.69 54.42
N GLY A 877 -9.63 1.03 53.36
CA GLY A 877 -9.61 -0.44 53.22
C GLY A 877 -10.78 -1.18 53.85
N ALA A 878 -11.84 -0.46 54.24
CA ALA A 878 -13.02 -1.04 54.88
C ALA A 878 -14.07 -1.50 53.85
N TRP A 879 -14.49 -2.76 53.99
CA TRP A 879 -15.48 -3.42 53.12
C TRP A 879 -16.85 -3.46 53.80
N THR A 880 -17.87 -2.90 53.17
CA THR A 880 -19.27 -2.99 53.65
C THR A 880 -20.17 -3.63 52.60
N ARG A 881 -21.22 -4.35 53.05
CA ARG A 881 -22.21 -4.93 52.14
C ARG A 881 -23.04 -3.81 51.48
N TYR A 882 -23.58 -4.08 50.29
CA TYR A 882 -24.56 -3.20 49.66
C TYR A 882 -25.98 -3.57 50.13
N PRO A 883 -26.82 -2.60 50.55
CA PRO A 883 -26.62 -1.15 50.47
C PRO A 883 -25.78 -0.55 51.62
N PHE A 884 -24.89 0.40 51.30
CA PHE A 884 -24.02 1.09 52.27
C PHE A 884 -24.81 1.68 53.45
N GLN A 885 -25.91 2.38 53.15
CA GLN A 885 -26.75 3.06 54.12
C GLN A 885 -27.35 2.10 55.17
N GLY A 886 -27.52 0.82 54.86
CA GLY A 886 -27.98 -0.20 55.81
C GLY A 886 -26.87 -1.11 56.35
N SER A 887 -25.60 -0.86 56.00
CA SER A 887 -24.48 -1.80 56.25
C SER A 887 -23.26 -1.10 56.86
N LEU A 888 -23.48 -0.25 57.87
CA LEU A 888 -22.42 0.57 58.47
C LEU A 888 -21.47 -0.22 59.38
N HIS A 889 -21.86 -1.41 59.83
CA HIS A 889 -21.06 -2.27 60.70
C HIS A 889 -19.72 -2.66 60.05
N GLY A 890 -18.62 -2.37 60.75
CA GLY A 890 -17.24 -2.60 60.28
C GLY A 890 -16.53 -1.34 59.75
N LEU A 891 -17.24 -0.21 59.60
CA LEU A 891 -16.62 1.09 59.35
C LEU A 891 -15.93 1.66 60.61
N PRO A 892 -15.02 2.63 60.49
CA PRO A 892 -14.45 3.33 61.63
C PRO A 892 -15.54 3.96 62.53
N PRO A 893 -15.43 3.92 63.87
CA PRO A 893 -16.48 4.40 64.77
C PRO A 893 -16.94 5.85 64.53
N GLU A 894 -16.03 6.75 64.16
CA GLU A 894 -16.38 8.14 63.82
C GLU A 894 -17.18 8.25 62.51
N VAL A 895 -16.93 7.37 61.53
CA VAL A 895 -17.71 7.31 60.27
C VAL A 895 -19.12 6.79 60.57
N ILE A 896 -19.26 5.74 61.38
CA ILE A 896 -20.56 5.22 61.82
C ILE A 896 -21.36 6.31 62.54
N LYS A 897 -20.72 7.03 63.46
CA LYS A 897 -21.30 8.16 64.20
C LYS A 897 -21.75 9.30 63.30
N GLU A 898 -20.92 9.73 62.34
CA GLU A 898 -21.31 10.74 61.34
C GLU A 898 -22.52 10.29 60.51
N CYS A 899 -22.57 9.03 60.09
CA CYS A 899 -23.69 8.47 59.33
C CYS A 899 -25.00 8.43 60.15
N ILE A 900 -24.97 7.93 61.39
CA ILE A 900 -26.15 7.84 62.25
C ILE A 900 -26.65 9.24 62.65
N LEU A 901 -25.76 10.15 63.08
CA LEU A 901 -26.16 11.51 63.45
C LEU A 901 -26.76 12.26 62.26
N GLY A 902 -26.15 12.16 61.07
CA GLY A 902 -26.70 12.75 59.85
C GLY A 902 -28.09 12.22 59.50
N ALA A 903 -28.34 10.92 59.66
CA ALA A 903 -29.65 10.32 59.42
C ALA A 903 -30.71 10.76 60.45
N ILE A 904 -30.31 10.99 61.71
CA ILE A 904 -31.18 11.57 62.76
C ILE A 904 -31.53 13.02 62.41
N GLU A 905 -30.53 13.85 62.09
CA GLU A 905 -30.71 15.25 61.67
C GLU A 905 -31.65 15.39 60.47
N ALA A 906 -31.48 14.53 59.46
CA ALA A 906 -32.32 14.51 58.27
C ALA A 906 -33.79 14.14 58.56
N ARG A 907 -34.03 13.28 59.56
CA ARG A 907 -35.38 12.78 59.90
C ARG A 907 -36.14 13.66 60.90
N TYR A 908 -35.43 14.30 61.84
CA TYR A 908 -36.05 15.03 62.96
C TYR A 908 -35.70 16.53 63.01
N GLY A 909 -34.81 17.00 62.13
CA GLY A 909 -34.27 18.36 62.17
C GLY A 909 -33.19 18.55 63.24
N ILE A 910 -32.47 19.66 63.15
CA ILE A 910 -31.50 20.07 64.16
C ILE A 910 -32.26 20.66 65.35
N ALA A 911 -31.98 20.18 66.57
CA ALA A 911 -32.52 20.75 67.80
C ALA A 911 -31.94 22.16 68.06
N GLY A 912 -32.52 23.16 67.40
CA GLY A 912 -32.08 24.55 67.43
C GLY A 912 -33.09 25.53 66.82
N ASP A 913 -33.73 25.19 65.69
CA ASP A 913 -34.72 26.05 65.04
C ASP A 913 -36.17 25.65 65.37
N ALA A 914 -36.72 26.27 66.40
CA ALA A 914 -38.12 26.11 66.80
C ALA A 914 -39.00 27.24 66.25
N ALA A 915 -39.64 27.04 65.08
CA ALA A 915 -40.73 27.91 64.61
C ALA A 915 -41.63 27.31 63.50
N ALA A 916 -42.44 26.27 63.80
CA ALA A 916 -43.79 26.11 63.22
C ALA A 916 -44.57 24.97 63.93
N THR A 917 -45.80 25.27 64.37
CA THR A 917 -46.67 24.39 65.18
C THR A 917 -47.56 23.51 64.28
N PRO A 918 -47.90 22.25 64.65
CA PRO A 918 -48.62 21.32 63.77
C PRO A 918 -50.14 21.49 63.78
N ALA A 919 -50.82 21.13 62.67
CA ALA A 919 -52.27 21.05 62.60
C ALA A 919 -52.78 19.88 61.72
N ASN A 920 -53.62 19.05 62.34
CA ASN A 920 -54.61 18.11 61.77
C ASN A 920 -54.20 17.04 60.75
N ALA A 921 -54.03 15.83 61.29
CA ALA A 921 -54.41 14.61 60.59
C ALA A 921 -55.94 14.54 60.41
N ALA A 922 -56.44 14.43 59.17
CA ALA A 922 -57.75 13.85 58.83
C ALA A 922 -57.96 13.75 57.30
N ALA A 923 -57.20 12.90 56.61
CA ALA A 923 -57.52 12.45 55.25
C ALA A 923 -57.10 10.97 55.08
N LEU A 924 -57.95 10.06 55.57
CA LEU A 924 -57.86 8.63 55.31
C LEU A 924 -58.23 8.36 53.84
N VAL A 925 -57.26 8.52 52.94
CA VAL A 925 -57.30 7.82 51.65
C VAL A 925 -56.72 6.44 51.91
N GLN A 926 -57.58 5.42 51.80
CA GLN A 926 -57.14 4.03 51.75
C GLN A 926 -56.29 3.84 50.48
N HIS A 927 -54.96 3.94 50.59
CA HIS A 927 -54.12 3.35 49.58
C HIS A 927 -54.24 1.83 49.71
N ARG A 928 -55.02 1.30 48.78
CA ARG A 928 -55.34 -0.11 48.63
C ARG A 928 -54.05 -0.92 48.61
N ASP A 929 -53.97 -1.90 49.50
CA ASP A 929 -53.00 -2.97 49.41
C ASP A 929 -53.33 -3.78 48.14
N CYS A 930 -52.70 -3.37 47.04
CA CYS A 930 -52.89 -3.92 45.71
C CYS A 930 -51.50 -4.23 45.14
N CYS A 931 -51.22 -5.53 45.11
CA CYS A 931 -50.25 -6.25 44.29
C CYS A 931 -49.49 -5.42 43.24
N ALA A 932 -48.16 -5.46 43.31
CA ALA A 932 -47.27 -6.18 42.37
C ALA A 932 -47.58 -6.27 40.85
N ASP A 933 -48.49 -5.46 40.32
CA ASP A 933 -49.05 -5.64 38.97
C ASP A 933 -48.62 -4.46 38.09
N GLY A 934 -47.53 -4.66 37.34
CA GLY A 934 -46.90 -3.65 36.47
C GLY A 934 -47.67 -3.31 35.18
N VAL A 935 -49.00 -3.20 35.25
CA VAL A 935 -49.85 -2.75 34.13
C VAL A 935 -50.53 -1.44 34.52
N VAL A 936 -50.04 -0.33 33.97
CA VAL A 936 -50.84 0.88 33.78
C VAL A 936 -51.33 0.85 32.33
N PRO A 937 -52.66 0.85 32.07
CA PRO A 937 -53.19 1.01 30.71
C PRO A 937 -52.97 2.45 30.23
N ASP A 938 -52.70 2.64 28.94
CA ASP A 938 -52.72 3.98 28.34
C ASP A 938 -54.13 4.58 28.40
N GLY A 939 -54.24 5.76 29.02
CA GLY A 939 -55.45 6.58 28.94
C GLY A 939 -55.99 7.12 30.27
N GLU A 940 -55.24 8.02 30.93
CA GLU A 940 -55.83 9.22 31.55
C GLU A 940 -54.73 10.22 31.93
N ALA A 941 -54.90 11.49 31.58
CA ALA A 941 -53.91 12.53 31.85
C ALA A 941 -54.02 13.02 33.31
N CYS A 942 -53.06 12.65 34.15
CA CYS A 942 -52.94 13.24 35.49
C CYS A 942 -52.48 14.70 35.39
N VAL A 943 -53.43 15.62 35.51
CA VAL A 943 -53.17 17.06 35.69
C VAL A 943 -52.32 17.27 36.95
N ALA A 944 -51.13 17.84 36.79
CA ALA A 944 -50.27 18.17 37.92
C ALA A 944 -50.91 19.27 38.78
N GLN A 945 -51.03 19.02 40.10
CA GLN A 945 -51.23 20.11 41.05
C GLN A 945 -49.89 20.78 41.35
N GLU A 946 -49.81 22.08 41.08
CA GLU A 946 -48.66 22.91 41.45
C GLU A 946 -48.56 23.03 42.98
N SER A 947 -47.40 22.68 43.56
CA SER A 947 -46.73 23.46 44.62
C SER A 947 -45.45 22.78 45.11
N GLY A 948 -44.33 23.51 45.08
CA GLY A 948 -43.03 23.07 45.58
C GLY A 948 -41.97 22.94 44.47
N GLN A 949 -40.77 23.47 44.72
CA GLN A 949 -39.64 23.38 43.79
C GLN A 949 -39.27 21.93 43.49
N THR A 950 -38.94 21.64 42.22
CA THR A 950 -38.47 20.33 41.77
C THR A 950 -37.17 19.97 42.51
N GLU A 951 -37.24 18.97 43.40
CA GLU A 951 -36.12 18.54 44.24
C GLU A 951 -35.03 17.85 43.37
N ASN A 952 -33.81 18.40 43.41
CA ASN A 952 -32.69 17.81 42.68
C ASN A 952 -32.04 16.64 43.45
N PHE A 953 -31.24 15.84 42.77
CA PHE A 953 -30.72 14.60 43.33
C PHE A 953 -29.75 14.83 44.50
N GLU A 954 -28.98 15.93 44.50
CA GLU A 954 -28.13 16.29 45.65
C GLU A 954 -28.96 16.63 46.90
N GLN A 955 -30.03 17.42 46.74
CA GLN A 955 -30.97 17.75 47.82
C GLN A 955 -31.65 16.49 48.36
N PHE A 956 -32.12 15.60 47.49
CA PHE A 956 -32.68 14.30 47.85
C PHE A 956 -31.70 13.48 48.70
N ILE A 957 -30.44 13.33 48.27
CA ILE A 957 -29.42 12.59 49.01
C ILE A 957 -29.27 13.11 50.46
N TYR A 958 -29.14 14.43 50.63
CA TYR A 958 -28.97 15.02 51.96
C TYR A 958 -30.23 14.90 52.83
N LYS A 959 -31.42 15.05 52.25
CA LYS A 959 -32.72 14.95 52.94
C LYS A 959 -33.09 13.50 53.31
N THR A 960 -32.66 12.52 52.52
CA THR A 960 -33.05 11.11 52.71
C THR A 960 -32.06 10.33 53.57
N TRP A 961 -30.75 10.55 53.43
CA TRP A 961 -29.72 9.80 54.18
C TRP A 961 -28.82 10.66 55.06
N GLY A 962 -28.94 11.99 55.02
CA GLY A 962 -28.19 12.89 55.88
C GLY A 962 -26.72 13.06 55.49
N ARG A 963 -26.07 14.04 56.16
CA ARG A 963 -24.73 14.52 55.79
C ARG A 963 -23.64 13.44 55.84
N GLY A 964 -23.69 12.49 56.78
CA GLY A 964 -22.69 11.43 56.90
C GLY A 964 -22.71 10.44 55.73
N ILE A 965 -23.87 9.84 55.44
CA ILE A 965 -24.02 8.89 54.31
C ILE A 965 -23.80 9.61 52.96
N ALA A 966 -24.24 10.87 52.86
CA ALA A 966 -23.93 11.73 51.71
C ALA A 966 -22.42 11.87 51.48
N LYS A 967 -21.66 12.25 52.53
CA LYS A 967 -20.21 12.45 52.50
C LYS A 967 -19.42 11.19 52.13
N HIS A 968 -19.72 10.05 52.79
CA HIS A 968 -18.86 8.86 52.69
C HIS A 968 -19.17 7.93 51.51
N PHE A 969 -20.38 7.99 50.94
CA PHE A 969 -20.74 7.13 49.82
C PHE A 969 -21.58 7.84 48.77
N ALA A 970 -22.74 8.39 49.13
CA ALA A 970 -23.76 8.71 48.13
C ALA A 970 -23.36 9.85 47.18
N VAL A 971 -22.74 10.93 47.68
CA VAL A 971 -22.24 12.03 46.85
C VAL A 971 -20.99 11.65 46.04
N PRO A 972 -19.89 11.12 46.62
CA PRO A 972 -18.69 10.80 45.84
C PRO A 972 -18.96 9.71 44.78
N TYR A 973 -19.67 8.63 45.13
CA TYR A 973 -20.02 7.58 44.17
C TYR A 973 -20.85 8.11 43.00
N ASN A 974 -21.91 8.90 43.27
CA ASN A 974 -22.75 9.41 42.19
C ASN A 974 -22.03 10.48 41.35
N LYS A 975 -21.23 11.38 41.93
CA LYS A 975 -20.40 12.31 41.14
C LYS A 975 -19.42 11.56 40.23
N LYS A 976 -18.84 10.47 40.72
CA LYS A 976 -17.91 9.63 39.97
C LYS A 976 -18.58 8.84 38.83
N LEU A 977 -19.77 8.27 39.08
CA LEU A 977 -20.59 7.53 38.12
C LEU A 977 -21.21 8.45 37.05
N TRP A 978 -21.86 9.53 37.46
CA TRP A 978 -22.63 10.40 36.57
C TRP A 978 -21.78 11.47 35.89
N THR A 979 -20.59 11.79 36.41
CA THR A 979 -19.64 12.76 35.80
C THR A 979 -20.14 14.21 35.70
N LEU A 980 -21.26 14.54 36.36
CA LEU A 980 -21.86 15.87 36.37
C LEU A 980 -22.34 16.28 37.78
N PRO A 981 -22.58 17.58 38.05
CA PRO A 981 -23.10 18.05 39.33
C PRO A 981 -24.47 17.45 39.64
N LEU A 982 -24.61 16.78 40.80
CA LEU A 982 -25.86 16.13 41.20
C LEU A 982 -27.02 17.12 41.45
N SER A 983 -26.72 18.41 41.53
CA SER A 983 -27.68 19.52 41.53
C SER A 983 -28.41 19.74 40.20
N GLU A 984 -27.87 19.21 39.09
CA GLU A 984 -28.45 19.30 37.74
C GLU A 984 -29.36 18.11 37.39
N MET A 985 -29.38 17.08 38.24
CA MET A 985 -30.19 15.88 38.05
C MET A 985 -31.52 15.97 38.78
N GLU A 986 -32.60 15.57 38.11
CA GLU A 986 -33.90 15.35 38.75
C GLU A 986 -33.99 13.97 39.45
N THR A 987 -35.10 13.75 40.15
CA THR A 987 -35.33 12.63 41.07
C THR A 987 -36.33 11.57 40.56
N SER A 988 -36.99 11.83 39.41
CA SER A 988 -38.04 10.97 38.81
C SER A 988 -37.62 9.51 38.61
N TRP A 989 -36.36 9.27 38.22
CA TRP A 989 -35.79 7.96 37.89
C TRP A 989 -35.49 7.06 39.10
N LEU A 990 -35.61 7.58 40.33
CA LEU A 990 -35.24 6.84 41.55
C LEU A 990 -36.23 5.75 41.95
N GLY A 991 -37.47 5.80 41.43
CA GLY A 991 -38.60 4.95 41.84
C GLY A 991 -38.28 3.46 41.88
N GLY A 992 -38.25 2.88 43.09
CA GLY A 992 -38.01 1.46 43.34
C GLY A 992 -36.58 0.95 43.12
N ARG A 993 -35.64 1.81 42.70
CA ARG A 993 -34.28 1.40 42.27
C ARG A 993 -33.21 1.56 43.34
N VAL A 994 -33.42 2.46 44.31
CA VAL A 994 -32.49 2.70 45.40
C VAL A 994 -33.07 2.18 46.72
N PRO A 995 -32.35 1.37 47.51
CA PRO A 995 -32.81 0.94 48.82
C PRO A 995 -32.94 2.13 49.80
N LEU A 996 -34.11 2.24 50.43
CA LEU A 996 -34.43 3.28 51.41
C LEU A 996 -34.66 2.63 52.79
N PRO A 997 -33.58 2.28 53.53
CA PRO A 997 -33.75 1.77 54.89
C PRO A 997 -34.26 2.88 55.81
N ASP A 998 -35.08 2.52 56.79
CA ASP A 998 -35.47 3.44 57.83
C ASP A 998 -34.36 3.63 58.88
N LEU A 999 -34.52 4.60 59.78
CA LEU A 999 -33.51 4.91 60.79
C LEU A 999 -33.21 3.74 61.74
N ALA A 1000 -34.19 2.87 62.04
CA ALA A 1000 -33.96 1.70 62.88
C ALA A 1000 -33.07 0.69 62.14
N GLN A 1001 -33.32 0.45 60.85
CA GLN A 1001 -32.50 -0.40 59.99
C GLN A 1001 -31.07 0.15 59.80
N ILE A 1002 -30.90 1.47 59.70
CA ILE A 1002 -29.57 2.12 59.64
C ILE A 1002 -28.80 1.88 60.95
N VAL A 1003 -29.46 1.97 62.11
CA VAL A 1003 -28.83 1.74 63.42
C VAL A 1003 -28.55 0.25 63.66
N GLU A 1004 -29.48 -0.65 63.33
CA GLU A 1004 -29.30 -2.09 63.43
C GLU A 1004 -28.12 -2.57 62.55
N GLY A 1005 -28.08 -2.11 61.30
CA GLY A 1005 -26.98 -2.36 60.36
C GLY A 1005 -25.65 -1.69 60.70
N ALA A 1006 -25.59 -0.86 61.75
CA ALA A 1006 -24.35 -0.38 62.36
C ALA A 1006 -23.88 -1.25 63.53
N LEU A 1007 -24.81 -1.92 64.22
CA LEU A 1007 -24.55 -2.77 65.38
C LEU A 1007 -24.19 -4.21 65.02
N ALA A 1008 -24.68 -4.72 63.89
CA ALA A 1008 -24.41 -6.08 63.42
C ALA A 1008 -24.28 -6.17 61.88
N PRO A 1009 -23.60 -7.20 61.34
CA PRO A 1009 -23.58 -7.47 59.91
C PRO A 1009 -24.98 -7.84 59.36
N LEU A 1010 -25.31 -7.34 58.15
CA LEU A 1010 -26.50 -7.75 57.42
C LEU A 1010 -26.39 -9.21 56.94
N GLU A 1011 -27.22 -10.10 57.47
CA GLU A 1011 -27.25 -11.53 57.08
C GLU A 1011 -27.75 -11.76 55.65
N LYS A 1012 -28.70 -10.96 55.16
CA LYS A 1012 -29.38 -11.15 53.87
C LYS A 1012 -29.27 -9.92 52.97
N PRO A 1013 -29.05 -10.08 51.65
CA PRO A 1013 -29.00 -8.95 50.72
C PRO A 1013 -30.36 -8.27 50.56
N MET A 1014 -30.38 -6.94 50.50
CA MET A 1014 -31.58 -6.11 50.36
C MET A 1014 -31.74 -5.52 48.96
N GLY A 1015 -32.98 -5.32 48.50
CA GLY A 1015 -33.32 -4.65 47.23
C GLY A 1015 -33.87 -5.59 46.14
N PRO A 1016 -34.35 -5.05 45.00
CA PRO A 1016 -35.08 -5.82 43.97
C PRO A 1016 -34.23 -6.88 43.26
N ASN A 1017 -32.91 -6.76 43.30
CA ASN A 1017 -31.94 -7.72 42.75
C ASN A 1017 -31.19 -8.53 43.83
N ALA A 1018 -31.76 -8.68 45.03
CA ALA A 1018 -31.18 -9.47 46.12
C ALA A 1018 -30.96 -10.95 45.75
N ARG A 1019 -31.81 -11.47 44.86
CA ARG A 1019 -31.58 -12.68 44.04
C ARG A 1019 -31.51 -12.23 42.59
N PHE A 1020 -30.58 -12.77 41.82
CA PHE A 1020 -30.44 -12.49 40.39
C PHE A 1020 -30.14 -13.77 39.61
N GLY A 1021 -30.41 -13.73 38.32
CA GLY A 1021 -30.11 -14.78 37.37
C GLY A 1021 -28.98 -14.41 36.42
N TYR A 1022 -28.29 -15.42 35.91
CA TYR A 1022 -27.24 -15.26 34.91
C TYR A 1022 -27.14 -16.53 34.04
N PRO A 1023 -26.73 -16.48 32.76
CA PRO A 1023 -26.56 -17.70 31.96
C PRO A 1023 -25.38 -18.55 32.45
N LEU A 1024 -25.57 -19.87 32.63
CA LEU A 1024 -24.49 -20.78 33.02
C LEU A 1024 -23.36 -20.75 31.98
N LYS A 1025 -23.65 -20.72 30.68
CA LYS A 1025 -22.64 -20.72 29.61
C LYS A 1025 -22.93 -19.63 28.57
N GLY A 1026 -21.86 -19.11 27.96
CA GLY A 1026 -21.93 -18.16 26.85
C GLY A 1026 -22.06 -16.69 27.25
N GLY A 1027 -22.00 -16.37 28.54
CA GLY A 1027 -22.19 -15.00 29.05
C GLY A 1027 -23.61 -14.48 28.81
N PHE A 1028 -23.84 -13.18 29.03
CA PHE A 1028 -25.15 -12.56 28.78
C PHE A 1028 -25.58 -12.61 27.29
N GLN A 1029 -24.61 -12.76 26.37
CA GLN A 1029 -24.84 -13.06 24.95
C GLN A 1029 -25.75 -14.28 24.74
N ALA A 1030 -25.68 -15.30 25.61
CA ALA A 1030 -26.52 -16.49 25.51
C ALA A 1030 -28.02 -16.18 25.66
N LEU A 1031 -28.39 -15.19 26.50
CA LEU A 1031 -29.77 -14.73 26.62
C LEU A 1031 -30.24 -14.02 25.34
N MET A 1032 -29.35 -13.28 24.68
CA MET A 1032 -29.65 -12.60 23.41
C MET A 1032 -29.78 -13.60 22.26
N HIS A 1033 -28.89 -14.60 22.19
CA HIS A 1033 -28.98 -15.69 21.21
C HIS A 1033 -30.17 -16.62 21.44
N GLY A 1034 -30.66 -16.73 22.69
CA GLY A 1034 -31.88 -17.46 23.03
C GLY A 1034 -33.12 -17.01 22.26
N PHE A 1035 -33.17 -15.76 21.75
CA PHE A 1035 -34.28 -15.30 20.91
C PHE A 1035 -34.27 -15.95 19.52
N LEU A 1036 -33.10 -16.27 18.96
CA LEU A 1036 -32.93 -16.64 17.56
C LEU A 1036 -33.77 -17.85 17.11
N PRO A 1037 -33.88 -18.96 17.89
CA PRO A 1037 -34.75 -20.09 17.54
C PRO A 1037 -36.25 -19.78 17.59
N HIS A 1038 -36.64 -18.63 18.15
CA HIS A 1038 -38.03 -18.22 18.37
C HIS A 1038 -38.44 -17.01 17.51
N LEU A 1039 -37.52 -16.38 16.77
CA LEU A 1039 -37.86 -15.31 15.83
C LEU A 1039 -38.61 -15.88 14.62
N THR A 1040 -39.77 -15.29 14.33
CA THR A 1040 -40.51 -15.51 13.06
C THR A 1040 -40.48 -14.29 12.14
N CYS A 1041 -39.83 -13.21 12.60
CA CYS A 1041 -39.43 -12.07 11.78
C CYS A 1041 -38.12 -12.37 11.05
N GLU A 1042 -37.78 -11.55 10.07
CA GLU A 1042 -36.44 -11.58 9.47
C GLU A 1042 -35.46 -10.80 10.37
N LEU A 1043 -34.20 -11.25 10.44
CA LEU A 1043 -33.11 -10.58 11.15
C LEU A 1043 -31.86 -10.57 10.27
N GLU A 1044 -31.36 -9.38 9.97
CA GLU A 1044 -30.10 -9.18 9.29
C GLU A 1044 -29.04 -8.60 10.24
N THR A 1045 -27.82 -9.13 10.13
CA THR A 1045 -26.64 -8.64 10.87
C THR A 1045 -25.62 -8.06 9.88
N ASN A 1046 -24.76 -7.17 10.36
CA ASN A 1046 -23.87 -6.31 9.54
C ASN A 1046 -24.61 -5.28 8.66
N SER A 1047 -25.91 -5.09 8.88
CA SER A 1047 -26.75 -4.10 8.20
C SER A 1047 -26.70 -2.77 8.95
N THR A 1048 -25.79 -1.87 8.55
CA THR A 1048 -25.65 -0.53 9.14
C THR A 1048 -26.60 0.46 8.46
N LEU A 1049 -27.27 1.31 9.23
CA LEU A 1049 -28.13 2.38 8.68
C LEU A 1049 -27.26 3.57 8.28
N ALA A 1050 -27.36 4.03 7.01
CA ALA A 1050 -26.63 5.20 6.50
C ALA A 1050 -27.43 6.49 6.63
N ALA A 1051 -28.71 6.43 6.27
CA ALA A 1051 -29.64 7.54 6.32
C ALA A 1051 -31.05 6.99 6.53
N LEU A 1052 -31.90 7.82 7.12
CA LEU A 1052 -33.32 7.59 7.23
C LEU A 1052 -34.04 8.79 6.61
N HIS A 1053 -35.02 8.52 5.75
CA HIS A 1053 -35.84 9.53 5.07
C HIS A 1053 -37.29 9.39 5.54
N PRO A 1054 -37.67 10.02 6.66
CA PRO A 1054 -39.01 9.91 7.22
C PRO A 1054 -40.11 10.32 6.23
N GLU A 1055 -39.95 11.39 5.44
CA GLU A 1055 -40.99 11.86 4.50
C GLU A 1055 -41.31 10.82 3.41
N GLN A 1056 -40.33 9.97 3.06
CA GLN A 1056 -40.45 8.96 2.01
C GLN A 1056 -40.70 7.56 2.57
N HIS A 1057 -40.66 7.40 3.90
CA HIS A 1057 -40.62 6.13 4.62
C HIS A 1057 -39.54 5.18 4.10
N ILE A 1058 -38.31 5.69 3.90
CA ILE A 1058 -37.19 4.89 3.38
C ILE A 1058 -36.01 4.91 4.36
N ALA A 1059 -35.63 3.71 4.82
CA ALA A 1059 -34.33 3.49 5.43
C ALA A 1059 -33.34 3.08 4.34
N VAL A 1060 -32.21 3.78 4.22
CA VAL A 1060 -31.10 3.33 3.36
C VAL A 1060 -30.04 2.68 4.24
N LEU A 1061 -29.81 1.40 3.99
CA LEU A 1061 -28.58 0.80 4.45
C LEU A 1061 -27.43 1.45 3.72
N THR A 1062 -26.32 1.46 4.43
CA THR A 1062 -25.03 1.82 3.90
C THR A 1062 -24.73 1.09 2.55
N ASP A 1063 -25.18 -0.15 2.30
CA ASP A 1063 -24.79 -0.98 1.11
C ASP A 1063 -25.62 -0.71 -0.14
N GLY A 1064 -26.32 0.42 -0.13
CA GLY A 1064 -27.21 0.81 -1.19
C GLY A 1064 -28.56 0.10 -1.12
N ARG A 1065 -28.74 -0.93 -0.27
CA ARG A 1065 -30.06 -1.52 -0.05
C ARG A 1065 -30.97 -0.49 0.60
N ARG A 1066 -32.19 -0.38 0.08
CA ARG A 1066 -33.22 0.55 0.54
C ARG A 1066 -34.44 -0.25 0.96
N TYR A 1067 -34.93 0.00 2.16
CA TYR A 1067 -36.13 -0.60 2.70
C TYR A 1067 -37.20 0.47 2.82
N ARG A 1068 -38.28 0.31 2.07
CA ARG A 1068 -39.51 1.07 2.30
C ARG A 1068 -40.28 0.41 3.44
N TYR A 1069 -40.78 1.21 4.39
CA TYR A 1069 -41.53 0.71 5.54
C TYR A 1069 -42.90 1.39 5.64
N ASP A 1070 -43.86 0.71 6.26
CA ASP A 1070 -45.15 1.32 6.65
C ASP A 1070 -45.07 1.89 8.08
N GLN A 1071 -44.36 1.20 8.97
CA GLN A 1071 -44.04 1.64 10.33
C GLN A 1071 -42.58 1.28 10.69
N LEU A 1072 -41.90 2.12 11.48
CA LEU A 1072 -40.53 1.87 11.94
C LEU A 1072 -40.44 1.87 13.47
N ILE A 1073 -39.81 0.85 14.05
CA ILE A 1073 -39.46 0.82 15.48
C ILE A 1073 -37.96 1.07 15.60
N SER A 1074 -37.59 2.20 16.21
CA SER A 1074 -36.20 2.55 16.45
C SER A 1074 -35.75 2.17 17.86
N THR A 1075 -34.59 1.49 17.97
CA THR A 1075 -33.95 1.19 19.27
C THR A 1075 -32.58 1.82 19.45
N MET A 1076 -32.12 2.60 18.45
CA MET A 1076 -30.84 3.29 18.47
C MET A 1076 -30.85 4.55 19.34
N PRO A 1077 -29.67 5.10 19.71
CA PRO A 1077 -29.57 6.37 20.45
C PRO A 1077 -30.25 7.53 19.73
N LEU A 1078 -31.18 8.21 20.42
CA LEU A 1078 -32.04 9.23 19.85
C LEU A 1078 -31.29 10.38 19.15
N PRO A 1079 -30.19 10.95 19.70
CA PRO A 1079 -29.40 11.96 18.97
C PRO A 1079 -28.75 11.43 17.69
N GLN A 1080 -28.43 10.13 17.62
CA GLN A 1080 -27.89 9.52 16.42
C GLN A 1080 -29.00 9.23 15.40
N LEU A 1081 -30.22 8.90 15.84
CA LEU A 1081 -31.38 8.77 14.94
C LEU A 1081 -31.65 10.10 14.22
N ILE A 1082 -31.73 11.20 14.97
CA ILE A 1082 -31.92 12.55 14.39
C ILE A 1082 -30.75 12.94 13.47
N LYS A 1083 -29.51 12.60 13.83
CA LYS A 1083 -28.35 12.81 12.95
C LYS A 1083 -28.43 12.03 11.63
N LEU A 1084 -28.94 10.79 11.63
CA LEU A 1084 -29.11 9.99 10.40
C LEU A 1084 -30.32 10.42 9.56
N ILE A 1085 -31.24 11.21 10.12
CA ILE A 1085 -32.33 11.84 9.38
C ILE A 1085 -31.85 13.11 8.67
N GLY A 1086 -30.92 13.85 9.28
CA GLY A 1086 -30.33 15.05 8.68
C GLY A 1086 -31.36 16.17 8.48
N ASP A 1087 -31.39 16.76 7.29
CA ASP A 1087 -32.16 17.98 7.00
C ASP A 1087 -33.69 17.78 6.97
N GLU A 1088 -34.18 16.54 6.90
CA GLU A 1088 -35.62 16.22 7.05
C GLU A 1088 -36.12 16.44 8.50
N ALA A 1089 -35.22 16.49 9.50
CA ALA A 1089 -35.58 16.86 10.86
C ALA A 1089 -35.50 18.40 11.03
N PRO A 1090 -36.59 19.07 11.46
CA PRO A 1090 -36.57 20.52 11.70
C PRO A 1090 -35.49 20.96 12.71
N GLN A 1091 -35.02 22.20 12.59
CA GLN A 1091 -33.98 22.73 13.50
C GLN A 1091 -34.34 22.61 14.99
N GLU A 1092 -35.61 22.78 15.35
CA GLU A 1092 -36.10 22.61 16.73
C GLU A 1092 -35.91 21.18 17.26
N ILE A 1093 -35.94 20.17 16.37
CA ILE A 1093 -35.70 18.76 16.69
C ILE A 1093 -34.20 18.49 16.87
N HIS A 1094 -33.34 19.08 16.02
CA HIS A 1094 -31.88 19.05 16.20
C HIS A 1094 -31.46 19.72 17.52
N ASP A 1095 -32.03 20.90 17.82
CA ASP A 1095 -31.77 21.66 19.05
C ASP A 1095 -32.26 20.93 20.31
N ALA A 1096 -33.36 20.16 20.20
CA ALA A 1096 -33.83 19.29 21.28
C ALA A 1096 -32.92 18.06 21.46
N ALA A 1097 -32.51 17.42 20.36
CA ALA A 1097 -31.63 16.25 20.40
C ALA A 1097 -30.25 16.59 20.97
N ALA A 1098 -29.72 17.78 20.66
CA ALA A 1098 -28.45 18.28 21.20
C ALA A 1098 -28.46 18.52 22.72
N LYS A 1099 -29.64 18.72 23.34
CA LYS A 1099 -29.78 18.88 24.80
C LYS A 1099 -29.75 17.56 25.56
N LEU A 1100 -29.85 16.41 24.88
CA LEU A 1100 -29.94 15.09 25.52
C LEU A 1100 -28.56 14.62 26.03
N ARG A 1101 -28.31 14.83 27.33
CA ARG A 1101 -27.05 14.42 27.98
C ARG A 1101 -27.01 12.91 28.28
N HIS A 1102 -25.80 12.36 28.20
CA HIS A 1102 -25.49 10.97 28.52
C HIS A 1102 -24.11 10.86 29.17
N VAL A 1103 -23.83 9.70 29.76
CA VAL A 1103 -22.51 9.29 30.25
C VAL A 1103 -22.06 8.08 29.45
N SER A 1104 -20.77 8.07 29.12
CA SER A 1104 -20.11 6.96 28.43
C SER A 1104 -19.39 6.06 29.43
N ILE A 1105 -19.26 4.78 29.12
CA ILE A 1105 -18.55 3.82 29.97
C ILE A 1105 -17.46 3.15 29.16
N ARG A 1106 -16.23 3.18 29.69
CA ARG A 1106 -15.14 2.33 29.22
C ARG A 1106 -15.01 1.16 30.17
N CYS A 1107 -15.10 -0.05 29.63
CA CYS A 1107 -14.88 -1.29 30.36
C CYS A 1107 -13.48 -1.81 30.06
N VAL A 1108 -12.70 -2.11 31.10
CA VAL A 1108 -11.42 -2.82 31.00
C VAL A 1108 -11.60 -4.21 31.57
N ASN A 1109 -11.47 -5.22 30.71
CA ASN A 1109 -11.58 -6.63 31.05
C ASN A 1109 -10.20 -7.18 31.39
N ILE A 1110 -10.09 -7.91 32.50
CA ILE A 1110 -8.83 -8.49 33.00
C ILE A 1110 -9.08 -9.95 33.35
N GLY A 1111 -8.40 -10.85 32.63
CA GLY A 1111 -8.39 -12.30 32.88
C GLY A 1111 -7.16 -12.68 33.66
N VAL A 1112 -7.33 -12.98 34.95
CA VAL A 1112 -6.25 -13.30 35.88
C VAL A 1112 -6.07 -14.81 35.96
N GLY A 1113 -4.83 -15.30 35.92
CA GLY A 1113 -4.46 -16.71 36.04
C GLY A 1113 -4.42 -17.21 37.48
N ARG A 1114 -5.31 -16.71 38.33
CA ARG A 1114 -5.57 -17.17 39.68
C ARG A 1114 -7.09 -17.25 39.90
N ALA A 1115 -7.57 -18.39 40.35
CA ALA A 1115 -8.95 -18.60 40.76
C ALA A 1115 -9.25 -17.89 42.10
N ASP A 1116 -10.53 -17.78 42.45
CA ASP A 1116 -10.99 -17.38 43.78
C ASP A 1116 -10.41 -16.03 44.27
N LEU A 1117 -10.34 -15.03 43.38
CA LEU A 1117 -9.87 -13.67 43.72
C LEU A 1117 -10.71 -13.04 44.85
N THR A 1118 -12.01 -13.30 44.85
CA THR A 1118 -13.01 -12.78 45.78
C THR A 1118 -14.30 -13.58 45.62
N GLU A 1119 -15.13 -13.64 46.66
CA GLU A 1119 -16.47 -14.27 46.65
C GLU A 1119 -17.60 -13.32 46.17
N LYS A 1120 -17.24 -12.09 45.79
CA LYS A 1120 -18.17 -10.99 45.50
C LYS A 1120 -18.53 -10.95 44.02
N HIS A 1121 -19.78 -10.63 43.66
CA HIS A 1121 -20.20 -10.48 42.27
C HIS A 1121 -19.85 -9.09 41.71
N TRP A 1122 -20.05 -8.03 42.49
CA TRP A 1122 -19.59 -6.70 42.12
C TRP A 1122 -19.30 -5.81 43.33
N ILE A 1123 -18.44 -4.83 43.12
CA ILE A 1123 -17.88 -3.95 44.13
C ILE A 1123 -18.00 -2.50 43.64
N TYR A 1124 -18.51 -1.61 44.48
CA TYR A 1124 -18.59 -0.17 44.23
C TYR A 1124 -17.41 0.56 44.89
N TYR A 1125 -16.82 1.53 44.16
CA TYR A 1125 -15.64 2.28 44.57
C TYR A 1125 -15.93 3.79 44.56
N PRO A 1126 -16.44 4.38 45.66
CA PRO A 1126 -16.64 5.84 45.80
C PRO A 1126 -15.37 6.69 45.73
N GLY A 1127 -14.21 6.15 46.14
CA GLY A 1127 -12.94 6.89 46.27
C GLY A 1127 -12.21 7.20 44.95
N GLU A 1128 -10.90 7.46 45.03
CA GLU A 1128 -10.10 8.07 43.94
C GLU A 1128 -9.66 7.13 42.79
N THR A 1129 -10.09 5.86 42.76
CA THR A 1129 -9.81 4.97 41.61
C THR A 1129 -10.45 5.48 40.31
N LEU A 1130 -9.97 5.07 39.14
CA LEU A 1130 -10.63 5.36 37.86
C LEU A 1130 -11.98 4.66 37.76
N PHE A 1131 -12.01 3.35 38.07
CA PHE A 1131 -13.24 2.57 38.02
C PHE A 1131 -14.18 2.94 39.18
N HIS A 1132 -15.46 3.13 38.88
CA HIS A 1132 -16.49 3.31 39.90
C HIS A 1132 -17.09 1.96 40.34
N ARG A 1133 -16.95 0.92 39.50
CA ARG A 1133 -17.44 -0.44 39.76
C ARG A 1133 -16.47 -1.47 39.19
N ILE A 1134 -16.30 -2.60 39.89
CA ILE A 1134 -15.76 -3.84 39.31
C ILE A 1134 -16.87 -4.88 39.32
N PHE A 1135 -17.05 -5.59 38.20
CA PHE A 1135 -17.91 -6.76 38.09
C PHE A 1135 -17.04 -8.01 37.92
N VAL A 1136 -17.28 -9.05 38.72
CA VAL A 1136 -16.51 -10.29 38.73
C VAL A 1136 -17.28 -11.35 37.95
N GLN A 1137 -17.12 -11.32 36.63
CA GLN A 1137 -17.89 -12.14 35.69
C GLN A 1137 -17.78 -13.64 36.01
N GLY A 1138 -16.61 -14.08 36.47
CA GLY A 1138 -16.35 -15.46 36.90
C GLY A 1138 -17.23 -15.96 38.06
N ASN A 1139 -17.75 -15.05 38.89
CA ASN A 1139 -18.67 -15.37 39.98
C ASN A 1139 -20.14 -15.31 39.52
N ALA A 1140 -20.44 -14.63 38.39
CA ALA A 1140 -21.76 -14.68 37.78
C ALA A 1140 -22.06 -16.04 37.15
N SER A 1141 -21.03 -16.70 36.60
CA SER A 1141 -21.04 -18.14 36.32
C SER A 1141 -19.62 -18.73 36.29
N PRO A 1142 -19.39 -19.93 36.87
CA PRO A 1142 -18.09 -20.59 36.85
C PRO A 1142 -17.58 -20.92 35.43
N PHE A 1143 -18.47 -21.06 34.43
CA PHE A 1143 -18.05 -21.30 33.03
C PHE A 1143 -17.63 -20.02 32.28
N CYS A 1144 -17.66 -18.84 32.92
CA CYS A 1144 -17.06 -17.63 32.35
C CYS A 1144 -15.53 -17.61 32.52
N ASN A 1145 -14.96 -18.50 33.33
CA ASN A 1145 -13.52 -18.62 33.55
C ASN A 1145 -12.95 -19.88 32.88
N PRO A 1146 -11.69 -19.84 32.39
CA PRO A 1146 -10.92 -21.06 32.15
C PRO A 1146 -10.48 -21.68 33.51
N PRO A 1147 -10.17 -22.98 33.56
CA PRO A 1147 -9.71 -23.64 34.79
C PRO A 1147 -8.50 -22.93 35.42
N GLY A 1148 -8.61 -22.59 36.70
CA GLY A 1148 -7.54 -21.91 37.45
C GLY A 1148 -7.46 -20.39 37.25
N GLY A 1149 -8.34 -19.78 36.44
CA GLY A 1149 -8.41 -18.33 36.25
C GLY A 1149 -9.67 -17.67 36.84
N CYS A 1150 -9.66 -16.34 36.89
CA CYS A 1150 -10.82 -15.51 37.25
C CYS A 1150 -10.86 -14.23 36.40
N GLY A 1151 -12.00 -13.98 35.74
CA GLY A 1151 -12.25 -12.78 34.93
C GLY A 1151 -12.99 -11.70 35.71
N LEU A 1152 -12.50 -10.45 35.62
CA LEU A 1152 -13.14 -9.25 36.15
C LEU A 1152 -13.19 -8.12 35.10
N THR A 1153 -14.16 -7.23 35.25
CA THR A 1153 -14.37 -6.05 34.40
C THR A 1153 -14.40 -4.79 35.27
N CYS A 1154 -13.46 -3.89 35.04
CA CYS A 1154 -13.42 -2.55 35.62
C CYS A 1154 -14.28 -1.59 34.76
N GLU A 1155 -15.24 -0.90 35.35
CA GLU A 1155 -16.11 0.06 34.66
C GLU A 1155 -15.71 1.50 35.01
N ILE A 1156 -15.35 2.30 34.01
CA ILE A 1156 -14.87 3.68 34.14
C ILE A 1156 -15.89 4.60 33.44
N SER A 1157 -16.52 5.51 34.19
CA SER A 1157 -17.39 6.55 33.62
C SER A 1157 -16.57 7.71 33.09
N TYR A 1158 -16.86 8.11 31.86
CA TYR A 1158 -16.30 9.30 31.23
C TYR A 1158 -17.38 10.11 30.49
N SER A 1159 -17.07 11.38 30.26
CA SER A 1159 -17.89 12.35 29.53
C SER A 1159 -16.99 13.46 28.99
N PRO A 1160 -17.49 14.43 28.19
CA PRO A 1160 -16.71 15.60 27.82
C PRO A 1160 -16.19 16.40 29.03
N ASP A 1161 -16.97 16.46 30.12
CA ASP A 1161 -16.65 17.17 31.36
C ASP A 1161 -15.65 16.38 32.25
N LYS A 1162 -15.59 15.06 32.09
CA LYS A 1162 -14.65 14.15 32.76
C LYS A 1162 -14.09 13.13 31.76
N PRO A 1163 -13.12 13.52 30.91
CA PRO A 1163 -12.52 12.61 29.93
C PRO A 1163 -11.72 11.49 30.62
N LEU A 1164 -11.46 10.41 29.88
CA LEU A 1164 -10.53 9.37 30.33
C LEU A 1164 -9.11 9.97 30.45
N PRO A 1165 -8.37 9.73 31.54
CA PRO A 1165 -7.04 10.29 31.72
C PRO A 1165 -5.97 9.63 30.81
N VAL A 1166 -6.25 8.42 30.33
CA VAL A 1166 -5.44 7.60 29.42
C VAL A 1166 -6.38 6.68 28.62
N ASP A 1167 -5.93 6.18 27.46
CA ASP A 1167 -6.66 5.21 26.62
C ASP A 1167 -5.72 4.05 26.22
N GLY A 1168 -6.30 2.95 25.73
CA GLY A 1168 -5.62 1.77 25.21
C GLY A 1168 -4.85 1.04 26.29
N GLU A 1169 -3.66 0.56 25.95
CA GLU A 1169 -2.79 -0.17 26.87
C GLU A 1169 -2.47 0.65 28.14
N ALA A 1170 -2.35 1.98 28.03
CA ALA A 1170 -2.09 2.82 29.21
C ALA A 1170 -3.26 2.82 30.20
N LEU A 1171 -4.51 2.71 29.72
CA LEU A 1171 -5.68 2.55 30.59
C LEU A 1171 -5.76 1.15 31.20
N ILE A 1172 -5.47 0.11 30.41
CA ILE A 1172 -5.39 -1.28 30.88
C ILE A 1172 -4.39 -1.40 32.03
N GLN A 1173 -3.15 -0.92 31.82
CA GLN A 1173 -2.11 -0.93 32.85
C GLN A 1173 -2.49 -0.11 34.08
N ARG A 1174 -3.16 1.03 33.92
CA ARG A 1174 -3.64 1.83 35.05
C ARG A 1174 -4.73 1.10 35.86
N CYS A 1175 -5.67 0.42 35.21
CA CYS A 1175 -6.67 -0.40 35.90
C CYS A 1175 -6.05 -1.58 36.63
N ILE A 1176 -5.03 -2.25 36.05
CA ILE A 1176 -4.26 -3.31 36.73
C ILE A 1176 -3.58 -2.76 38.00
N GLN A 1177 -2.88 -1.63 37.90
CA GLN A 1177 -2.22 -0.98 39.04
C GLN A 1177 -3.19 -0.62 40.16
N GLU A 1178 -4.38 -0.10 39.83
CA GLU A 1178 -5.40 0.23 40.82
C GLU A 1178 -6.09 -1.01 41.40
N CYS A 1179 -6.27 -2.08 40.62
CA CYS A 1179 -6.71 -3.37 41.15
C CYS A 1179 -5.72 -3.95 42.18
N ILE A 1180 -4.41 -3.78 41.95
CA ILE A 1180 -3.38 -4.11 42.94
C ILE A 1180 -3.50 -3.20 44.17
N ALA A 1181 -3.65 -1.88 43.97
CA ALA A 1181 -3.72 -0.91 45.07
C ALA A 1181 -4.93 -1.10 46.01
N VAL A 1182 -6.07 -1.57 45.49
CA VAL A 1182 -7.26 -1.91 46.32
C VAL A 1182 -7.28 -3.37 46.80
N GLY A 1183 -6.24 -4.15 46.51
CA GLY A 1183 -6.12 -5.55 46.93
C GLY A 1183 -7.05 -6.53 46.21
N MET A 1184 -7.54 -6.19 45.00
CA MET A 1184 -8.36 -7.06 44.17
C MET A 1184 -7.52 -8.17 43.48
N ILE A 1185 -6.26 -7.85 43.15
CA ILE A 1185 -5.26 -8.78 42.60
C ILE A 1185 -3.90 -8.49 43.24
N ASN A 1186 -2.97 -9.44 43.18
CA ASN A 1186 -1.59 -9.27 43.65
C ASN A 1186 -0.68 -8.80 42.50
N ALA A 1187 0.49 -8.25 42.82
CA ALA A 1187 1.46 -7.80 41.82
C ALA A 1187 2.16 -8.95 41.07
N ASP A 1188 2.13 -10.17 41.61
CA ASP A 1188 2.65 -11.41 41.03
C ASP A 1188 1.56 -12.27 40.37
N ASP A 1189 0.29 -11.83 40.38
CA ASP A 1189 -0.79 -12.54 39.69
C ASP A 1189 -0.60 -12.47 38.17
N PRO A 1190 -0.58 -13.61 37.45
CA PRO A 1190 -0.36 -13.61 36.01
C PRO A 1190 -1.58 -13.07 35.26
N ILE A 1191 -1.44 -11.96 34.54
CA ILE A 1191 -2.47 -11.45 33.64
C ILE A 1191 -2.44 -12.28 32.34
N ILE A 1192 -3.43 -13.16 32.18
CA ILE A 1192 -3.53 -14.06 31.02
C ILE A 1192 -4.05 -13.29 29.80
N THR A 1193 -5.05 -12.43 29.99
CA THR A 1193 -5.52 -11.51 28.95
C THR A 1193 -6.03 -10.21 29.54
N ALA A 1194 -5.99 -9.15 28.74
CA ALA A 1194 -6.67 -7.91 29.03
C ALA A 1194 -7.12 -7.24 27.72
N ASN A 1195 -8.31 -6.65 27.73
CA ASN A 1195 -8.88 -5.93 26.59
C ASN A 1195 -9.81 -4.82 27.07
N GLN A 1196 -10.27 -3.97 26.15
CA GLN A 1196 -11.21 -2.90 26.47
C GLN A 1196 -12.44 -2.89 25.55
N VAL A 1197 -13.58 -2.49 26.11
CA VAL A 1197 -14.86 -2.31 25.42
C VAL A 1197 -15.36 -0.91 25.69
N ASP A 1198 -15.74 -0.18 24.65
CA ASP A 1198 -16.28 1.17 24.74
C ASP A 1198 -17.80 1.19 24.57
N ILE A 1199 -18.50 1.89 25.47
CA ILE A 1199 -19.95 2.10 25.42
C ILE A 1199 -20.21 3.61 25.41
N PRO A 1200 -20.26 4.25 24.22
CA PRO A 1200 -20.42 5.70 24.10
C PRO A 1200 -21.72 6.22 24.73
N TYR A 1201 -22.81 5.48 24.56
CA TYR A 1201 -24.09 5.75 25.22
C TYR A 1201 -24.31 4.66 26.27
N ALA A 1202 -23.85 4.89 27.50
CA ALA A 1202 -24.06 3.94 28.58
C ALA A 1202 -25.26 4.33 29.45
N TYR A 1203 -25.22 5.51 30.07
CA TYR A 1203 -26.30 6.03 30.92
C TYR A 1203 -26.92 7.29 30.32
N VAL A 1204 -28.24 7.34 30.26
CA VAL A 1204 -29.00 8.55 29.92
C VAL A 1204 -29.13 9.42 31.18
N VAL A 1205 -28.90 10.72 31.04
CA VAL A 1205 -28.94 11.66 32.17
C VAL A 1205 -30.34 12.26 32.31
N TYR A 1206 -30.91 12.17 33.51
CA TYR A 1206 -32.17 12.82 33.86
C TYR A 1206 -31.87 14.23 34.38
N ASP A 1207 -31.65 15.15 33.45
CA ASP A 1207 -31.60 16.59 33.73
C ASP A 1207 -32.97 17.25 33.50
N HIS A 1208 -33.08 18.53 33.88
CA HIS A 1208 -34.32 19.29 33.77
C HIS A 1208 -34.74 19.65 32.32
N ALA A 1209 -33.88 19.47 31.32
CA ALA A 1209 -34.20 19.71 29.91
C ALA A 1209 -34.69 18.45 29.17
N ARG A 1210 -34.36 17.27 29.71
CA ARG A 1210 -34.68 15.95 29.15
C ARG A 1210 -36.15 15.79 28.77
N GLN A 1211 -37.08 15.96 29.71
CA GLN A 1211 -38.49 15.58 29.50
C GLN A 1211 -39.14 16.35 28.34
N ALA A 1212 -38.95 17.67 28.29
CA ALA A 1212 -39.47 18.51 27.21
C ALA A 1212 -38.82 18.17 25.85
N SER A 1213 -37.51 17.89 25.85
CA SER A 1213 -36.77 17.54 24.62
C SER A 1213 -37.24 16.21 24.04
N ILE A 1214 -37.43 15.18 24.88
CA ILE A 1214 -37.95 13.87 24.44
C ILE A 1214 -39.36 14.00 23.90
N ALA A 1215 -40.25 14.72 24.60
CA ALA A 1215 -41.64 14.88 24.16
C ALA A 1215 -41.71 15.49 22.75
N LEU A 1216 -40.97 16.58 22.51
CA LEU A 1216 -40.93 17.25 21.20
C LEU A 1216 -40.43 16.31 20.08
N ILE A 1217 -39.33 15.58 20.32
CA ILE A 1217 -38.74 14.68 19.32
C ILE A 1217 -39.66 13.47 19.05
N ARG A 1218 -40.19 12.85 20.11
CA ARG A 1218 -41.07 11.67 20.03
C ARG A 1218 -42.35 12.00 19.28
N ASP A 1219 -42.99 13.13 19.62
CA ASP A 1219 -44.28 13.50 19.06
C ASP A 1219 -44.14 13.92 17.58
N TRP A 1220 -42.97 14.42 17.17
CA TRP A 1220 -42.63 14.63 15.76
C TRP A 1220 -42.35 13.32 15.02
N LEU A 1221 -41.50 12.43 15.54
CA LEU A 1221 -41.18 11.15 14.90
C LEU A 1221 -42.40 10.22 14.75
N LEU A 1222 -43.33 10.25 15.71
CA LEU A 1222 -44.55 9.45 15.66
C LEU A 1222 -45.53 9.90 14.55
N GLN A 1223 -45.44 11.16 14.10
CA GLN A 1223 -46.15 11.68 12.92
C GLN A 1223 -45.51 11.23 11.60
N GLN A 1224 -44.24 10.78 11.63
CA GLN A 1224 -43.51 10.19 10.50
C GLN A 1224 -43.46 8.65 10.58
N ASP A 1225 -44.40 8.06 11.32
CA ASP A 1225 -44.53 6.60 11.53
C ASP A 1225 -43.28 5.91 12.11
N ILE A 1226 -42.47 6.68 12.85
CA ILE A 1226 -41.29 6.20 13.59
C ILE A 1226 -41.61 6.17 15.09
N LEU A 1227 -41.73 4.96 15.64
CA LEU A 1227 -41.91 4.70 17.06
C LEU A 1227 -40.54 4.54 17.75
N LEU A 1228 -40.31 5.30 18.82
CA LEU A 1228 -39.15 5.16 19.69
C LEU A 1228 -39.37 4.03 20.71
N SER A 1229 -38.38 3.16 20.91
CA SER A 1229 -38.45 2.12 21.93
C SER A 1229 -37.08 1.77 22.54
N GLY A 1230 -37.03 1.53 23.85
CA GLY A 1230 -35.86 1.06 24.58
C GLY A 1230 -34.93 2.17 25.06
N ARG A 1231 -33.95 1.76 25.89
CA ARG A 1231 -33.09 2.61 26.75
C ARG A 1231 -32.58 3.89 26.08
N TYR A 1232 -32.12 3.79 24.84
CA TYR A 1232 -31.46 4.91 24.15
C TYR A 1232 -32.36 5.61 23.13
N SER A 1233 -33.51 5.04 22.78
CA SER A 1233 -34.45 5.65 21.83
C SER A 1233 -35.55 6.42 22.56
N GLU A 1234 -36.13 5.84 23.63
CA GLU A 1234 -37.00 6.57 24.57
C GLU A 1234 -36.19 7.46 25.53
N TRP A 1235 -34.85 7.34 25.52
CA TRP A 1235 -33.91 8.03 26.42
C TRP A 1235 -34.21 7.80 27.91
N GLU A 1236 -34.75 6.63 28.25
CA GLU A 1236 -35.13 6.17 29.60
C GLU A 1236 -34.06 5.22 30.18
N TYR A 1237 -33.76 5.30 31.48
CA TYR A 1237 -32.89 4.34 32.14
C TYR A 1237 -33.64 3.02 32.30
N TYR A 1238 -33.32 2.04 31.45
CA TYR A 1238 -33.87 0.68 31.50
C TYR A 1238 -32.84 -0.37 31.88
N ASN A 1239 -33.29 -1.42 32.58
CA ASN A 1239 -32.59 -2.70 32.68
C ASN A 1239 -33.08 -3.63 31.54
N SER A 1240 -32.51 -4.83 31.42
CA SER A 1240 -32.86 -5.77 30.34
C SER A 1240 -34.33 -6.22 30.35
N ASP A 1241 -34.97 -6.32 31.52
CA ASP A 1241 -36.39 -6.69 31.65
C ASP A 1241 -37.32 -5.60 31.09
N HIS A 1242 -37.09 -4.35 31.49
CA HIS A 1242 -37.79 -3.17 30.94
C HIS A 1242 -37.54 -3.02 29.43
N ALA A 1243 -36.32 -3.32 28.96
CA ALA A 1243 -35.98 -3.28 27.55
C ALA A 1243 -36.75 -4.34 26.74
N PHE A 1244 -36.93 -5.56 27.28
CA PHE A 1244 -37.79 -6.59 26.68
C PHE A 1244 -39.25 -6.15 26.64
N LEU A 1245 -39.79 -5.62 27.75
CA LEU A 1245 -41.17 -5.14 27.82
C LEU A 1245 -41.42 -3.95 26.86
N ALA A 1246 -40.45 -3.06 26.69
CA ALA A 1246 -40.54 -1.96 25.72
C ALA A 1246 -40.65 -2.48 24.27
N GLY A 1247 -39.84 -3.48 23.90
CA GLY A 1247 -39.92 -4.10 22.57
C GLY A 1247 -41.26 -4.80 22.33
N LYS A 1248 -41.79 -5.48 23.35
CA LYS A 1248 -43.13 -6.08 23.34
C LYS A 1248 -44.20 -5.02 23.08
N ARG A 1249 -44.23 -3.95 23.89
CA ARG A 1249 -45.20 -2.85 23.74
C ARG A 1249 -45.11 -2.18 22.37
N ALA A 1250 -43.90 -1.96 21.85
CA ALA A 1250 -43.70 -1.35 20.54
C ALA A 1250 -44.28 -2.20 19.41
N ALA A 1251 -44.02 -3.52 19.41
CA ALA A 1251 -44.60 -4.43 18.43
C ALA A 1251 -46.13 -4.53 18.53
N GLU A 1252 -46.69 -4.53 19.75
CA GLU A 1252 -48.14 -4.55 19.98
C GLU A 1252 -48.82 -3.24 19.53
N PHE A 1253 -48.19 -2.09 19.77
CA PHE A 1253 -48.67 -0.78 19.34
C PHE A 1253 -48.70 -0.64 17.81
N VAL A 1254 -47.63 -1.03 17.12
CA VAL A 1254 -47.54 -0.98 15.66
C VAL A 1254 -48.62 -1.86 15.01
N LYS A 1255 -48.77 -3.11 15.48
CA LYS A 1255 -49.86 -4.02 15.02
C LYS A 1255 -51.26 -3.47 15.26
N ALA A 1256 -51.47 -2.78 16.38
CA ALA A 1256 -52.76 -2.15 16.68
C ALA A 1256 -53.04 -0.96 15.73
N ARG A 1257 -52.02 -0.18 15.33
CA ARG A 1257 -52.16 0.87 14.32
C ARG A 1257 -52.48 0.29 12.94
N GLU A 1258 -51.75 -0.74 12.49
CA GLU A 1258 -52.04 -1.45 11.22
C GLU A 1258 -53.51 -1.91 11.15
N THR A 1259 -53.97 -2.63 12.19
CA THR A 1259 -55.36 -3.12 12.29
C THR A 1259 -56.42 -2.00 12.31
N THR A 1260 -56.02 -0.78 12.68
CA THR A 1260 -56.90 0.40 12.73
C THR A 1260 -56.94 1.14 11.39
N LEU A 1261 -55.81 1.19 10.68
CA LEU A 1261 -55.70 1.75 9.33
C LEU A 1261 -56.46 0.89 8.31
N GLU A 1262 -56.30 -0.43 8.33
CA GLU A 1262 -57.05 -1.36 7.47
C GLU A 1262 -58.58 -1.15 7.60
N LYS A 1263 -59.07 -0.91 8.84
CA LYS A 1263 -60.49 -0.64 9.10
C LYS A 1263 -60.99 0.72 8.64
N GLN A 1264 -60.10 1.69 8.42
CA GLN A 1264 -60.46 2.98 7.81
C GLN A 1264 -60.48 2.89 6.29
N GLU A 1265 -59.62 2.08 5.68
CA GLU A 1265 -59.65 1.83 4.23
C GLU A 1265 -60.82 0.93 3.80
N THR A 1266 -61.25 -0.06 4.61
CA THR A 1266 -62.48 -0.84 4.36
C THR A 1266 -63.76 -0.10 4.76
N GLY A 1267 -63.77 1.22 4.62
CA GLY A 1267 -64.91 2.10 4.85
C GLY A 1267 -65.97 2.08 3.73
N TYR A 1268 -65.97 1.06 2.87
CA TYR A 1268 -67.00 0.72 1.88
C TYR A 1268 -66.99 -0.79 1.55
#